data_AF-A0A3P8P6M2-F1
#
_entry.id   AF-A0A3P8P6M2-F1
#
_cell.length_a   1.000
_cell.length_b   1.000
_cell.length_c   1.000
_cell.angle_alpha   90.00
_cell.angle_beta   90.00
_cell.angle_gamma   90.00
#
_symmetry.space_group_name_H-M   'P 1'
#
loop_
_entity.id
_entity.type
_entity.pdbx_description
1 polymer ?
#
loop_
_entity_poly.entity_id
_entity_poly.type
_entity_poly.pdbx_seq_one_letter_code
_entity_poly.pdbx_strand_id
1 'polypeptide(L)'
;MKTGTKCKKKQTLCGAGQPPRLPSACIFCSSSGAGGWSPMVTDQEPWLQVDLREQMEVTAVATQGRYDSWDWVSSYLLLYSDTGRAWKQYRHEDGVGRFVGNGNSESVVQNKLSHPVRTRFLRFVPLDWNPSGWMGLRVEVYGCSYKSYVADFDGRSSLLYRFNQKSMSTVKDVISLRFKSHQAEGVLLHGEGQRGDYITLELHRGRLDLYLNLGEARFSSHRVPVTVGSLLDDQHWHSVHIERFNKQVNLTVDSYTQRFQTKGEGHSLEVDYELSFGGIPLPGKPGTFLRKNFNGCMENLYYNGINVIDLAKRRKPQIHSVGNVTFSCSQPQLVACTFVSSSSSFLSLPSASPAVGGFSVRFQFRTWNPEGLLLSVQLNPDPQQLRLQISNSWLRLTLHSSGRQKSEVSAGRRVSDGLWHSVSLDARNLQITLTVDNEPSSTIELWEQVQSRGSFYFGGCAATAPDCQGFAPAFQGCMRLIFINSQLMNLSHVQQGLLGNYNELQFDTCNIKDRCLPNLCEHGARCSQMWSSFSCDCSGTGYAGATCHNSIYESSCEAYKLSGSSSGFYFIDPDGSGPLGPTQVYCNMTEKKVWTVLSHNSTAPVTVQTSSLQKPHVMIFNYSASAKQLRAIVSGSEQCQQEVVYNCRKSRLFNTKDGSPLSWWLDREGEKRSYWGGFLPGVQQCSCSLEENCIDMNYFCNCDADTDTWANDTGVLSYKDHLPVSQIVIGDTDRMGSQAVYHIGPLRCYGDRSIWNAASFYQESSYLYFPTLQAELASDISFYFKTSAPSGVFLENQGLKDFIRVELSSPSVVTFSFDVGNGPAVLSVKSHVPLNDRQWHYVRAERNAKEASVQVDQLPLRFLEAPADGHLRLRLSSQLFVGGTASQQRGFLGCIRSLTVNGVSFDLEERAKMTPGVSAGCPGYCTGSSSLCHNRGRCVEKSNGYICDCSQSAYGGTTCNQEVSVSFDRESSVTYTFQEPFSVMQNRSSQASTSSTDSRAREDVALSFVTSQRPAMLLTVSTFSQQYIAVILATNGSVQIWYHLQTGKKPDVFTPTPSNLADGRLHRIRIHRVGKNLYVQVSNTGTGSPLGVEFGCVQKHFSLLGCVFVGMENFDEEVIQGASKGFIGCLSSVQFNHVAPLKVALTNRGSSLVTVRGPLVQSNCGALAESHTLQGKTSTSMTLMICLLRLTNTRKDLAVIAGLCLVFITVCALAVVIRLVYQQRRAQRSSGSIKEEHRHSMYTDYRTELHLHNPVRDSVKEYYI
;
A
#
# COMPACT_ATOMS: atom_id res chain seq x y z
N MET A 1 -38.15 -4.43 -2.79
CA MET A 1 -39.41 -4.66 -3.55
C MET A 1 -39.07 -5.32 -4.88
N LYS A 2 -39.62 -6.50 -5.17
CA LYS A 2 -39.54 -7.16 -6.49
C LYS A 2 -40.81 -6.80 -7.28
N THR A 3 -40.79 -5.71 -8.04
CA THR A 3 -41.77 -5.50 -9.11
C THR A 3 -41.13 -5.94 -10.41
N GLY A 4 -41.23 -7.25 -10.68
CA GLY A 4 -40.82 -7.84 -11.94
C GLY A 4 -41.79 -7.45 -13.04
N THR A 5 -41.58 -6.29 -13.66
CA THR A 5 -42.19 -5.99 -14.95
C THR A 5 -41.58 -6.97 -15.96
N LYS A 6 -42.35 -7.97 -16.40
CA LYS A 6 -41.93 -8.86 -17.50
C LYS A 6 -41.70 -8.00 -18.74
N CYS A 7 -40.43 -7.70 -19.02
CA CYS A 7 -40.00 -7.04 -20.23
C CYS A 7 -40.41 -7.90 -21.43
N LYS A 8 -41.43 -7.45 -22.18
CA LYS A 8 -41.81 -8.08 -23.44
C LYS A 8 -40.74 -7.75 -24.48
N LYS A 9 -40.26 -8.79 -25.18
CA LYS A 9 -39.46 -8.66 -26.40
C LYS A 9 -40.25 -7.79 -27.39
N LYS A 10 -39.80 -6.56 -27.68
CA LYS A 10 -40.24 -5.88 -28.90
C LYS A 10 -39.41 -6.50 -30.02
N GLN A 11 -39.92 -7.63 -30.52
CA GLN A 11 -39.33 -8.36 -31.62
C GLN A 11 -39.53 -7.49 -32.87
N THR A 12 -38.46 -7.05 -33.52
CA THR A 12 -38.51 -6.78 -34.95
C THR A 12 -38.91 -8.11 -35.59
N LEU A 13 -40.16 -8.21 -36.04
CA LEU A 13 -40.74 -9.43 -36.59
C LEU A 13 -40.00 -9.83 -37.88
N CYS A 14 -39.26 -10.93 -37.83
CA CYS A 14 -39.03 -11.80 -38.99
C CYS A 14 -39.33 -13.24 -38.55
N GLY A 15 -40.59 -13.64 -38.68
CA GLY A 15 -41.01 -15.05 -38.64
C GLY A 15 -41.01 -15.62 -40.05
N ALA A 16 -40.46 -16.83 -40.22
CA ALA A 16 -40.46 -17.55 -41.48
C ALA A 16 -41.87 -18.02 -41.88
N GLY A 17 -42.31 -17.71 -43.10
CA GLY A 17 -43.53 -18.27 -43.74
C GLY A 17 -44.32 -17.32 -44.65
N GLN A 18 -43.92 -17.19 -45.93
CA GLN A 18 -44.59 -16.84 -47.22
C GLN A 18 -45.90 -15.94 -47.34
N PRO A 19 -46.18 -15.31 -48.53
CA PRO A 19 -46.50 -13.86 -48.76
C PRO A 19 -48.03 -13.55 -48.97
N PRO A 20 -48.55 -12.32 -49.30
CA PRO A 20 -47.94 -11.05 -49.77
C PRO A 20 -48.50 -9.69 -49.23
N ARG A 21 -47.82 -8.60 -49.63
CA ARG A 21 -48.19 -7.14 -49.71
C ARG A 21 -47.81 -6.18 -48.55
N LEU A 22 -46.76 -5.39 -48.86
CA LEU A 22 -46.18 -4.17 -48.27
C LEU A 22 -47.20 -3.01 -48.02
N PRO A 23 -46.93 -1.98 -47.17
CA PRO A 23 -45.72 -1.12 -47.27
C PRO A 23 -44.99 -0.58 -45.99
N SER A 24 -43.65 -0.48 -46.14
CA SER A 24 -42.64 0.52 -45.66
C SER A 24 -42.43 0.82 -44.15
N ALA A 25 -41.24 0.84 -43.53
CA ALA A 25 -39.84 0.85 -44.02
C ALA A 25 -38.85 0.41 -42.91
N CYS A 26 -37.92 -0.50 -43.25
CA CYS A 26 -36.53 -0.56 -42.79
C CYS A 26 -35.81 -1.61 -43.67
N ILE A 27 -35.36 -1.17 -44.86
CA ILE A 27 -34.54 -1.97 -45.78
C ILE A 27 -33.48 -1.02 -46.35
N PHE A 28 -32.20 -1.23 -46.02
CA PHE A 28 -31.10 -0.91 -46.92
C PHE A 28 -30.65 -2.23 -47.56
N CYS A 29 -31.28 -2.54 -48.69
CA CYS A 29 -30.70 -3.38 -49.73
C CYS A 29 -30.22 -2.37 -50.79
N SER A 30 -28.91 -2.12 -50.88
CA SER A 30 -28.40 -1.82 -52.22
C SER A 30 -28.56 -3.11 -53.01
N SER A 31 -28.97 -3.01 -54.28
CA SER A 31 -29.30 -4.14 -55.15
C SER A 31 -28.09 -5.02 -55.52
N SER A 32 -26.99 -4.98 -54.75
CA SER A 32 -25.81 -5.82 -54.96
C SER A 32 -24.84 -5.87 -53.75
N GLY A 33 -25.30 -6.30 -52.56
CA GLY A 33 -24.35 -6.81 -51.54
C GLY A 33 -24.75 -6.64 -50.06
N ALA A 34 -24.82 -7.76 -49.34
CA ALA A 34 -24.60 -7.94 -47.89
C ALA A 34 -24.82 -6.72 -46.96
N GLY A 35 -25.97 -6.68 -46.27
CA GLY A 35 -26.42 -5.55 -45.45
C GLY A 35 -25.62 -5.27 -44.18
N GLY A 36 -25.37 -3.98 -43.91
CA GLY A 36 -24.70 -3.43 -42.72
C GLY A 36 -24.35 -1.95 -42.93
N TRP A 37 -24.19 -1.17 -41.85
CA TRP A 37 -23.71 0.21 -41.92
C TRP A 37 -22.19 0.26 -42.11
N SER A 38 -21.73 1.15 -42.98
CA SER A 38 -20.31 1.47 -43.18
C SER A 38 -20.19 2.96 -43.50
N PRO A 39 -19.29 3.72 -42.84
CA PRO A 39 -19.09 5.13 -43.16
C PRO A 39 -18.32 5.31 -44.47
N MET A 40 -18.42 6.50 -45.05
CA MET A 40 -17.57 6.90 -46.18
C MET A 40 -16.10 6.97 -45.74
N VAL A 41 -15.17 6.63 -46.63
CA VAL A 41 -13.72 6.63 -46.34
C VAL A 41 -13.20 8.04 -46.02
N THR A 42 -13.90 9.07 -46.47
CA THR A 42 -13.56 10.49 -46.24
C THR A 42 -14.12 11.04 -44.92
N ASP A 43 -15.01 10.31 -44.23
CA ASP A 43 -15.59 10.76 -42.96
C ASP A 43 -14.54 10.66 -41.84
N GLN A 44 -14.16 11.82 -41.29
CA GLN A 44 -13.13 11.94 -40.26
C GLN A 44 -13.67 11.61 -38.86
N GLU A 45 -15.00 11.64 -38.65
CA GLU A 45 -15.63 11.39 -37.35
C GLU A 45 -16.88 10.50 -37.47
N PRO A 46 -16.73 9.24 -37.94
CA PRO A 46 -17.87 8.39 -38.25
C PRO A 46 -18.60 7.91 -36.99
N TRP A 47 -19.93 7.83 -37.08
CA TRP A 47 -20.78 7.22 -36.06
C TRP A 47 -22.10 6.70 -36.63
N LEU A 48 -22.68 5.71 -35.95
CA LEU A 48 -24.03 5.20 -36.25
C LEU A 48 -25.00 5.64 -35.16
N GLN A 49 -26.09 6.31 -35.51
CA GLN A 49 -27.12 6.76 -34.57
C GLN A 49 -28.43 5.99 -34.75
N VAL A 50 -29.10 5.72 -33.64
CA VAL A 50 -30.40 5.05 -33.57
C VAL A 50 -31.38 5.93 -32.78
N ASP A 51 -32.51 6.31 -33.40
CA ASP A 51 -33.66 6.94 -32.71
C ASP A 51 -34.68 5.85 -32.32
N LEU A 52 -34.89 5.66 -31.02
CA LEU A 52 -35.83 4.67 -30.49
C LEU A 52 -37.29 5.13 -30.53
N ARG A 53 -37.57 6.34 -31.08
CA ARG A 53 -38.87 7.03 -31.19
C ARG A 53 -39.50 7.48 -29.88
N GLU A 54 -39.48 6.62 -28.87
CA GLU A 54 -39.94 6.87 -27.52
C GLU A 54 -38.79 6.72 -26.52
N GLN A 55 -38.97 7.18 -25.29
CA GLN A 55 -37.98 6.97 -24.24
C GLN A 55 -38.01 5.50 -23.81
N MET A 56 -36.85 4.84 -23.89
CA MET A 56 -36.70 3.42 -23.59
C MET A 56 -35.69 3.24 -22.46
N GLU A 57 -35.92 2.27 -21.59
CA GLU A 57 -34.95 1.76 -20.64
C GLU A 57 -34.16 0.63 -21.32
N VAL A 58 -32.97 0.98 -21.82
CA VAL A 58 -32.05 0.11 -22.55
C VAL A 58 -31.20 -0.70 -21.56
N THR A 59 -31.16 -2.01 -21.73
CA THR A 59 -30.45 -2.95 -20.84
C THR A 59 -29.26 -3.65 -21.51
N ALA A 60 -29.24 -3.72 -22.84
CA ALA A 60 -28.13 -4.32 -23.58
C ALA A 60 -28.08 -3.80 -25.03
N VAL A 61 -26.92 -3.92 -25.66
CA VAL A 61 -26.73 -3.71 -27.09
C VAL A 61 -25.97 -4.91 -27.67
N ALA A 62 -26.21 -5.25 -28.93
CA ALA A 62 -25.43 -6.24 -29.65
C ALA A 62 -24.90 -5.67 -30.96
N THR A 63 -23.67 -6.04 -31.32
CA THR A 63 -23.02 -5.66 -32.57
C THR A 63 -22.63 -6.89 -33.37
N GLN A 64 -22.65 -6.77 -34.69
CA GLN A 64 -22.19 -7.78 -35.64
C GLN A 64 -21.46 -7.06 -36.79
N GLY A 65 -20.39 -7.65 -37.34
CA GLY A 65 -19.70 -7.08 -38.50
C GLY A 65 -20.58 -7.09 -39.74
N ARG A 66 -20.17 -6.40 -40.81
CA ARG A 66 -20.89 -6.44 -42.09
C ARG A 66 -20.81 -7.86 -42.68
N TYR A 67 -21.94 -8.37 -43.18
CA TYR A 67 -22.05 -9.75 -43.65
C TYR A 67 -21.06 -10.04 -44.78
N ASP A 68 -20.42 -11.21 -44.75
CA ASP A 68 -19.49 -11.69 -45.79
C ASP A 68 -18.43 -10.63 -46.24
N SER A 69 -17.94 -9.83 -45.29
CA SER A 69 -16.90 -8.84 -45.57
C SER A 69 -15.81 -8.83 -44.51
N TRP A 70 -14.74 -8.10 -44.80
CA TRP A 70 -13.65 -7.86 -43.86
C TRP A 70 -13.93 -6.64 -42.95
N ASP A 71 -15.14 -6.07 -43.05
CA ASP A 71 -15.50 -4.82 -42.40
C ASP A 71 -16.22 -5.08 -41.09
N TRP A 72 -15.52 -4.88 -39.98
CA TRP A 72 -16.11 -4.94 -38.65
C TRP A 72 -15.40 -4.04 -37.67
N VAL A 73 -16.17 -3.49 -36.74
CA VAL A 73 -15.67 -2.68 -35.63
C VAL A 73 -15.30 -3.60 -34.47
N SER A 74 -14.05 -3.60 -34.03
CA SER A 74 -13.53 -4.42 -32.93
C SER A 74 -13.72 -3.75 -31.57
N SER A 75 -13.97 -2.45 -31.54
CA SER A 75 -14.34 -1.72 -30.32
C SER A 75 -15.03 -0.38 -30.61
N TYR A 76 -15.88 0.08 -29.69
CA TYR A 76 -16.68 1.30 -29.88
C TYR A 76 -17.02 2.00 -28.56
N LEU A 77 -17.40 3.28 -28.63
CA LEU A 77 -18.09 4.01 -27.55
C LEU A 77 -19.60 3.98 -27.77
N LEU A 78 -20.35 3.92 -26.67
CA LEU A 78 -21.80 4.09 -26.69
C LEU A 78 -22.16 5.44 -26.08
N LEU A 79 -22.76 6.33 -26.87
CA LEU A 79 -23.31 7.60 -26.39
C LEU A 79 -24.84 7.53 -26.36
N TYR A 80 -25.46 8.27 -25.44
CA TYR A 80 -26.92 8.36 -25.32
C TYR A 80 -27.40 9.80 -25.12
N SER A 81 -28.62 10.09 -25.56
CA SER A 81 -29.25 11.41 -25.43
C SER A 81 -30.78 11.32 -25.45
N ASP A 82 -31.46 12.23 -24.77
CA ASP A 82 -32.92 12.38 -24.84
C ASP A 82 -33.36 13.26 -26.02
N THR A 83 -32.47 14.10 -26.56
CA THR A 83 -32.80 15.14 -27.55
C THR A 83 -32.08 14.96 -28.90
N GLY A 84 -31.14 14.01 -28.99
CA GLY A 84 -30.24 13.85 -30.13
C GLY A 84 -29.09 14.88 -30.14
N ARG A 85 -29.01 15.72 -29.11
CA ARG A 85 -27.92 16.67 -28.81
C ARG A 85 -27.48 16.47 -27.34
N ALA A 86 -26.40 17.11 -26.91
CA ALA A 86 -25.88 16.97 -25.54
C ALA A 86 -25.69 15.49 -25.15
N TRP A 87 -24.85 14.80 -25.90
CA TRP A 87 -24.57 13.38 -25.73
C TRP A 87 -23.82 13.10 -24.43
N LYS A 88 -24.23 12.05 -23.73
CA LYS A 88 -23.48 11.48 -22.60
C LYS A 88 -22.87 10.16 -23.01
N GLN A 89 -21.60 9.98 -22.70
CA GLN A 89 -20.93 8.70 -22.87
C GLN A 89 -21.42 7.73 -21.80
N TYR A 90 -21.84 6.53 -22.20
CA TYR A 90 -22.08 5.43 -21.28
C TYR A 90 -20.74 4.92 -20.75
N ARG A 91 -20.67 4.73 -19.43
CA ARG A 91 -19.51 4.13 -18.75
C ARG A 91 -20.00 3.07 -17.79
N HIS A 92 -19.25 1.98 -17.70
CA HIS A 92 -19.45 0.93 -16.72
C HIS A 92 -19.06 1.43 -15.31
N GLU A 93 -19.40 0.64 -14.28
CA GLU A 93 -19.12 0.94 -12.85
C GLU A 93 -17.64 1.17 -12.52
N ASP A 94 -16.76 0.60 -13.33
CA ASP A 94 -15.31 0.73 -13.26
C ASP A 94 -14.78 2.00 -13.97
N GLY A 95 -15.66 2.84 -14.50
CA GLY A 95 -15.32 4.09 -15.18
C GLY A 95 -15.03 3.93 -16.67
N VAL A 96 -15.10 2.72 -17.21
CA VAL A 96 -14.72 2.43 -18.59
C VAL A 96 -15.86 2.69 -19.56
N GLY A 97 -15.59 3.47 -20.60
CA GLY A 97 -16.58 3.79 -21.64
C GLY A 97 -16.39 3.06 -22.97
N ARG A 98 -15.45 2.12 -23.04
CA ARG A 98 -15.09 1.37 -24.25
C ARG A 98 -15.74 -0.01 -24.22
N PHE A 99 -16.45 -0.33 -25.29
CA PHE A 99 -17.09 -1.63 -25.50
C PHE A 99 -16.29 -2.49 -26.45
N VAL A 100 -16.22 -3.80 -26.14
CA VAL A 100 -15.68 -4.81 -27.05
C VAL A 100 -16.68 -5.02 -28.18
N GLY A 101 -16.21 -4.86 -29.41
CA GLY A 101 -16.94 -5.14 -30.64
C GLY A 101 -16.63 -6.53 -31.19
N ASN A 102 -16.62 -6.65 -32.51
CA ASN A 102 -16.58 -7.91 -33.23
C ASN A 102 -15.16 -8.38 -33.56
N GLY A 103 -14.98 -9.70 -33.59
CA GLY A 103 -13.74 -10.34 -34.08
C GLY A 103 -13.82 -10.82 -35.54
N ASN A 104 -15.00 -10.80 -36.14
CA ASN A 104 -15.28 -11.20 -37.52
C ASN A 104 -16.65 -10.63 -37.98
N SER A 105 -17.02 -10.89 -39.23
CA SER A 105 -18.29 -10.48 -39.85
C SER A 105 -19.53 -11.20 -39.30
N GLU A 106 -19.40 -12.43 -38.80
CA GLU A 106 -20.53 -13.34 -38.54
C GLU A 106 -20.93 -13.46 -37.06
N SER A 107 -20.02 -13.28 -36.12
CA SER A 107 -20.29 -13.45 -34.69
C SER A 107 -21.01 -12.23 -34.10
N VAL A 108 -22.09 -12.48 -33.36
CA VAL A 108 -22.80 -11.44 -32.61
C VAL A 108 -22.11 -11.26 -31.25
N VAL A 109 -21.72 -10.03 -30.94
CA VAL A 109 -21.14 -9.66 -29.65
C VAL A 109 -22.18 -8.84 -28.88
N GLN A 110 -22.68 -9.42 -27.79
CA GLN A 110 -23.68 -8.77 -26.94
C GLN A 110 -23.02 -8.18 -25.70
N ASN A 111 -23.22 -6.89 -25.48
CA ASN A 111 -22.79 -6.18 -24.29
C ASN A 111 -24.00 -5.83 -23.41
N LYS A 112 -24.08 -6.45 -22.23
CA LYS A 112 -25.07 -6.07 -21.20
C LYS A 112 -24.60 -4.80 -20.49
N LEU A 113 -25.51 -3.84 -20.35
CA LEU A 113 -25.24 -2.62 -19.60
C LEU A 113 -25.32 -2.94 -18.10
N SER A 114 -24.26 -2.59 -17.34
CA SER A 114 -24.23 -2.76 -15.89
C SER A 114 -25.36 -2.00 -15.20
N HIS A 115 -25.72 -0.83 -15.74
CA HIS A 115 -26.87 -0.05 -15.33
C HIS A 115 -27.74 0.26 -16.55
N PRO A 116 -29.07 0.11 -16.45
CA PRO A 116 -29.95 0.43 -17.56
C PRO A 116 -29.92 1.94 -17.87
N VAL A 117 -29.95 2.27 -19.15
CA VAL A 117 -29.93 3.66 -19.63
C VAL A 117 -31.31 4.03 -20.13
N ARG A 118 -31.88 5.09 -19.57
CA ARG A 118 -33.15 5.64 -20.04
C ARG A 118 -32.85 6.71 -21.07
N THR A 119 -33.16 6.43 -22.34
CA THR A 119 -32.79 7.30 -23.45
C THR A 119 -33.71 7.11 -24.64
N ARG A 120 -33.72 8.08 -25.55
CA ARG A 120 -34.37 7.97 -26.86
C ARG A 120 -33.34 7.73 -27.97
N PHE A 121 -32.17 8.36 -27.90
CA PHE A 121 -31.16 8.28 -28.94
C PHE A 121 -29.92 7.55 -28.44
N LEU A 122 -29.41 6.63 -29.25
CA LEU A 122 -28.12 5.98 -29.05
C LEU A 122 -27.18 6.29 -30.21
N ARG A 123 -25.89 6.40 -29.93
CA ARG A 123 -24.85 6.57 -30.94
C ARG A 123 -23.68 5.61 -30.66
N PHE A 124 -23.32 4.83 -31.67
CA PHE A 124 -22.17 3.94 -31.69
C PHE A 124 -21.04 4.65 -32.41
N VAL A 125 -19.96 4.95 -31.68
CA VAL A 125 -18.77 5.63 -32.23
C VAL A 125 -17.65 4.60 -32.33
N PRO A 126 -17.26 4.15 -33.54
CA PRO A 126 -16.15 3.22 -33.71
C PRO A 126 -14.85 3.78 -33.12
N LEU A 127 -14.08 2.92 -32.46
CA LEU A 127 -12.73 3.27 -31.96
C LEU A 127 -11.66 2.50 -32.73
N ASP A 128 -11.83 1.18 -32.85
CA ASP A 128 -10.95 0.31 -33.63
C ASP A 128 -11.76 -0.63 -34.51
N TRP A 129 -11.16 -1.06 -35.60
CA TRP A 129 -11.75 -1.98 -36.58
C TRP A 129 -10.70 -2.95 -37.11
N ASN A 130 -11.12 -3.87 -37.97
CA ASN A 130 -10.22 -4.82 -38.61
C ASN A 130 -9.12 -4.10 -39.41
N PRO A 131 -7.81 -4.34 -39.14
CA PRO A 131 -6.73 -3.73 -39.91
C PRO A 131 -6.74 -4.13 -41.39
N SER A 132 -7.32 -5.28 -41.72
CA SER A 132 -7.41 -5.81 -43.09
C SER A 132 -8.70 -5.45 -43.83
N GLY A 133 -9.58 -4.64 -43.22
CA GLY A 133 -10.85 -4.20 -43.83
C GLY A 133 -11.24 -2.81 -43.37
N TRP A 134 -12.55 -2.49 -43.43
CA TRP A 134 -13.08 -1.19 -43.03
C TRP A 134 -14.01 -1.27 -41.81
N MET A 135 -14.67 -0.16 -41.47
CA MET A 135 -15.67 -0.10 -40.42
C MET A 135 -17.01 -0.65 -40.91
N GLY A 136 -17.50 -1.73 -40.27
CA GLY A 136 -18.81 -2.32 -40.56
C GLY A 136 -19.59 -2.63 -39.29
N LEU A 137 -20.87 -2.24 -39.22
CA LEU A 137 -21.75 -2.51 -38.08
C LEU A 137 -23.16 -2.95 -38.51
N ARG A 138 -23.66 -3.98 -37.83
CA ARG A 138 -25.08 -4.29 -37.64
C ARG A 138 -25.33 -4.23 -36.14
N VAL A 139 -26.41 -3.57 -35.72
CA VAL A 139 -26.69 -3.34 -34.30
C VAL A 139 -28.10 -3.77 -33.91
N GLU A 140 -28.24 -4.30 -32.69
CA GLU A 140 -29.53 -4.56 -32.05
C GLU A 140 -29.53 -3.96 -30.64
N VAL A 141 -30.65 -3.34 -30.25
CA VAL A 141 -30.81 -2.66 -28.95
C VAL A 141 -31.90 -3.36 -28.15
N TYR A 142 -31.59 -3.75 -26.92
CA TYR A 142 -32.52 -4.45 -26.03
C TYR A 142 -32.97 -3.52 -24.89
N GLY A 143 -34.28 -3.42 -24.68
CA GLY A 143 -34.85 -2.58 -23.63
C GLY A 143 -36.38 -2.59 -23.60
N CYS A 144 -36.97 -1.75 -22.75
CA CYS A 144 -38.41 -1.66 -22.51
C CYS A 144 -38.89 -0.19 -22.54
N SER A 145 -40.14 0.07 -22.95
CA SER A 145 -40.70 1.43 -22.97
C SER A 145 -40.76 2.00 -21.55
N TYR A 146 -40.32 3.24 -21.39
CA TYR A 146 -40.24 3.94 -20.11
C TYR A 146 -41.18 5.14 -20.11
N LYS A 147 -42.03 5.24 -19.08
CA LYS A 147 -42.91 6.38 -18.84
C LYS A 147 -42.60 7.00 -17.48
N SER A 148 -42.46 8.32 -17.43
CA SER A 148 -42.22 9.05 -16.19
C SER A 148 -43.19 10.21 -15.98
N TYR A 149 -43.35 10.61 -14.71
CA TYR A 149 -44.06 11.83 -14.33
C TYR A 149 -43.01 12.93 -14.16
N VAL A 150 -43.12 14.01 -14.93
CA VAL A 150 -42.12 15.08 -14.99
C VAL A 150 -42.73 16.41 -14.55
N ALA A 151 -41.95 17.20 -13.82
CA ALA A 151 -42.24 18.59 -13.48
C ALA A 151 -41.00 19.46 -13.76
N ASP A 152 -41.19 20.64 -14.34
CA ASP A 152 -40.17 21.63 -14.67
C ASP A 152 -40.33 22.84 -13.76
N PHE A 153 -39.19 23.27 -13.19
CA PHE A 153 -39.07 24.33 -12.20
C PHE A 153 -38.18 25.44 -12.75
N ASP A 154 -38.65 26.69 -12.68
CA ASP A 154 -37.99 27.86 -13.28
C ASP A 154 -37.07 28.64 -12.30
N GLY A 155 -36.82 28.11 -11.10
CA GLY A 155 -36.15 28.81 -10.00
C GLY A 155 -37.03 29.79 -9.23
N ARG A 156 -38.32 29.94 -9.58
CA ARG A 156 -39.31 30.71 -8.84
C ARG A 156 -40.50 29.86 -8.39
N SER A 157 -40.70 28.71 -9.03
CA SER A 157 -41.74 27.75 -8.74
C SER A 157 -41.34 26.69 -7.70
N SER A 158 -42.29 26.18 -6.92
CA SER A 158 -42.10 25.05 -6.01
C SER A 158 -43.39 24.25 -5.78
N LEU A 159 -43.27 23.03 -5.27
CA LEU A 159 -44.39 22.17 -4.87
C LEU A 159 -44.38 21.97 -3.34
N LEU A 160 -45.51 22.23 -2.69
CA LEU A 160 -45.68 22.12 -1.23
C LEU A 160 -46.63 20.98 -0.90
N TYR A 161 -46.08 19.88 -0.40
CA TYR A 161 -46.84 18.71 0.04
C TYR A 161 -47.23 18.86 1.51
N ARG A 162 -48.53 18.93 1.79
CA ARG A 162 -49.07 19.10 3.14
C ARG A 162 -49.51 17.78 3.74
N PHE A 163 -49.11 17.55 4.99
CA PHE A 163 -49.57 16.39 5.77
C PHE A 163 -51.00 16.61 6.27
N ASN A 164 -51.73 15.50 6.49
CA ASN A 164 -53.07 15.56 7.08
C ASN A 164 -53.02 15.95 8.58
N GLN A 165 -51.86 15.84 9.23
CA GLN A 165 -51.63 16.16 10.64
C GLN A 165 -50.79 17.44 10.76
N LYS A 166 -50.90 18.15 11.90
CA LYS A 166 -50.19 19.42 12.15
C LYS A 166 -48.66 19.27 12.21
N SER A 167 -48.17 18.08 12.54
CA SER A 167 -46.77 17.68 12.44
C SER A 167 -46.70 16.19 12.11
N MET A 168 -45.59 15.76 11.50
CA MET A 168 -45.30 14.36 11.16
C MET A 168 -44.02 13.93 11.83
N SER A 169 -44.07 12.86 12.61
CA SER A 169 -42.91 12.23 13.23
C SER A 169 -42.69 10.86 12.61
N THR A 170 -41.58 10.68 11.89
CA THR A 170 -41.27 9.42 11.19
C THR A 170 -40.06 8.75 11.80
N VAL A 171 -40.03 7.41 11.79
CA VAL A 171 -38.84 6.61 12.14
C VAL A 171 -38.17 6.02 10.89
N LYS A 172 -38.93 5.94 9.79
CA LYS A 172 -38.48 5.52 8.47
C LYS A 172 -38.96 6.53 7.43
N ASP A 173 -38.05 6.95 6.56
CA ASP A 173 -38.38 7.77 5.38
C ASP A 173 -37.75 7.17 4.14
N VAL A 174 -38.51 7.14 3.04
CA VAL A 174 -38.02 6.75 1.72
C VAL A 174 -38.38 7.86 0.74
N ILE A 175 -37.36 8.55 0.22
CA ILE A 175 -37.51 9.63 -0.74
C ILE A 175 -36.75 9.25 -2.00
N SER A 176 -37.40 9.30 -3.15
CA SER A 176 -36.74 9.05 -4.43
C SER A 176 -37.18 10.07 -5.47
N LEU A 177 -36.22 10.59 -6.22
CA LEU A 177 -36.49 11.49 -7.34
C LEU A 177 -35.39 11.35 -8.37
N ARG A 178 -35.63 11.80 -9.59
CA ARG A 178 -34.54 12.11 -10.52
C ARG A 178 -34.62 13.59 -10.87
N PHE A 179 -33.48 14.21 -11.10
CA PHE A 179 -33.42 15.62 -11.46
C PHE A 179 -32.45 15.85 -12.62
N LYS A 180 -32.65 16.97 -13.30
CA LYS A 180 -31.82 17.45 -14.41
C LYS A 180 -31.71 18.97 -14.31
N SER A 181 -30.49 19.50 -14.30
CA SER A 181 -30.22 20.94 -14.12
C SER A 181 -29.03 21.40 -14.96
N HIS A 182 -28.98 22.70 -15.30
CA HIS A 182 -27.75 23.38 -15.76
C HIS A 182 -27.18 24.34 -14.72
N GLN A 183 -27.90 24.55 -13.62
CA GLN A 183 -27.45 25.37 -12.51
C GLN A 183 -26.75 24.46 -11.51
N ALA A 184 -25.58 24.91 -11.03
CA ALA A 184 -24.82 24.21 -10.00
C ALA A 184 -25.37 24.43 -8.57
N GLU A 185 -26.43 25.24 -8.43
CA GLU A 185 -27.06 25.64 -7.18
C GLU A 185 -28.58 25.45 -7.24
N GLY A 186 -29.21 24.93 -6.18
CA GLY A 186 -30.67 24.86 -6.07
C GLY A 186 -31.17 23.89 -5.00
N VAL A 187 -32.18 24.28 -4.23
CA VAL A 187 -32.83 23.40 -3.22
C VAL A 187 -33.81 22.43 -3.88
N LEU A 188 -33.58 21.13 -3.75
CA LEU A 188 -34.45 20.08 -4.31
C LEU A 188 -35.58 19.71 -3.36
N LEU A 189 -35.27 19.53 -2.08
CA LEU A 189 -36.20 19.14 -1.02
C LEU A 189 -35.86 19.91 0.26
N HIS A 190 -36.88 20.37 0.98
CA HIS A 190 -36.72 20.93 2.31
C HIS A 190 -37.92 20.60 3.20
N GLY A 191 -37.63 20.32 4.47
CA GLY A 191 -38.59 20.17 5.56
C GLY A 191 -37.93 20.56 6.87
N GLU A 192 -38.65 21.30 7.70
CA GLU A 192 -38.22 21.74 9.03
C GLU A 192 -39.37 21.56 10.02
N GLY A 193 -39.05 21.16 11.24
CA GLY A 193 -39.99 21.01 12.35
C GLY A 193 -39.74 22.02 13.45
N GLN A 194 -40.77 22.31 14.26
CA GLN A 194 -40.71 23.23 15.41
C GLN A 194 -39.60 22.95 16.43
N ARG A 195 -39.12 21.70 16.51
CA ARG A 195 -38.05 21.26 17.44
C ARG A 195 -36.64 21.43 16.87
N GLY A 196 -36.51 22.02 15.68
CA GLY A 196 -35.23 22.21 14.99
C GLY A 196 -34.72 20.96 14.26
N ASP A 197 -35.58 19.93 14.12
CA ASP A 197 -35.38 18.82 13.20
C ASP A 197 -35.57 19.32 11.78
N TYR A 198 -34.70 18.90 10.86
CA TYR A 198 -34.82 19.29 9.47
C TYR A 198 -34.17 18.27 8.55
N ILE A 199 -34.70 18.21 7.33
CA ILE A 199 -34.13 17.51 6.20
C ILE A 199 -34.04 18.50 5.05
N THR A 200 -32.85 18.68 4.47
CA THR A 200 -32.68 19.54 3.31
C THR A 200 -31.71 18.89 2.34
N LEU A 201 -32.16 18.74 1.10
CA LEU A 201 -31.36 18.25 -0.02
C LEU A 201 -31.19 19.40 -1.01
N GLU A 202 -29.96 19.79 -1.26
CA GLU A 202 -29.65 20.85 -2.23
C GLU A 202 -28.51 20.47 -3.16
N LEU A 203 -28.60 20.97 -4.38
CA LEU A 203 -27.50 21.02 -5.32
C LEU A 203 -26.66 22.25 -4.94
N HIS A 204 -25.39 22.04 -4.63
CA HIS A 204 -24.46 23.08 -4.22
C HIS A 204 -23.10 22.80 -4.86
N ARG A 205 -22.60 23.75 -5.65
CA ARG A 205 -21.40 23.62 -6.49
C ARG A 205 -21.38 22.31 -7.30
N GLY A 206 -22.50 21.97 -7.93
CA GLY A 206 -22.61 20.79 -8.78
C GLY A 206 -22.57 19.45 -8.03
N ARG A 207 -22.68 19.45 -6.69
CA ARG A 207 -22.74 18.27 -5.82
C ARG A 207 -24.03 18.29 -5.01
N LEU A 208 -24.44 17.13 -4.50
CA LEU A 208 -25.66 17.01 -3.71
C LEU A 208 -25.33 17.00 -2.22
N ASP A 209 -25.75 18.03 -1.50
CA ASP A 209 -25.57 18.17 -0.06
C ASP A 209 -26.86 17.80 0.67
N LEU A 210 -26.79 16.76 1.51
CA LEU A 210 -27.87 16.37 2.42
C LEU A 210 -27.56 16.86 3.83
N TYR A 211 -28.42 17.75 4.33
CA TYR A 211 -28.45 18.15 5.73
C TYR A 211 -29.59 17.43 6.44
N LEU A 212 -29.30 16.75 7.54
CA LEU A 212 -30.28 16.00 8.31
C LEU A 212 -30.00 16.15 9.81
N ASN A 213 -31.01 16.56 10.57
CA ASN A 213 -30.95 16.68 12.03
C ASN A 213 -32.15 15.99 12.69
N LEU A 214 -31.90 15.27 13.79
CA LEU A 214 -32.86 14.47 14.57
C LEU A 214 -32.78 14.81 16.08
N GLY A 215 -32.71 16.09 16.46
CA GLY A 215 -32.68 16.57 17.86
C GLY A 215 -31.35 17.18 18.36
N GLU A 216 -31.42 18.00 19.43
CA GLU A 216 -30.35 18.88 19.94
C GLU A 216 -28.96 18.21 20.14
N ALA A 217 -27.95 18.69 19.41
CA ALA A 217 -26.60 18.86 19.96
C ALA A 217 -26.45 20.35 20.29
N ARG A 218 -26.64 20.72 21.55
CA ARG A 218 -26.31 22.07 22.03
C ARG A 218 -24.82 22.31 21.74
N PHE A 219 -24.54 23.34 20.93
CA PHE A 219 -23.19 23.85 20.62
C PHE A 219 -22.33 23.11 19.58
N SER A 220 -22.81 22.93 18.34
CA SER A 220 -21.89 22.89 17.19
C SER A 220 -22.30 23.93 16.14
N SER A 221 -21.51 25.00 15.99
CA SER A 221 -21.77 26.12 15.05
C SER A 221 -21.60 25.76 13.56
N HIS A 222 -21.42 24.48 13.22
CA HIS A 222 -21.20 24.04 11.84
C HIS A 222 -22.12 22.87 11.49
N ARG A 223 -23.14 23.14 10.66
CA ARG A 223 -23.96 22.14 9.98
C ARG A 223 -23.07 21.47 8.92
N VAL A 224 -22.58 20.26 9.18
CA VAL A 224 -21.77 19.50 8.21
C VAL A 224 -22.71 18.66 7.34
N PRO A 225 -22.87 18.97 6.04
CA PRO A 225 -23.68 18.14 5.15
C PRO A 225 -22.97 16.83 4.83
N VAL A 226 -23.75 15.84 4.41
CA VAL A 226 -23.22 14.68 3.68
C VAL A 226 -23.29 15.02 2.19
N THR A 227 -22.13 15.24 1.58
CA THR A 227 -21.98 15.58 0.16
C THR A 227 -21.80 14.32 -0.69
N VAL A 228 -22.58 14.19 -1.77
CA VAL A 228 -22.50 13.06 -2.71
C VAL A 228 -22.63 13.54 -4.16
N GLY A 229 -21.97 12.84 -5.09
CA GLY A 229 -22.00 13.14 -6.52
C GLY A 229 -21.12 14.33 -6.91
N SER A 230 -20.97 14.55 -8.21
CA SER A 230 -20.20 15.64 -8.80
C SER A 230 -20.70 15.96 -10.19
N LEU A 231 -20.49 17.22 -10.63
CA LEU A 231 -20.84 17.69 -11.97
C LEU A 231 -22.31 17.40 -12.32
N LEU A 232 -23.21 17.47 -11.33
CA LEU A 232 -24.64 17.14 -11.47
C LEU A 232 -25.45 18.23 -12.20
N ASP A 233 -24.77 19.27 -12.70
CA ASP A 233 -25.26 20.36 -13.53
C ASP A 233 -25.00 20.09 -15.03
N ASP A 234 -24.79 18.82 -15.41
CA ASP A 234 -24.43 18.38 -16.76
C ASP A 234 -25.59 18.36 -17.78
N GLN A 235 -26.80 18.75 -17.37
CA GLN A 235 -28.03 18.66 -18.16
C GLN A 235 -28.45 17.22 -18.52
N HIS A 236 -28.02 16.24 -17.73
CA HIS A 236 -28.50 14.86 -17.79
C HIS A 236 -29.32 14.50 -16.54
N TRP A 237 -30.06 13.40 -16.62
CA TRP A 237 -30.89 12.93 -15.53
C TRP A 237 -30.07 12.16 -14.49
N HIS A 238 -30.01 12.67 -13.27
CA HIS A 238 -29.41 12.02 -12.11
C HIS A 238 -30.49 11.44 -11.20
N SER A 239 -30.27 10.25 -10.64
CA SER A 239 -31.20 9.64 -9.68
C SER A 239 -30.75 9.81 -8.24
N VAL A 240 -31.68 10.17 -7.36
CA VAL A 240 -31.47 10.31 -5.93
C VAL A 240 -32.42 9.37 -5.19
N HIS A 241 -31.88 8.60 -4.24
CA HIS A 241 -32.63 7.74 -3.35
C HIS A 241 -32.13 7.90 -1.92
N ILE A 242 -33.02 8.30 -1.01
CA ILE A 242 -32.75 8.46 0.42
C ILE A 242 -33.59 7.42 1.14
N GLU A 243 -32.93 6.49 1.84
CA GLU A 243 -33.58 5.58 2.77
C GLU A 243 -33.03 5.84 4.18
N ARG A 244 -33.89 6.29 5.09
CA ARG A 244 -33.57 6.46 6.50
C ARG A 244 -34.33 5.43 7.33
N PHE A 245 -33.63 4.79 8.25
CA PHE A 245 -34.22 3.97 9.30
C PHE A 245 -33.56 4.28 10.65
N ASN A 246 -34.32 4.81 11.60
CA ASN A 246 -33.78 5.39 12.84
C ASN A 246 -32.71 6.46 12.52
N LYS A 247 -31.46 6.22 12.98
CA LYS A 247 -30.30 7.08 12.74
C LYS A 247 -29.50 6.68 11.50
N GLN A 248 -29.79 5.53 10.90
CA GLN A 248 -29.05 5.02 9.74
C GLN A 248 -29.66 5.61 8.47
N VAL A 249 -28.80 6.15 7.61
CA VAL A 249 -29.20 6.78 6.35
C VAL A 249 -28.37 6.19 5.21
N ASN A 250 -29.05 5.77 4.16
CA ASN A 250 -28.48 5.43 2.88
C ASN A 250 -28.86 6.52 1.88
N LEU A 251 -27.88 7.31 1.44
CA LEU A 251 -28.04 8.29 0.37
C LEU A 251 -27.40 7.74 -0.90
N THR A 252 -28.21 7.44 -1.91
CA THR A 252 -27.75 6.95 -3.21
C THR A 252 -27.93 8.05 -4.26
N VAL A 253 -26.84 8.38 -4.96
CA VAL A 253 -26.87 9.25 -6.14
C VAL A 253 -26.32 8.46 -7.32
N ASP A 254 -27.12 8.33 -8.37
CA ASP A 254 -26.90 7.44 -9.51
C ASP A 254 -26.62 5.99 -9.06
N SER A 255 -25.37 5.54 -9.15
CA SER A 255 -24.94 4.20 -8.70
C SER A 255 -24.18 4.22 -7.36
N TYR A 256 -23.83 5.40 -6.84
CA TYR A 256 -23.01 5.52 -5.64
C TYR A 256 -23.88 5.69 -4.39
N THR A 257 -23.68 4.81 -3.39
CA THR A 257 -24.40 4.85 -2.11
C THR A 257 -23.47 5.24 -0.97
N GLN A 258 -23.77 6.37 -0.32
CA GLN A 258 -23.15 6.76 0.94
C GLN A 258 -23.99 6.27 2.12
N ARG A 259 -23.39 5.49 3.02
CA ARG A 259 -24.02 5.03 4.26
C ARG A 259 -23.44 5.79 5.45
N PHE A 260 -24.29 6.36 6.28
CA PHE A 260 -23.86 7.09 7.48
C PHE A 260 -24.89 7.02 8.60
N GLN A 261 -24.45 7.40 9.80
CA GLN A 261 -25.30 7.51 10.97
C GLN A 261 -25.39 8.97 11.43
N THR A 262 -26.60 9.43 11.75
CA THR A 262 -26.84 10.79 12.25
C THR A 262 -26.28 11.00 13.66
N LYS A 263 -25.76 12.20 13.94
CA LYS A 263 -25.15 12.56 15.23
C LYS A 263 -26.15 12.94 16.34
N GLY A 264 -27.42 13.19 16.00
CA GLY A 264 -28.45 13.57 16.99
C GLY A 264 -28.77 12.45 17.98
N GLU A 265 -29.26 12.81 19.17
CA GLU A 265 -29.70 11.83 20.18
C GLU A 265 -31.03 11.16 19.80
N GLY A 266 -31.90 11.84 19.04
CA GLY A 266 -33.20 11.34 18.62
C GLY A 266 -33.16 10.31 17.49
N HIS A 267 -34.22 9.49 17.40
CA HIS A 267 -34.39 8.44 16.39
C HIS A 267 -35.48 8.75 15.35
N SER A 268 -36.31 9.76 15.62
CA SER A 268 -37.39 10.21 14.76
C SER A 268 -37.04 11.52 14.08
N LEU A 269 -37.51 11.72 12.84
CA LEU A 269 -37.50 12.99 12.14
C LEU A 269 -38.85 13.65 12.34
N GLU A 270 -38.88 14.80 13.01
CA GLU A 270 -40.10 15.60 13.17
C GLU A 270 -40.11 16.75 12.15
N VAL A 271 -41.08 16.73 11.23
CA VAL A 271 -41.32 17.81 10.27
C VAL A 271 -42.66 18.46 10.60
N ASP A 272 -42.78 19.77 10.40
CA ASP A 272 -44.05 20.49 10.52
C ASP A 272 -45.08 20.02 9.46
N TYR A 273 -46.15 20.77 9.24
CA TYR A 273 -47.26 20.36 8.38
C TYR A 273 -46.95 20.31 6.87
N GLU A 274 -45.76 20.68 6.40
CA GLU A 274 -45.41 20.69 4.97
C GLU A 274 -43.97 20.29 4.62
N LEU A 275 -43.80 19.67 3.45
CA LEU A 275 -42.54 19.45 2.74
C LEU A 275 -42.53 20.26 1.44
N SER A 276 -41.43 20.95 1.14
CA SER A 276 -41.25 21.69 -0.10
C SER A 276 -40.30 20.99 -1.07
N PHE A 277 -40.65 21.03 -2.35
CA PHE A 277 -39.85 20.52 -3.45
C PHE A 277 -39.62 21.61 -4.50
N GLY A 278 -38.38 21.72 -4.99
CA GLY A 278 -37.97 22.72 -6.00
C GLY A 278 -37.64 24.11 -5.45
N GLY A 279 -37.79 24.32 -4.14
CA GLY A 279 -37.43 25.59 -3.50
C GLY A 279 -37.97 25.71 -2.07
N ILE A 280 -37.58 26.77 -1.37
CA ILE A 280 -38.11 27.12 -0.05
C ILE A 280 -39.02 28.34 -0.25
N PRO A 281 -40.34 28.24 0.03
CA PRO A 281 -41.23 29.40 -0.06
C PRO A 281 -40.80 30.47 0.95
N LEU A 282 -40.56 31.70 0.51
CA LEU A 282 -40.10 32.81 1.38
C LEU A 282 -41.13 33.06 2.51
N PRO A 283 -40.77 32.91 3.79
CA PRO A 283 -41.63 33.36 4.89
C PRO A 283 -41.47 34.87 5.05
N GLY A 284 -42.39 35.65 4.45
CA GLY A 284 -42.89 36.95 4.92
C GLY A 284 -41.94 38.10 5.32
N LYS A 285 -40.61 37.96 5.31
CA LYS A 285 -39.64 39.03 5.60
C LYS A 285 -38.49 39.02 4.60
N PRO A 286 -38.22 40.13 3.89
CA PRO A 286 -37.06 40.24 3.02
C PRO A 286 -35.80 40.38 3.88
N GLY A 287 -34.88 39.41 3.81
CA GLY A 287 -33.52 39.59 4.34
C GLY A 287 -32.76 38.38 4.88
N THR A 288 -33.34 37.19 5.08
CA THR A 288 -32.65 36.11 5.83
C THR A 288 -32.45 34.77 5.12
N PHE A 289 -32.89 34.59 3.87
CA PHE A 289 -32.73 33.31 3.15
C PHE A 289 -31.74 33.44 1.99
N LEU A 290 -30.55 32.86 2.15
CA LEU A 290 -29.42 32.93 1.20
C LEU A 290 -29.43 31.80 0.13
N ARG A 291 -30.37 30.86 0.19
CA ARG A 291 -30.40 29.66 -0.69
C ARG A 291 -31.19 29.91 -1.97
N LYS A 292 -30.67 29.45 -3.12
CA LYS A 292 -31.35 29.54 -4.43
C LYS A 292 -32.36 28.40 -4.58
N ASN A 293 -33.51 28.69 -5.20
CA ASN A 293 -34.47 27.66 -5.59
C ASN A 293 -33.95 26.86 -6.79
N PHE A 294 -34.47 25.65 -6.98
CA PHE A 294 -34.05 24.76 -8.06
C PHE A 294 -34.59 25.23 -9.42
N ASN A 295 -33.70 25.23 -10.42
CA ASN A 295 -34.03 25.53 -11.81
C ASN A 295 -33.64 24.32 -12.67
N GLY A 296 -34.64 23.62 -13.18
CA GLY A 296 -34.47 22.36 -13.91
C GLY A 296 -35.70 21.47 -13.82
N CYS A 297 -35.54 20.21 -14.20
CA CYS A 297 -36.63 19.24 -14.22
C CYS A 297 -36.47 18.20 -13.11
N MET A 298 -37.58 17.76 -12.54
CA MET A 298 -37.65 16.57 -11.70
C MET A 298 -38.57 15.53 -12.33
N GLU A 299 -38.19 14.26 -12.26
CA GLU A 299 -39.06 13.16 -12.65
C GLU A 299 -39.20 12.12 -11.53
N ASN A 300 -40.35 11.45 -11.49
CA ASN A 300 -40.63 10.34 -10.59
C ASN A 300 -40.31 10.67 -9.11
N LEU A 301 -40.83 11.81 -8.66
CA LEU A 301 -40.71 12.27 -7.27
C LEU A 301 -41.68 11.50 -6.37
N TYR A 302 -41.11 10.66 -5.51
CA TYR A 302 -41.84 9.88 -4.50
C TYR A 302 -41.37 10.24 -3.09
N TYR A 303 -42.35 10.42 -2.20
CA TYR A 303 -42.15 10.50 -0.75
C TYR A 303 -43.00 9.41 -0.09
N ASN A 304 -42.35 8.47 0.60
CA ASN A 304 -42.99 7.34 1.29
C ASN A 304 -44.02 6.59 0.41
N GLY A 305 -43.69 6.40 -0.88
CA GLY A 305 -44.52 5.71 -1.87
C GLY A 305 -45.56 6.58 -2.59
N ILE A 306 -45.73 7.85 -2.19
CA ILE A 306 -46.67 8.80 -2.81
C ILE A 306 -45.98 9.57 -3.92
N ASN A 307 -46.54 9.55 -5.14
CA ASN A 307 -46.04 10.32 -6.28
C ASN A 307 -46.51 11.78 -6.19
N VAL A 308 -45.61 12.68 -5.80
CA VAL A 308 -45.94 14.10 -5.56
C VAL A 308 -46.28 14.83 -6.86
N ILE A 309 -45.63 14.48 -7.98
CA ILE A 309 -45.89 15.10 -9.29
C ILE A 309 -47.28 14.70 -9.82
N ASP A 310 -47.69 13.44 -9.66
CA ASP A 310 -49.03 12.98 -10.04
C ASP A 310 -50.11 13.71 -9.22
N LEU A 311 -49.91 13.89 -7.91
CA LEU A 311 -50.81 14.69 -7.08
C LEU A 311 -50.94 16.12 -7.61
N ALA A 312 -49.82 16.77 -7.96
CA ALA A 312 -49.80 18.14 -8.46
C ALA A 312 -50.51 18.25 -9.82
N LYS A 313 -50.21 17.32 -10.75
CA LYS A 313 -50.82 17.26 -12.08
C LYS A 313 -52.34 17.07 -12.01
N ARG A 314 -52.82 16.30 -11.03
CA ARG A 314 -54.25 16.07 -10.77
C ARG A 314 -54.89 17.10 -9.84
N ARG A 315 -54.15 18.11 -9.38
CA ARG A 315 -54.62 19.19 -8.48
C ARG A 315 -55.31 18.66 -7.22
N LYS A 316 -54.68 17.68 -6.54
CA LYS A 316 -55.19 17.12 -5.28
C LYS A 316 -55.06 18.14 -4.13
N PRO A 317 -55.94 18.12 -3.11
CA PRO A 317 -55.93 19.11 -2.03
C PRO A 317 -54.69 19.06 -1.11
N GLN A 318 -53.97 17.94 -1.11
CA GLN A 318 -52.76 17.73 -0.29
C GLN A 318 -51.49 18.39 -0.88
N ILE A 319 -51.57 19.00 -2.06
CA ILE A 319 -50.41 19.57 -2.76
C ILE A 319 -50.76 20.97 -3.26
N HIS A 320 -49.87 21.92 -3.02
CA HIS A 320 -49.98 23.29 -3.51
C HIS A 320 -48.81 23.62 -4.43
N SER A 321 -49.10 24.15 -5.62
CA SER A 321 -48.08 24.67 -6.52
C SER A 321 -47.90 26.17 -6.30
N VAL A 322 -46.67 26.59 -6.03
CA VAL A 322 -46.26 28.00 -5.96
C VAL A 322 -45.55 28.33 -7.27
N GLY A 323 -45.90 29.46 -7.90
CA GLY A 323 -45.38 29.81 -9.23
C GLY A 323 -45.93 28.92 -10.36
N ASN A 324 -45.24 28.91 -11.50
CA ASN A 324 -45.69 28.20 -12.70
C ASN A 324 -44.92 26.90 -12.93
N VAL A 325 -45.38 25.82 -12.31
CA VAL A 325 -44.82 24.47 -12.53
C VAL A 325 -45.43 23.86 -13.80
N THR A 326 -44.60 23.50 -14.78
CA THR A 326 -45.08 22.81 -16.00
C THR A 326 -44.79 21.30 -15.92
N PHE A 327 -45.65 20.46 -16.50
CA PHE A 327 -45.54 18.99 -16.42
C PHE A 327 -44.84 18.37 -17.63
N SER A 328 -43.88 19.10 -18.18
CA SER A 328 -43.03 18.72 -19.31
C SER A 328 -41.66 19.36 -19.12
N CYS A 329 -40.57 18.63 -19.36
CA CYS A 329 -39.23 19.20 -19.25
C CYS A 329 -38.92 20.05 -20.50
N SER A 330 -38.66 21.34 -20.30
CA SER A 330 -38.20 22.22 -21.38
C SER A 330 -36.84 21.75 -21.90
N GLN A 331 -36.59 21.87 -23.22
CA GLN A 331 -35.31 21.44 -23.82
C GLN A 331 -34.37 22.64 -24.02
N PRO A 332 -33.42 22.91 -23.11
CA PRO A 332 -32.40 23.91 -23.36
C PRO A 332 -31.44 23.41 -24.44
N GLN A 333 -31.26 24.19 -25.51
CA GLN A 333 -30.25 23.95 -26.55
C GLN A 333 -28.88 24.47 -26.09
N LEU A 334 -28.32 23.86 -25.05
CA LEU A 334 -26.96 24.17 -24.60
C LEU A 334 -25.96 23.21 -25.26
N VAL A 335 -25.56 23.54 -26.48
CA VAL A 335 -24.50 22.81 -27.18
C VAL A 335 -23.14 23.24 -26.64
N ALA A 336 -22.37 22.28 -26.15
CA ALA A 336 -20.99 22.45 -25.72
C ALA A 336 -20.04 21.71 -26.65
N CYS A 337 -18.80 22.17 -26.73
CA CYS A 337 -17.69 21.42 -27.31
C CYS A 337 -16.63 21.14 -26.24
N THR A 338 -15.97 19.98 -26.37
CA THR A 338 -14.83 19.58 -25.54
C THR A 338 -13.53 19.75 -26.32
N PHE A 339 -12.58 20.48 -25.75
CA PHE A 339 -11.19 20.56 -26.19
C PHE A 339 -10.44 19.39 -25.57
N VAL A 340 -10.02 18.43 -26.42
CA VAL A 340 -9.57 17.10 -25.98
C VAL A 340 -8.07 17.09 -25.64
N SER A 341 -7.26 17.88 -26.32
CA SER A 341 -5.80 17.89 -26.23
C SER A 341 -5.28 19.18 -25.61
N SER A 342 -4.37 19.03 -24.64
CA SER A 342 -3.68 20.16 -24.00
C SER A 342 -2.50 20.72 -24.82
N SER A 343 -2.26 20.20 -26.03
CA SER A 343 -1.17 20.66 -26.91
C SER A 343 -1.65 21.19 -28.26
N SER A 344 -2.77 20.67 -28.79
CA SER A 344 -3.17 20.88 -30.19
C SER A 344 -4.63 21.29 -30.40
N SER A 345 -5.51 21.20 -29.40
CA SER A 345 -6.92 21.55 -29.59
C SER A 345 -7.10 23.06 -29.77
N PHE A 346 -7.85 23.46 -30.79
CA PHE A 346 -8.24 24.86 -30.99
C PHE A 346 -9.55 25.00 -31.75
N LEU A 347 -10.20 26.16 -31.59
CA LEU A 347 -11.36 26.60 -32.36
C LEU A 347 -11.10 28.01 -32.91
N SER A 348 -11.06 28.16 -34.22
CA SER A 348 -10.90 29.44 -34.91
C SER A 348 -12.23 29.89 -35.47
N LEU A 349 -12.70 31.08 -35.07
CA LEU A 349 -13.97 31.65 -35.51
C LEU A 349 -13.77 33.04 -36.13
N PRO A 350 -14.36 33.31 -37.31
CA PRO A 350 -14.27 34.62 -37.95
C PRO A 350 -15.17 35.65 -37.24
N SER A 351 -14.79 36.92 -37.31
CA SER A 351 -15.69 38.03 -36.95
C SER A 351 -16.61 38.34 -38.14
N ALA A 352 -17.93 38.21 -37.99
CA ALA A 352 -18.89 38.43 -39.08
C ALA A 352 -19.04 39.91 -39.49
N SER A 353 -18.70 40.86 -38.62
CA SER A 353 -18.69 42.31 -38.90
C SER A 353 -17.75 43.02 -37.91
N PRO A 354 -16.93 43.99 -38.35
CA PRO A 354 -16.23 44.87 -37.41
C PRO A 354 -17.28 45.61 -36.58
N ALA A 355 -17.21 45.49 -35.25
CA ALA A 355 -18.05 46.29 -34.38
C ALA A 355 -17.55 47.74 -34.43
N VAL A 356 -18.47 48.68 -34.65
CA VAL A 356 -18.17 50.10 -34.69
C VAL A 356 -17.64 50.52 -33.31
N GLY A 357 -16.35 50.85 -33.22
CA GLY A 357 -15.72 51.36 -32.00
C GLY A 357 -15.29 50.34 -30.95
N GLY A 358 -15.13 49.05 -31.29
CA GLY A 358 -14.67 48.04 -30.34
C GLY A 358 -14.91 46.58 -30.74
N PHE A 359 -14.80 45.66 -29.78
CA PHE A 359 -15.27 44.27 -29.92
C PHE A 359 -15.79 43.72 -28.59
N SER A 360 -16.62 42.69 -28.64
CA SER A 360 -17.08 41.97 -27.44
C SER A 360 -17.07 40.47 -27.65
N VAL A 361 -16.59 39.72 -26.65
CA VAL A 361 -16.57 38.26 -26.63
C VAL A 361 -17.16 37.77 -25.32
N ARG A 362 -18.11 36.84 -25.40
CA ARG A 362 -18.70 36.20 -24.22
C ARG A 362 -18.70 34.69 -24.40
N PHE A 363 -18.32 33.92 -23.40
CA PHE A 363 -18.41 32.46 -23.44
C PHE A 363 -18.45 31.87 -22.04
N GLN A 364 -18.90 30.63 -21.93
CA GLN A 364 -18.78 29.84 -20.70
C GLN A 364 -17.75 28.74 -20.89
N PHE A 365 -16.94 28.47 -19.87
CA PHE A 365 -15.99 27.37 -19.87
C PHE A 365 -15.99 26.62 -18.53
N ARG A 366 -15.52 25.37 -18.55
CA ARG A 366 -15.18 24.62 -17.33
C ARG A 366 -13.99 23.69 -17.57
N THR A 367 -13.12 23.56 -16.56
CA THR A 367 -11.94 22.68 -16.61
C THR A 367 -11.47 22.31 -15.19
N TRP A 368 -10.64 21.26 -15.10
CA TRP A 368 -9.84 20.94 -13.92
C TRP A 368 -8.39 21.43 -14.03
N ASN A 369 -7.95 21.82 -15.24
CA ASN A 369 -6.56 22.21 -15.45
C ASN A 369 -6.30 23.62 -14.92
N PRO A 370 -5.25 23.83 -14.11
CA PRO A 370 -4.92 25.14 -13.54
C PRO A 370 -4.23 26.08 -14.53
N GLU A 371 -3.87 25.59 -15.71
CA GLU A 371 -3.22 26.31 -16.80
C GLU A 371 -3.93 26.02 -18.13
N GLY A 372 -3.98 27.01 -19.03
CA GLY A 372 -4.49 26.80 -20.40
C GLY A 372 -4.88 28.09 -21.12
N LEU A 373 -4.59 28.19 -22.42
CA LEU A 373 -4.98 29.34 -23.25
C LEU A 373 -6.47 29.29 -23.60
N LEU A 374 -7.27 30.27 -23.15
CA LEU A 374 -8.71 30.32 -23.44
C LEU A 374 -9.03 31.09 -24.73
N LEU A 375 -8.40 32.26 -24.93
CA LEU A 375 -8.67 33.12 -26.07
C LEU A 375 -7.39 33.83 -26.53
N SER A 376 -7.17 33.91 -27.83
CA SER A 376 -6.15 34.75 -28.47
C SER A 376 -6.75 35.52 -29.65
N VAL A 377 -6.49 36.82 -29.72
CA VAL A 377 -6.94 37.69 -30.80
C VAL A 377 -5.89 38.77 -31.12
N GLN A 378 -5.75 39.12 -32.39
CA GLN A 378 -4.93 40.24 -32.84
C GLN A 378 -5.76 41.52 -32.91
N LEU A 379 -5.15 42.64 -32.58
CA LEU A 379 -5.76 43.96 -32.57
C LEU A 379 -5.01 44.91 -33.53
N ASN A 380 -5.73 45.91 -34.06
CA ASN A 380 -5.23 47.03 -34.88
C ASN A 380 -5.48 48.37 -34.16
N PRO A 381 -4.75 49.47 -34.46
CA PRO A 381 -3.85 49.72 -35.61
C PRO A 381 -2.35 49.35 -35.50
N ASP A 382 -1.79 49.10 -34.31
CA ASP A 382 -0.46 48.48 -34.11
C ASP A 382 -0.69 46.98 -33.80
N PRO A 383 0.05 45.98 -34.34
CA PRO A 383 -0.25 44.56 -34.10
C PRO A 383 -0.05 44.20 -32.63
N GLN A 384 -1.10 44.42 -31.84
CA GLN A 384 -1.17 44.06 -30.44
C GLN A 384 -1.86 42.71 -30.32
N GLN A 385 -1.33 41.84 -29.48
CA GLN A 385 -1.94 40.55 -29.22
C GLN A 385 -2.60 40.56 -27.85
N LEU A 386 -3.91 40.31 -27.83
CA LEU A 386 -4.66 40.09 -26.60
C LEU A 386 -4.77 38.59 -26.35
N ARG A 387 -4.36 38.16 -25.16
CA ARG A 387 -4.46 36.76 -24.73
C ARG A 387 -5.17 36.67 -23.39
N LEU A 388 -6.12 35.74 -23.28
CA LEU A 388 -6.74 35.33 -22.03
C LEU A 388 -6.34 33.89 -21.75
N GLN A 389 -5.72 33.64 -20.59
CA GLN A 389 -5.28 32.32 -20.18
C GLN A 389 -5.64 32.05 -18.72
N ILE A 390 -5.80 30.78 -18.38
CA ILE A 390 -5.81 30.31 -17.00
C ILE A 390 -4.35 30.21 -16.54
N SER A 391 -4.02 30.79 -15.38
CA SER A 391 -2.71 30.65 -14.74
C SER A 391 -2.87 30.55 -13.23
N ASN A 392 -2.39 29.47 -12.62
CA ASN A 392 -2.56 29.11 -11.22
C ASN A 392 -4.03 29.20 -10.75
N SER A 393 -4.96 28.77 -11.61
CA SER A 393 -6.41 28.87 -11.38
C SER A 393 -6.97 30.30 -11.31
N TRP A 394 -6.29 31.28 -11.90
CA TRP A 394 -6.80 32.65 -12.15
C TRP A 394 -6.94 32.90 -13.65
N LEU A 395 -7.90 33.72 -14.05
CA LEU A 395 -7.92 34.24 -15.42
C LEU A 395 -7.01 35.45 -15.54
N ARG A 396 -6.03 35.35 -16.43
CA ARG A 396 -5.04 36.37 -16.71
C ARG A 396 -5.22 36.88 -18.13
N LEU A 397 -5.53 38.18 -18.25
CA LEU A 397 -5.65 38.88 -19.51
C LEU A 397 -4.38 39.69 -19.74
N THR A 398 -3.71 39.46 -20.87
CA THR A 398 -2.47 40.14 -21.25
C THR A 398 -2.61 40.80 -22.60
N LEU A 399 -2.18 42.06 -22.68
CA LEU A 399 -2.06 42.81 -23.92
C LEU A 399 -0.57 43.01 -24.23
N HIS A 400 -0.12 42.45 -25.35
CA HIS A 400 1.27 42.53 -25.81
C HIS A 400 1.36 43.49 -27.01
N SER A 401 2.19 44.53 -26.92
CA SER A 401 2.43 45.51 -27.99
C SER A 401 3.90 45.44 -28.45
N SER A 402 4.13 45.55 -29.75
CA SER A 402 5.45 45.56 -30.40
C SER A 402 6.26 46.82 -30.07
N GLY A 403 6.75 46.94 -28.83
CA GLY A 403 7.66 48.00 -28.40
C GLY A 403 7.29 48.75 -27.10
N ARG A 404 6.22 48.35 -26.40
CA ARG A 404 5.77 48.97 -25.12
C ARG A 404 5.63 47.97 -23.98
N GLN A 405 5.49 48.46 -22.74
CA GLN A 405 5.26 47.62 -21.56
C GLN A 405 4.02 46.71 -21.73
N LYS A 406 4.14 45.47 -21.25
CA LYS A 406 3.06 44.48 -21.18
C LYS A 406 2.02 44.94 -20.16
N SER A 407 0.77 45.14 -20.58
CA SER A 407 -0.36 45.36 -19.67
C SER A 407 -1.02 44.04 -19.30
N GLU A 408 -1.35 43.86 -18.03
CA GLU A 408 -1.90 42.61 -17.50
C GLU A 408 -2.89 42.86 -16.38
N VAL A 409 -3.99 42.12 -16.37
CA VAL A 409 -4.95 42.09 -15.26
C VAL A 409 -5.38 40.65 -14.97
N SER A 410 -5.76 40.36 -13.73
CA SER A 410 -6.23 39.04 -13.31
C SER A 410 -7.60 39.11 -12.63
N ALA A 411 -8.49 38.17 -12.93
CA ALA A 411 -9.83 38.06 -12.37
C ALA A 411 -10.23 36.59 -12.17
N GLY A 412 -11.32 36.30 -11.45
CA GLY A 412 -11.86 34.95 -11.30
C GLY A 412 -10.94 34.01 -10.55
N ARG A 413 -11.04 33.99 -9.22
CA ARG A 413 -10.21 33.11 -8.37
C ARG A 413 -10.79 31.69 -8.34
N ARG A 414 -9.94 30.67 -8.57
CA ARG A 414 -10.27 29.23 -8.55
C ARG A 414 -11.17 28.76 -9.71
N VAL A 415 -10.89 29.22 -10.93
CA VAL A 415 -11.67 28.85 -12.13
C VAL A 415 -11.43 27.43 -12.68
N SER A 416 -10.55 26.65 -12.04
CA SER A 416 -10.30 25.24 -12.39
C SER A 416 -10.91 24.29 -11.36
N ASP A 417 -12.16 24.55 -10.97
CA ASP A 417 -12.91 23.79 -9.97
C ASP A 417 -13.99 22.88 -10.58
N GLY A 418 -13.98 22.71 -11.91
CA GLY A 418 -14.92 21.90 -12.66
C GLY A 418 -16.29 22.54 -12.91
N LEU A 419 -16.57 23.72 -12.33
CA LEU A 419 -17.83 24.45 -12.53
C LEU A 419 -17.81 25.27 -13.82
N TRP A 420 -19.00 25.57 -14.33
CA TRP A 420 -19.15 26.51 -15.44
C TRP A 420 -18.90 27.94 -14.97
N HIS A 421 -17.88 28.57 -15.55
CA HIS A 421 -17.59 29.99 -15.39
C HIS A 421 -17.99 30.77 -16.63
N SER A 422 -18.61 31.93 -16.43
CA SER A 422 -18.98 32.87 -17.49
C SER A 422 -17.91 33.94 -17.65
N VAL A 423 -17.40 34.13 -18.85
CA VAL A 423 -16.40 35.15 -19.17
C VAL A 423 -16.98 36.14 -20.15
N SER A 424 -16.79 37.42 -19.89
CA SER A 424 -17.10 38.51 -20.82
C SER A 424 -15.90 39.44 -20.96
N LEU A 425 -15.52 39.68 -22.20
CA LEU A 425 -14.51 40.65 -22.62
C LEU A 425 -15.20 41.71 -23.47
N ASP A 426 -15.13 42.97 -23.06
CA ASP A 426 -15.70 44.09 -23.82
C ASP A 426 -14.64 45.19 -23.94
N ALA A 427 -14.29 45.53 -25.18
CA ALA A 427 -13.34 46.58 -25.53
C ALA A 427 -14.11 47.79 -26.05
N ARG A 428 -14.33 48.79 -25.20
CA ARG A 428 -15.05 50.05 -25.49
C ARG A 428 -14.44 51.20 -24.69
N ASN A 429 -14.67 52.44 -25.12
CA ASN A 429 -14.30 53.64 -24.36
C ASN A 429 -12.82 53.69 -23.93
N LEU A 430 -11.91 53.26 -24.81
CA LEU A 430 -10.46 53.17 -24.52
C LEU A 430 -10.12 52.22 -23.35
N GLN A 431 -10.95 51.21 -23.09
CA GLN A 431 -10.73 50.22 -22.04
C GLN A 431 -11.06 48.81 -22.54
N ILE A 432 -10.32 47.81 -22.06
CA ILE A 432 -10.69 46.39 -22.18
C ILE A 432 -11.12 45.92 -20.80
N THR A 433 -12.39 45.55 -20.68
CA THR A 433 -12.97 45.05 -19.43
C THR A 433 -13.10 43.53 -19.48
N LEU A 434 -12.63 42.87 -18.42
CA LEU A 434 -12.80 41.44 -18.14
C LEU A 434 -13.76 41.29 -16.97
N THR A 435 -14.86 40.61 -17.19
CA THR A 435 -15.79 40.16 -16.14
C THR A 435 -15.85 38.65 -16.11
N VAL A 436 -15.84 38.09 -14.90
CA VAL A 436 -15.89 36.66 -14.64
C VAL A 436 -17.04 36.40 -13.67
N ASP A 437 -17.96 35.53 -14.05
CA ASP A 437 -19.20 35.24 -13.33
C ASP A 437 -19.97 36.51 -12.95
N ASN A 438 -20.18 36.74 -11.65
CA ASN A 438 -20.80 37.94 -11.10
C ASN A 438 -19.79 38.77 -10.27
N GLU A 439 -18.49 38.59 -10.50
CA GLU A 439 -17.42 39.35 -9.84
C GLU A 439 -17.22 40.74 -10.47
N PRO A 440 -16.69 41.72 -9.71
CA PRO A 440 -16.37 43.05 -10.24
C PRO A 440 -15.41 42.98 -11.43
N SER A 441 -15.62 43.87 -12.41
CA SER A 441 -14.83 43.93 -13.64
C SER A 441 -13.38 44.36 -13.39
N SER A 442 -12.46 43.73 -14.10
CA SER A 442 -11.05 44.07 -14.18
C SER A 442 -10.75 44.79 -15.50
N THR A 443 -10.01 45.89 -15.48
CA THR A 443 -9.85 46.76 -16.66
C THR A 443 -8.39 46.97 -17.06
N ILE A 444 -8.12 46.95 -18.36
CA ILE A 444 -6.88 47.44 -18.98
C ILE A 444 -7.20 48.74 -19.72
N GLU A 445 -6.54 49.83 -19.36
CA GLU A 445 -6.63 51.11 -20.07
C GLU A 445 -5.89 51.04 -21.42
N LEU A 446 -6.51 51.57 -22.47
CA LEU A 446 -5.95 51.69 -23.81
C LEU A 446 -5.63 53.14 -24.12
N TRP A 447 -4.61 53.34 -24.94
CA TRP A 447 -4.19 54.67 -25.39
C TRP A 447 -4.89 55.12 -26.68
N GLU A 448 -5.45 54.18 -27.44
CA GLU A 448 -6.23 54.41 -28.66
C GLU A 448 -7.35 53.37 -28.79
N GLN A 449 -8.32 53.61 -29.69
CA GLN A 449 -9.36 52.62 -29.96
C GLN A 449 -8.79 51.42 -30.72
N VAL A 450 -9.02 50.23 -30.16
CA VAL A 450 -8.59 48.96 -30.76
C VAL A 450 -9.75 48.23 -31.43
N GLN A 451 -9.47 47.58 -32.56
CA GLN A 451 -10.42 46.71 -33.25
C GLN A 451 -9.81 45.33 -33.47
N SER A 452 -10.65 44.29 -33.43
CA SER A 452 -10.21 42.91 -33.71
C SER A 452 -9.81 42.73 -35.16
N ARG A 453 -8.66 42.10 -35.41
CA ARG A 453 -8.17 41.70 -36.72
C ARG A 453 -8.13 40.18 -36.84
N GLY A 454 -8.64 39.66 -37.96
CA GLY A 454 -8.58 38.23 -38.26
C GLY A 454 -9.62 37.41 -37.50
N SER A 455 -9.24 36.18 -37.13
CA SER A 455 -10.10 35.23 -36.42
C SER A 455 -9.83 35.22 -34.92
N PHE A 456 -10.85 34.92 -34.13
CA PHE A 456 -10.73 34.64 -32.71
C PHE A 456 -10.36 33.18 -32.49
N TYR A 457 -9.25 32.93 -31.79
CA TYR A 457 -8.80 31.59 -31.46
C TYR A 457 -9.18 31.24 -30.04
N PHE A 458 -10.02 30.22 -29.87
CA PHE A 458 -10.42 29.68 -28.58
C PHE A 458 -9.65 28.39 -28.29
N GLY A 459 -9.28 28.23 -27.03
CA GLY A 459 -8.71 27.01 -26.45
C GLY A 459 -7.30 26.63 -26.91
N GLY A 460 -6.75 27.26 -27.93
CA GLY A 460 -5.43 26.98 -28.47
C GLY A 460 -5.23 27.74 -29.76
N CYS A 461 -4.21 27.37 -30.53
CA CYS A 461 -3.91 28.04 -31.79
C CYS A 461 -3.26 27.08 -32.80
N ALA A 462 -3.40 27.37 -34.09
CA ALA A 462 -2.78 26.58 -35.15
C ALA A 462 -1.25 26.78 -35.16
N ALA A 463 -0.49 25.68 -35.32
CA ALA A 463 0.98 25.72 -35.39
C ALA A 463 1.52 26.55 -36.57
N THR A 464 0.72 26.75 -37.61
CA THR A 464 1.03 27.57 -38.79
C THR A 464 0.73 29.06 -38.60
N ALA A 465 0.11 29.46 -37.49
CA ALA A 465 -0.13 30.87 -37.18
C ALA A 465 1.15 31.49 -36.57
N PRO A 466 1.79 32.47 -37.24
CA PRO A 466 3.04 33.09 -36.75
C PRO A 466 2.88 33.78 -35.38
N ASP A 467 1.64 34.07 -34.99
CA ASP A 467 1.27 34.83 -33.80
C ASP A 467 1.10 33.99 -32.52
N CYS A 468 1.44 32.69 -32.56
CA CYS A 468 1.22 31.75 -31.47
C CYS A 468 2.51 31.18 -30.85
N GLN A 469 3.62 31.92 -30.99
CA GLN A 469 4.87 31.60 -30.30
C GLN A 469 4.83 32.02 -28.81
N GLY A 470 4.77 31.02 -27.94
CA GLY A 470 4.88 31.17 -26.48
C GLY A 470 4.28 29.96 -25.77
N PHE A 471 5.07 29.33 -24.90
CA PHE A 471 4.91 28.02 -24.25
C PHE A 471 3.66 27.78 -23.36
N ALA A 472 2.50 28.40 -23.61
CA ALA A 472 1.28 28.11 -22.86
C ALA A 472 0.62 26.82 -23.38
N PRO A 473 0.19 25.89 -22.50
CA PRO A 473 -0.56 24.72 -22.93
C PRO A 473 -1.90 25.14 -23.54
N ALA A 474 -2.37 24.39 -24.54
CA ALA A 474 -3.73 24.53 -25.04
C ALA A 474 -4.72 24.19 -23.90
N PHE A 475 -5.84 24.89 -23.89
CA PHE A 475 -6.95 24.59 -23.00
C PHE A 475 -7.50 23.20 -23.30
N GLN A 476 -7.65 22.45 -22.22
CA GLN A 476 -8.36 21.18 -22.21
C GLN A 476 -9.54 21.35 -21.26
N GLY A 477 -10.76 21.16 -21.75
CA GLY A 477 -11.97 21.57 -21.05
C GLY A 477 -13.17 21.70 -21.97
N CYS A 478 -14.28 22.20 -21.43
CA CYS A 478 -15.48 22.43 -22.22
C CYS A 478 -15.75 23.91 -22.41
N MET A 479 -16.28 24.29 -23.58
CA MET A 479 -16.83 25.63 -23.82
C MET A 479 -18.26 25.56 -24.38
N ARG A 480 -19.07 26.57 -24.04
CA ARG A 480 -20.43 26.76 -24.61
C ARG A 480 -20.80 28.25 -24.62
N LEU A 481 -21.93 28.55 -25.27
CA LEU A 481 -22.48 29.92 -25.33
C LEU A 481 -21.47 30.96 -25.83
N ILE A 482 -20.76 30.64 -26.92
CA ILE A 482 -19.73 31.53 -27.50
C ILE A 482 -20.42 32.63 -28.32
N PHE A 483 -20.34 33.87 -27.83
CA PHE A 483 -20.79 35.08 -28.49
C PHE A 483 -19.60 35.90 -28.97
N ILE A 484 -19.64 36.34 -30.23
CA ILE A 484 -18.71 37.34 -30.78
C ILE A 484 -19.56 38.49 -31.29
N ASN A 485 -19.30 39.71 -30.82
CA ASN A 485 -20.04 40.92 -31.16
C ASN A 485 -21.57 40.74 -31.00
N SER A 486 -21.99 40.14 -29.88
CA SER A 486 -23.38 39.79 -29.53
C SER A 486 -24.06 38.73 -30.42
N GLN A 487 -23.35 38.13 -31.37
CA GLN A 487 -23.86 37.02 -32.18
C GLN A 487 -23.45 35.68 -31.56
N LEU A 488 -24.43 34.79 -31.30
CA LEU A 488 -24.16 33.42 -30.85
C LEU A 488 -23.60 32.60 -32.01
N MET A 489 -22.42 32.02 -31.81
CA MET A 489 -21.75 31.20 -32.82
C MET A 489 -22.36 29.80 -32.88
N ASN A 490 -22.76 29.37 -34.07
CA ASN A 490 -23.40 28.06 -34.26
C ASN A 490 -22.36 26.94 -34.42
N LEU A 491 -22.12 26.19 -33.34
CA LEU A 491 -21.17 25.08 -33.31
C LEU A 491 -21.52 23.94 -34.28
N SER A 492 -22.78 23.78 -34.69
CA SER A 492 -23.11 22.76 -35.70
C SER A 492 -22.59 23.11 -37.09
N HIS A 493 -22.53 24.41 -37.44
CA HIS A 493 -21.92 24.86 -38.69
C HIS A 493 -20.40 24.70 -38.66
N VAL A 494 -19.78 24.84 -37.48
CA VAL A 494 -18.34 24.58 -37.30
C VAL A 494 -18.03 23.11 -37.59
N GLN A 495 -18.80 22.19 -36.98
CA GLN A 495 -18.63 20.75 -37.21
C GLN A 495 -18.87 20.34 -38.69
N GLN A 496 -19.68 21.10 -39.44
CA GLN A 496 -19.93 20.87 -40.86
C GLN A 496 -18.87 21.49 -41.78
N GLY A 497 -17.88 22.21 -41.23
CA GLY A 497 -16.88 22.94 -42.00
C GLY A 497 -17.43 24.21 -42.69
N LEU A 498 -18.63 24.66 -42.31
CA LEU A 498 -19.28 25.85 -42.86
C LEU A 498 -18.88 27.15 -42.15
N LEU A 499 -18.35 27.06 -40.92
CA LEU A 499 -17.98 28.20 -40.10
C LEU A 499 -16.66 27.94 -39.37
N GLY A 500 -15.65 28.78 -39.61
CA GLY A 500 -14.38 28.69 -38.89
C GLY A 500 -13.58 27.43 -39.19
N ASN A 501 -12.62 27.12 -38.32
CA ASN A 501 -11.76 25.92 -38.42
C ASN A 501 -11.47 25.37 -37.01
N TYR A 502 -11.18 24.08 -36.87
CA TYR A 502 -10.88 23.49 -35.57
C TYR A 502 -9.88 22.33 -35.68
N ASN A 503 -9.29 21.96 -34.55
CA ASN A 503 -8.51 20.74 -34.40
C ASN A 503 -8.89 20.04 -33.08
N GLU A 504 -9.06 18.73 -33.11
CA GLU A 504 -9.31 17.87 -31.94
C GLU A 504 -10.39 18.40 -30.96
N LEU A 505 -11.59 18.66 -31.49
CA LEU A 505 -12.77 19.02 -30.71
C LEU A 505 -13.83 17.94 -30.79
N GLN A 506 -14.49 17.65 -29.66
CA GLN A 506 -15.70 16.84 -29.64
C GLN A 506 -16.93 17.74 -29.48
N PHE A 507 -17.86 17.70 -30.45
CA PHE A 507 -19.08 18.50 -30.44
C PHE A 507 -20.22 17.81 -29.70
N ASP A 508 -21.19 18.62 -29.24
CA ASP A 508 -22.38 18.17 -28.50
C ASP A 508 -22.07 17.30 -27.27
N THR A 509 -20.86 17.42 -26.70
CA THR A 509 -20.40 16.64 -25.56
C THR A 509 -19.57 17.52 -24.62
N CYS A 510 -19.68 17.28 -23.32
CA CYS A 510 -18.75 17.81 -22.33
C CYS A 510 -18.24 16.68 -21.44
N ASN A 511 -17.09 16.11 -21.82
CA ASN A 511 -16.57 14.87 -21.23
C ASN A 511 -15.70 15.08 -19.98
N ILE A 512 -15.88 16.20 -19.27
CA ILE A 512 -15.22 16.45 -17.99
C ILE A 512 -15.63 15.38 -16.96
N LYS A 513 -14.67 14.90 -16.16
CA LYS A 513 -14.89 13.86 -15.14
C LYS A 513 -14.31 14.34 -13.82
N ASP A 514 -14.99 14.03 -12.72
CA ASP A 514 -14.40 14.17 -11.39
C ASP A 514 -13.70 12.85 -11.01
N ARG A 515 -12.37 12.87 -11.03
CA ARG A 515 -11.47 11.75 -10.69
C ARG A 515 -11.21 11.65 -9.19
N CYS A 516 -11.63 12.65 -8.40
CA CYS A 516 -11.55 12.63 -6.94
C CYS A 516 -12.85 12.16 -6.27
N LEU A 517 -13.86 11.76 -7.04
CA LEU A 517 -15.13 11.24 -6.53
C LEU A 517 -15.49 9.89 -7.21
N PRO A 518 -15.50 8.77 -6.46
CA PRO A 518 -15.12 8.64 -5.05
C PRO A 518 -13.64 8.98 -4.80
N ASN A 519 -13.30 9.38 -3.58
CA ASN A 519 -11.92 9.70 -3.23
C ASN A 519 -11.06 8.43 -3.28
N LEU A 520 -10.15 8.36 -4.26
CA LEU A 520 -9.22 7.25 -4.46
C LEU A 520 -7.97 7.35 -3.58
N CYS A 521 -7.82 8.44 -2.82
CA CYS A 521 -6.76 8.61 -1.85
C CYS A 521 -7.19 7.98 -0.51
N GLU A 522 -6.37 7.06 -0.01
CA GLU A 522 -6.66 6.26 1.18
C GLU A 522 -6.32 7.02 2.47
N HIS A 523 -6.72 6.44 3.62
CA HIS A 523 -6.39 6.95 4.95
C HIS A 523 -6.76 8.43 5.21
N GLY A 524 -7.83 8.91 4.56
CA GLY A 524 -8.32 10.28 4.71
C GLY A 524 -7.49 11.35 4.00
N ALA A 525 -6.57 10.94 3.11
CA ALA A 525 -5.74 11.84 2.33
C ALA A 525 -6.57 12.74 1.40
N ARG A 526 -6.02 13.94 1.13
CA ARG A 526 -6.69 14.94 0.29
C ARG A 526 -6.41 14.69 -1.19
N CYS A 527 -7.46 14.53 -1.97
CA CYS A 527 -7.37 14.41 -3.43
C CYS A 527 -7.38 15.78 -4.12
N SER A 528 -6.54 15.89 -5.15
CA SER A 528 -6.50 16.97 -6.14
C SER A 528 -6.48 16.37 -7.54
N GLN A 529 -6.97 17.10 -8.55
CA GLN A 529 -7.09 16.54 -9.90
C GLN A 529 -6.76 17.54 -11.00
N MET A 530 -6.44 16.96 -12.15
CA MET A 530 -6.35 17.59 -13.47
C MET A 530 -7.33 16.88 -14.41
N TRP A 531 -7.38 17.28 -15.67
CA TRP A 531 -8.24 16.64 -16.67
C TRP A 531 -7.93 15.14 -16.86
N SER A 532 -6.65 14.77 -16.91
CA SER A 532 -6.19 13.42 -17.22
C SER A 532 -5.73 12.59 -16.02
N SER A 533 -5.52 13.20 -14.85
CA SER A 533 -4.92 12.51 -13.69
C SER A 533 -5.38 13.10 -12.36
N PHE A 534 -5.08 12.41 -11.25
CA PHE A 534 -5.29 12.89 -9.89
C PHE A 534 -4.03 12.72 -9.05
N SER A 535 -3.96 13.42 -7.93
CA SER A 535 -2.85 13.37 -6.98
C SER A 535 -3.37 13.40 -5.55
N CYS A 536 -2.74 12.59 -4.70
CA CYS A 536 -3.04 12.48 -3.28
C CYS A 536 -1.98 13.22 -2.47
N ASP A 537 -2.43 14.07 -1.55
CA ASP A 537 -1.57 14.66 -0.52
C ASP A 537 -1.63 13.77 0.72
N CYS A 538 -0.55 13.00 0.94
CA CYS A 538 -0.42 12.09 2.07
C CYS A 538 0.11 12.77 3.34
N SER A 539 0.39 14.07 3.30
CA SER A 539 0.99 14.80 4.42
C SER A 539 0.12 14.72 5.67
N GLY A 540 0.71 14.29 6.79
CA GLY A 540 0.00 14.19 8.08
C GLY A 540 -0.92 12.97 8.23
N THR A 541 -0.93 12.05 7.26
CA THR A 541 -1.72 10.80 7.35
C THR A 541 -0.97 9.65 8.03
N GLY A 542 0.37 9.66 7.99
CA GLY A 542 1.19 8.50 8.37
C GLY A 542 1.42 7.49 7.24
N TYR A 543 0.98 7.82 6.02
CA TYR A 543 1.09 6.97 4.83
C TYR A 543 1.80 7.68 3.68
N ALA A 544 2.25 6.90 2.70
CA ALA A 544 2.97 7.33 1.50
C ALA A 544 2.56 6.51 0.27
N GLY A 545 3.13 6.87 -0.88
CA GLY A 545 2.80 6.28 -2.18
C GLY A 545 1.77 7.09 -2.97
N ALA A 546 1.51 6.69 -4.21
CA ALA A 546 0.67 7.44 -5.16
C ALA A 546 -0.78 7.64 -4.69
N THR A 547 -1.31 6.70 -3.90
CA THR A 547 -2.67 6.73 -3.32
C THR A 547 -2.68 6.78 -1.79
N CYS A 548 -1.53 7.04 -1.15
CA CYS A 548 -1.36 6.99 0.31
C CYS A 548 -1.73 5.64 0.93
N HIS A 549 -1.44 4.56 0.22
CA HIS A 549 -1.76 3.19 0.64
C HIS A 549 -0.74 2.63 1.65
N ASN A 550 0.54 2.95 1.45
CA ASN A 550 1.63 2.33 2.20
C ASN A 550 1.91 3.05 3.52
N SER A 551 1.98 2.33 4.64
CA SER A 551 2.43 2.92 5.90
C SER A 551 3.89 3.36 5.84
N ILE A 552 4.21 4.47 6.53
CA ILE A 552 5.61 4.90 6.74
C ILE A 552 6.22 4.33 8.02
N TYR A 553 5.40 3.65 8.83
CA TYR A 553 5.79 3.07 10.11
C TYR A 553 5.92 1.54 9.99
N GLU A 554 6.72 0.95 10.87
CA GLU A 554 6.85 -0.51 10.91
C GLU A 554 5.64 -1.14 11.62
N SER A 555 5.37 -2.41 11.33
CA SER A 555 4.20 -3.11 11.88
C SER A 555 4.33 -3.44 13.37
N SER A 556 5.55 -3.56 13.89
CA SER A 556 5.79 -3.96 15.27
C SER A 556 7.12 -3.43 15.84
N CYS A 557 7.26 -3.48 17.16
CA CYS A 557 8.53 -3.18 17.82
C CYS A 557 9.64 -4.17 17.44
N GLU A 558 9.28 -5.42 17.14
CA GLU A 558 10.24 -6.45 16.68
C GLU A 558 10.81 -6.07 15.31
N ALA A 559 9.98 -5.58 14.38
CA ALA A 559 10.42 -5.06 13.09
C ALA A 559 11.43 -3.90 13.25
N TYR A 560 11.14 -2.92 14.12
CA TYR A 560 12.09 -1.85 14.42
C TYR A 560 13.42 -2.36 14.99
N LYS A 561 13.40 -3.38 15.84
CA LYS A 561 14.61 -3.99 16.39
C LYS A 561 15.45 -4.66 15.29
N LEU A 562 14.82 -5.38 14.36
CA LEU A 562 15.49 -6.01 13.22
C LEU A 562 16.11 -4.99 12.26
N SER A 563 15.50 -3.81 12.13
CA SER A 563 16.05 -2.66 11.39
C SER A 563 17.17 -1.93 12.14
N GLY A 564 17.55 -2.37 13.34
CA GLY A 564 18.69 -1.82 14.10
C GLY A 564 18.33 -0.72 15.11
N SER A 565 17.04 -0.54 15.43
CA SER A 565 16.59 0.48 16.40
C SER A 565 16.87 0.09 17.85
N SER A 566 16.83 1.08 18.75
CA SER A 566 16.98 0.93 20.21
C SER A 566 15.66 1.20 20.94
N SER A 567 15.63 1.03 22.27
CA SER A 567 14.40 1.27 23.05
C SER A 567 13.95 2.73 23.00
N GLY A 568 12.64 2.96 22.89
CA GLY A 568 12.08 4.30 22.79
C GLY A 568 10.59 4.31 22.46
N PHE A 569 10.03 5.50 22.24
CA PHE A 569 8.67 5.66 21.73
C PHE A 569 8.68 5.61 20.20
N TYR A 570 7.85 4.74 19.64
CA TYR A 570 7.70 4.53 18.21
C TYR A 570 6.23 4.58 17.83
N PHE A 571 5.94 5.02 16.62
CA PHE A 571 4.65 4.72 16.00
C PHE A 571 4.76 3.37 15.32
N ILE A 572 3.81 2.48 15.58
CA ILE A 572 3.66 1.22 14.86
C ILE A 572 2.34 1.21 14.11
N ASP A 573 2.31 0.50 12.99
CA ASP A 573 1.11 0.30 12.18
C ASP A 573 0.80 -1.19 12.03
N PRO A 574 0.07 -1.79 12.99
CA PRO A 574 -0.06 -3.24 13.12
C PRO A 574 -0.67 -3.96 11.91
N ASP A 575 -1.48 -3.26 11.13
CA ASP A 575 -2.11 -3.74 9.90
C ASP A 575 -1.57 -3.04 8.64
N GLY A 576 -0.52 -2.22 8.74
CA GLY A 576 0.14 -1.59 7.59
C GLY A 576 -0.85 -0.87 6.67
N SER A 577 -1.04 -1.37 5.45
CA SER A 577 -1.96 -0.80 4.45
C SER A 577 -3.45 -1.08 4.74
N GLY A 578 -3.77 -1.59 5.93
CA GLY A 578 -5.11 -1.89 6.41
C GLY A 578 -5.87 -0.65 6.91
N PRO A 579 -7.13 -0.81 7.35
CA PRO A 579 -8.01 0.31 7.69
C PRO A 579 -7.70 0.99 9.04
N LEU A 580 -6.80 0.45 9.88
CA LEU A 580 -6.44 1.08 11.15
C LEU A 580 -5.27 2.03 10.94
N GLY A 581 -5.33 3.19 11.61
CA GLY A 581 -4.21 4.13 11.60
C GLY A 581 -3.05 3.69 12.49
N PRO A 582 -1.87 4.35 12.38
CA PRO A 582 -0.75 4.08 13.26
C PRO A 582 -1.03 4.50 14.71
N THR A 583 -0.33 3.87 15.65
CA THR A 583 -0.45 4.16 17.08
C THR A 583 0.90 4.24 17.76
N GLN A 584 1.03 5.14 18.74
CA GLN A 584 2.27 5.31 19.49
C GLN A 584 2.37 4.29 20.63
N VAL A 585 3.51 3.61 20.69
CA VAL A 585 3.85 2.60 21.70
C VAL A 585 5.25 2.84 22.25
N TYR A 586 5.53 2.29 23.44
CA TYR A 586 6.89 2.20 23.94
C TYR A 586 7.49 0.84 23.61
N CYS A 587 8.56 0.82 22.83
CA CYS A 587 9.30 -0.39 22.48
C CYS A 587 10.48 -0.55 23.45
N ASN A 588 10.45 -1.58 24.30
CA ASN A 588 11.59 -1.95 25.14
C ASN A 588 12.38 -3.08 24.49
N MET A 589 13.56 -2.74 23.96
CA MET A 589 14.46 -3.60 23.18
C MET A 589 15.77 -3.94 23.91
N THR A 590 15.77 -3.84 25.25
CA THR A 590 16.97 -4.05 26.09
C THR A 590 17.25 -5.52 26.42
N GLU A 591 16.22 -6.36 26.41
CA GLU A 591 16.29 -7.77 26.79
C GLU A 591 16.39 -8.69 25.56
N LYS A 592 16.44 -10.02 25.80
CA LYS A 592 16.31 -11.02 24.72
C LYS A 592 14.95 -10.98 24.01
N LYS A 593 13.93 -10.39 24.64
CA LYS A 593 12.57 -10.22 24.09
C LYS A 593 12.31 -8.73 23.86
N VAL A 594 11.70 -8.39 22.74
CA VAL A 594 11.27 -7.02 22.44
C VAL A 594 9.84 -6.82 22.92
N TRP A 595 9.66 -5.93 23.90
CA TRP A 595 8.34 -5.65 24.47
C TRP A 595 7.70 -4.42 23.84
N THR A 596 6.50 -4.57 23.31
CA THR A 596 5.55 -3.48 23.02
C THR A 596 4.75 -3.18 24.28
N VAL A 597 4.89 -1.97 24.81
CA VAL A 597 4.25 -1.53 26.06
C VAL A 597 3.21 -0.45 25.77
N LEU A 598 1.97 -0.69 26.21
CA LEU A 598 0.81 0.16 26.02
C LEU A 598 0.23 0.58 27.39
N SER A 599 0.26 1.87 27.65
CA SER A 599 -0.23 2.45 28.90
C SER A 599 -1.70 2.84 28.81
N HIS A 600 -2.35 2.95 29.97
CA HIS A 600 -3.71 3.49 30.13
C HIS A 600 -3.73 4.66 31.13
N ASN A 601 -4.86 5.34 31.20
CA ASN A 601 -5.08 6.55 32.01
C ASN A 601 -4.95 6.40 33.55
N SER A 602 -4.79 5.18 34.08
CA SER A 602 -4.84 4.90 35.53
C SER A 602 -3.61 4.13 35.99
N THR A 603 -2.48 4.82 36.13
CA THR A 603 -1.19 4.19 36.47
C THR A 603 -0.87 4.13 37.97
N ALA A 604 -1.61 4.85 38.82
CA ALA A 604 -1.41 4.82 40.27
C ALA A 604 -2.33 3.78 40.95
N PRO A 605 -1.95 3.21 42.11
CA PRO A 605 -2.83 2.37 42.91
C PRO A 605 -4.08 3.13 43.38
N VAL A 606 -5.25 2.51 43.27
CA VAL A 606 -6.55 3.11 43.62
C VAL A 606 -7.10 2.45 44.88
N THR A 607 -7.44 3.27 45.87
CA THR A 607 -8.08 2.82 47.11
C THR A 607 -9.60 2.88 46.98
N VAL A 608 -10.28 1.80 47.37
CA VAL A 608 -11.74 1.67 47.31
C VAL A 608 -12.30 1.42 48.71
N GLN A 609 -13.29 2.23 49.07
CA GLN A 609 -14.09 2.14 50.29
C GLN A 609 -15.56 2.36 49.91
N THR A 610 -16.51 1.85 50.70
CA THR A 610 -17.97 2.04 50.49
C THR A 610 -18.52 1.51 49.16
N SER A 611 -18.02 0.36 48.70
CA SER A 611 -18.54 -0.34 47.50
C SER A 611 -19.37 -1.57 47.87
N SER A 612 -20.53 -1.74 47.25
CA SER A 612 -21.43 -2.89 47.44
C SER A 612 -21.87 -3.51 46.12
N LEU A 613 -22.48 -4.70 46.13
CA LEU A 613 -23.01 -5.33 44.91
C LEU A 613 -24.09 -4.49 44.19
N GLN A 614 -24.85 -3.66 44.91
CA GLN A 614 -25.90 -2.81 44.33
C GLN A 614 -25.34 -1.49 43.76
N LYS A 615 -24.21 -1.02 44.31
CA LYS A 615 -23.51 0.17 43.85
C LYS A 615 -22.00 -0.10 43.85
N PRO A 616 -21.52 -0.92 42.90
CA PRO A 616 -20.13 -1.33 42.89
C PRO A 616 -19.23 -0.20 42.38
N HIS A 617 -17.99 -0.20 42.82
CA HIS A 617 -16.92 0.62 42.27
C HIS A 617 -16.57 0.07 40.89
N VAL A 618 -16.65 0.94 39.88
CA VAL A 618 -16.38 0.61 38.48
C VAL A 618 -15.29 1.54 37.97
N MET A 619 -14.24 0.97 37.40
CA MET A 619 -13.18 1.73 36.72
C MET A 619 -13.00 1.23 35.30
N ILE A 620 -13.02 2.16 34.34
CA ILE A 620 -12.83 1.91 32.91
C ILE A 620 -11.43 2.37 32.51
N PHE A 621 -10.66 1.49 31.87
CA PHE A 621 -9.29 1.76 31.46
C PHE A 621 -9.23 2.23 30.01
N ASN A 622 -8.83 3.49 29.83
CA ASN A 622 -8.64 4.08 28.50
C ASN A 622 -7.16 3.99 28.12
N TYR A 623 -6.85 3.13 27.16
CA TYR A 623 -5.51 2.94 26.61
C TYR A 623 -5.17 4.01 25.58
N SER A 624 -3.87 4.19 25.30
CA SER A 624 -3.38 5.10 24.26
C SER A 624 -3.79 4.69 22.83
N ALA A 625 -4.15 3.42 22.63
CA ALA A 625 -4.59 2.88 21.35
C ALA A 625 -6.10 2.55 21.37
N SER A 626 -6.75 2.63 20.21
CA SER A 626 -8.16 2.25 20.05
C SER A 626 -8.38 0.74 20.26
N ALA A 627 -9.61 0.33 20.59
CA ALA A 627 -9.94 -1.08 20.79
C ALA A 627 -9.59 -1.97 19.59
N LYS A 628 -9.71 -1.45 18.35
CA LYS A 628 -9.33 -2.20 17.14
C LYS A 628 -7.80 -2.35 17.02
N GLN A 629 -7.04 -1.29 17.27
CA GLN A 629 -5.58 -1.33 17.28
C GLN A 629 -5.03 -2.27 18.35
N LEU A 630 -5.60 -2.23 19.56
CA LEU A 630 -5.24 -3.15 20.65
C LEU A 630 -5.42 -4.62 20.24
N ARG A 631 -6.55 -4.95 19.60
CA ARG A 631 -6.79 -6.31 19.08
C ARG A 631 -5.76 -6.71 18.04
N ALA A 632 -5.42 -5.82 17.11
CA ALA A 632 -4.40 -6.09 16.08
C ALA A 632 -3.04 -6.37 16.73
N ILE A 633 -2.57 -5.52 17.64
CA ILE A 633 -1.31 -5.68 18.37
C ILE A 633 -1.30 -6.98 19.17
N VAL A 634 -2.36 -7.24 19.95
CA VAL A 634 -2.45 -8.47 20.74
C VAL A 634 -2.42 -9.67 19.80
N SER A 635 -3.26 -9.72 18.77
CA SER A 635 -3.34 -10.85 17.84
C SER A 635 -2.01 -11.15 17.12
N GLY A 636 -1.29 -10.11 16.68
CA GLY A 636 0.01 -10.23 16.00
C GLY A 636 1.18 -10.61 16.91
N SER A 637 1.05 -10.40 18.23
CA SER A 637 2.10 -10.71 19.20
C SER A 637 2.18 -12.21 19.51
N GLU A 638 3.34 -12.73 19.91
CA GLU A 638 3.47 -14.14 20.31
C GLU A 638 2.82 -14.41 21.67
N GLN A 639 3.04 -13.49 22.60
CA GLN A 639 2.52 -13.53 23.98
C GLN A 639 2.21 -12.11 24.45
N CYS A 640 1.21 -12.00 25.31
CA CYS A 640 0.86 -10.75 25.99
C CYS A 640 0.64 -11.02 27.46
N GLN A 641 0.99 -10.05 28.30
CA GLN A 641 0.80 -10.12 29.73
C GLN A 641 0.44 -8.76 30.32
N GLN A 642 -0.28 -8.79 31.44
CA GLN A 642 -0.66 -7.60 32.18
C GLN A 642 -0.62 -7.89 33.68
N GLU A 643 -0.01 -6.99 34.44
CA GLU A 643 0.07 -7.11 35.90
C GLU A 643 -1.26 -6.68 36.53
N VAL A 644 -1.72 -7.45 37.51
CA VAL A 644 -2.89 -7.15 38.33
C VAL A 644 -2.52 -7.28 39.80
N VAL A 645 -2.67 -6.18 40.52
CA VAL A 645 -2.41 -6.08 41.97
C VAL A 645 -3.76 -5.88 42.66
N TYR A 646 -4.04 -6.70 43.66
CA TYR A 646 -5.20 -6.55 44.53
C TYR A 646 -4.80 -6.79 45.97
N ASN A 647 -4.77 -5.72 46.76
CA ASN A 647 -4.56 -5.76 48.21
C ASN A 647 -5.91 -5.55 48.89
N CYS A 648 -6.18 -6.34 49.93
CA CYS A 648 -7.48 -6.36 50.59
C CYS A 648 -7.34 -6.40 52.11
N ARG A 649 -8.35 -5.82 52.76
CA ARG A 649 -8.61 -5.94 54.20
C ARG A 649 -10.11 -6.10 54.35
N LYS A 650 -10.58 -7.25 54.86
CA LYS A 650 -12.01 -7.65 54.87
C LYS A 650 -12.74 -7.42 53.55
N SER A 651 -12.09 -7.67 52.41
CA SER A 651 -12.65 -7.44 51.07
C SER A 651 -12.42 -8.69 50.22
N ARG A 652 -13.49 -9.45 49.96
CA ARG A 652 -13.45 -10.76 49.30
C ARG A 652 -13.59 -10.63 47.78
N LEU A 653 -13.08 -11.63 47.06
CA LEU A 653 -13.15 -11.72 45.61
C LEU A 653 -14.33 -12.60 45.16
N PHE A 654 -14.46 -13.81 45.71
CA PHE A 654 -15.37 -14.85 45.23
C PHE A 654 -16.29 -15.44 46.30
N ASN A 655 -15.91 -15.38 47.58
CA ASN A 655 -16.52 -16.15 48.67
C ASN A 655 -17.95 -15.69 49.06
N THR A 656 -18.92 -16.02 48.20
CA THR A 656 -20.38 -15.80 48.36
C THR A 656 -21.13 -17.12 48.44
N LYS A 657 -22.31 -17.12 49.07
CA LYS A 657 -23.13 -18.34 49.27
C LYS A 657 -23.70 -18.91 47.97
N ASP A 658 -23.85 -18.07 46.95
CA ASP A 658 -24.40 -18.37 45.63
C ASP A 658 -23.32 -18.59 44.56
N GLY A 659 -22.03 -18.46 44.90
CA GLY A 659 -20.90 -18.64 43.97
C GLY A 659 -20.72 -17.48 42.98
N SER A 660 -21.47 -16.39 43.14
CA SER A 660 -21.33 -15.17 42.35
C SER A 660 -20.07 -14.40 42.77
N PRO A 661 -19.20 -13.99 41.84
CA PRO A 661 -17.99 -13.25 42.19
C PRO A 661 -18.33 -11.80 42.59
N LEU A 662 -17.78 -11.34 43.71
CA LEU A 662 -17.93 -9.98 44.26
C LEU A 662 -17.09 -8.97 43.50
N SER A 663 -15.91 -9.40 43.04
CA SER A 663 -14.99 -8.59 42.24
C SER A 663 -14.58 -9.35 40.98
N TRP A 664 -14.57 -8.65 39.84
CA TRP A 664 -14.32 -9.23 38.52
C TRP A 664 -13.87 -8.15 37.54
N TRP A 665 -13.43 -8.55 36.35
CA TRP A 665 -12.98 -7.63 35.30
C TRP A 665 -13.55 -8.00 33.93
N LEU A 666 -13.55 -7.04 33.00
CA LEU A 666 -13.95 -7.27 31.60
C LEU A 666 -12.72 -7.37 30.70
N ASP A 667 -12.77 -8.32 29.78
CA ASP A 667 -11.77 -8.47 28.72
C ASP A 667 -11.99 -7.48 27.55
N ARG A 668 -11.23 -7.68 26.46
CA ARG A 668 -11.27 -6.87 25.24
C ARG A 668 -12.55 -7.04 24.40
N GLU A 669 -13.36 -8.07 24.68
CA GLU A 669 -14.68 -8.33 24.09
C GLU A 669 -15.82 -7.81 24.97
N GLY A 670 -15.54 -7.45 26.23
CA GLY A 670 -16.55 -7.04 27.21
C GLY A 670 -17.15 -8.22 27.98
N GLU A 671 -16.51 -9.40 27.92
CA GLU A 671 -16.94 -10.58 28.65
C GLU A 671 -16.37 -10.57 30.07
N LYS A 672 -17.20 -11.01 31.02
CA LYS A 672 -16.86 -11.03 32.45
C LYS A 672 -15.86 -12.14 32.75
N ARG A 673 -14.73 -11.77 33.37
CA ARG A 673 -13.67 -12.68 33.82
C ARG A 673 -13.55 -12.64 35.34
N SER A 674 -13.48 -13.83 35.92
CA SER A 674 -13.48 -14.07 37.36
C SER A 674 -12.30 -14.93 37.80
N TYR A 675 -11.15 -14.80 37.13
CA TYR A 675 -9.87 -15.34 37.59
C TYR A 675 -8.92 -14.17 37.84
N TRP A 676 -8.00 -14.32 38.81
CA TRP A 676 -7.03 -13.30 39.15
C TRP A 676 -5.60 -13.81 38.90
N GLY A 677 -4.62 -12.90 39.04
CA GLY A 677 -3.24 -13.08 38.58
C GLY A 677 -2.67 -14.48 38.87
N GLY A 678 -2.02 -15.07 37.86
CA GLY A 678 -1.38 -16.38 37.94
C GLY A 678 -2.22 -17.58 37.49
N PHE A 679 -3.56 -17.48 37.48
CA PHE A 679 -4.44 -18.64 37.20
C PHE A 679 -5.00 -18.72 35.76
N LEU A 680 -5.39 -19.92 35.32
CA LEU A 680 -6.00 -20.17 34.00
C LEU A 680 -7.46 -19.70 33.90
N PRO A 681 -7.97 -19.35 32.71
CA PRO A 681 -9.35 -18.91 32.58
C PRO A 681 -10.40 -19.96 32.93
N GLY A 682 -11.56 -19.48 33.39
CA GLY A 682 -12.74 -20.33 33.67
C GLY A 682 -12.82 -20.85 35.12
N VAL A 683 -11.83 -20.54 35.96
CA VAL A 683 -11.81 -20.98 37.36
C VAL A 683 -11.66 -19.76 38.29
N GLN A 684 -12.47 -19.71 39.35
CA GLN A 684 -12.44 -18.65 40.37
C GLN A 684 -11.30 -18.86 41.36
N GLN A 685 -10.05 -18.70 40.91
CA GLN A 685 -8.84 -18.92 41.72
C GLN A 685 -7.77 -17.83 41.47
N CYS A 686 -6.80 -17.74 42.38
CA CYS A 686 -5.69 -16.80 42.39
C CYS A 686 -4.32 -17.51 42.44
N SER A 687 -3.20 -16.80 42.23
CA SER A 687 -1.84 -17.37 42.20
C SER A 687 -1.52 -18.26 43.41
N CYS A 688 -1.97 -17.88 44.61
CA CYS A 688 -1.64 -18.62 45.83
C CYS A 688 -2.11 -20.08 45.82
N SER A 689 -3.20 -20.35 45.09
CA SER A 689 -3.75 -21.71 44.96
C SER A 689 -2.90 -22.61 44.07
N LEU A 690 -2.23 -22.05 43.05
CA LEU A 690 -1.27 -22.76 42.19
C LEU A 690 0.06 -23.01 42.90
N GLU A 691 0.48 -22.05 43.72
CA GLU A 691 1.72 -22.10 44.48
C GLU A 691 1.59 -22.87 45.81
N GLU A 692 0.39 -23.34 46.14
CA GLU A 692 0.03 -24.04 47.39
C GLU A 692 0.44 -23.25 48.65
N ASN A 693 0.29 -21.92 48.62
CA ASN A 693 0.76 -21.01 49.68
C ASN A 693 -0.29 -19.99 50.16
N CYS A 694 -1.59 -20.26 49.95
CA CYS A 694 -2.64 -19.36 50.44
C CYS A 694 -2.64 -19.25 51.98
N ILE A 695 -2.96 -18.07 52.50
CA ILE A 695 -3.02 -17.77 53.95
C ILE A 695 -3.94 -18.76 54.69
N ASP A 696 -5.04 -19.14 54.05
CA ASP A 696 -5.94 -20.19 54.51
C ASP A 696 -6.26 -21.10 53.32
N MET A 697 -5.84 -22.37 53.44
CA MET A 697 -5.98 -23.38 52.39
C MET A 697 -7.43 -23.81 52.11
N ASN A 698 -8.41 -23.35 52.92
CA ASN A 698 -9.84 -23.52 52.62
C ASN A 698 -10.35 -22.57 51.53
N TYR A 699 -9.56 -21.56 51.14
CA TYR A 699 -9.91 -20.59 50.11
C TYR A 699 -8.89 -20.62 48.97
N PHE A 700 -9.34 -20.31 47.76
CA PHE A 700 -8.50 -20.30 46.55
C PHE A 700 -7.80 -18.95 46.29
N CYS A 701 -8.02 -17.97 47.17
CA CYS A 701 -7.48 -16.62 47.13
C CYS A 701 -7.25 -16.10 48.55
N ASN A 702 -6.19 -15.35 48.78
CA ASN A 702 -5.85 -14.81 50.09
C ASN A 702 -6.92 -13.82 50.61
N CYS A 703 -7.53 -13.04 49.72
CA CYS A 703 -8.55 -12.06 50.04
C CYS A 703 -9.91 -12.68 50.42
N ASP A 704 -10.15 -13.94 50.03
CA ASP A 704 -11.38 -14.65 50.37
C ASP A 704 -11.43 -15.16 51.82
N ALA A 705 -10.28 -15.17 52.51
CA ALA A 705 -10.16 -15.49 53.93
C ALA A 705 -10.73 -14.40 54.86
N ASP A 706 -11.13 -13.24 54.32
CA ASP A 706 -11.87 -12.18 55.02
C ASP A 706 -11.22 -11.66 56.31
N THR A 707 -9.89 -11.55 56.33
CA THR A 707 -9.12 -11.16 57.52
C THR A 707 -9.06 -9.64 57.73
N ASP A 708 -8.85 -9.21 58.98
CA ASP A 708 -8.64 -7.79 59.35
C ASP A 708 -7.21 -7.30 59.10
N THR A 709 -6.33 -8.19 58.64
CA THR A 709 -4.96 -7.88 58.22
C THR A 709 -4.91 -7.70 56.70
N TRP A 710 -3.91 -6.96 56.22
CA TRP A 710 -3.70 -6.83 54.78
C TRP A 710 -3.26 -8.16 54.17
N ALA A 711 -4.00 -8.60 53.16
CA ALA A 711 -3.67 -9.73 52.30
C ALA A 711 -3.58 -9.24 50.84
N ASN A 712 -2.97 -10.05 49.97
CA ASN A 712 -2.86 -9.73 48.55
C ASN A 712 -3.04 -10.95 47.65
N ASP A 713 -3.59 -10.71 46.46
CA ASP A 713 -3.73 -11.68 45.37
C ASP A 713 -3.12 -11.07 44.10
N THR A 714 -1.86 -10.62 44.19
CA THR A 714 -1.11 -10.03 43.08
C THR A 714 -0.64 -11.11 42.11
N GLY A 715 -0.71 -10.83 40.81
CA GLY A 715 -0.09 -11.69 39.82
C GLY A 715 -0.15 -11.14 38.40
N VAL A 716 0.12 -12.00 37.43
CA VAL A 716 0.15 -11.65 36.01
C VAL A 716 -0.97 -12.38 35.27
N LEU A 717 -1.76 -11.63 34.52
CA LEU A 717 -2.69 -12.16 33.53
C LEU A 717 -1.91 -12.42 32.24
N SER A 718 -1.82 -13.67 31.80
CA SER A 718 -1.03 -14.09 30.62
C SER A 718 -1.87 -14.72 29.51
N TYR A 719 -3.18 -14.92 29.74
CA TYR A 719 -4.07 -15.44 28.71
C TYR A 719 -4.38 -14.37 27.67
N LYS A 720 -3.59 -14.40 26.60
CA LYS A 720 -3.54 -13.43 25.50
C LYS A 720 -4.92 -13.00 24.98
N ASP A 721 -5.84 -13.93 24.78
CA ASP A 721 -7.13 -13.63 24.15
C ASP A 721 -8.10 -12.82 25.04
N HIS A 722 -7.84 -12.73 26.34
CA HIS A 722 -8.65 -11.89 27.25
C HIS A 722 -8.02 -10.51 27.52
N LEU A 723 -6.81 -10.26 27.02
CA LEU A 723 -6.10 -9.00 27.27
C LEU A 723 -6.35 -7.97 26.16
N PRO A 724 -6.38 -6.67 26.49
CA PRO A 724 -6.16 -6.09 27.82
C PRO A 724 -7.41 -6.06 28.72
N VAL A 725 -7.19 -5.81 30.01
CA VAL A 725 -8.26 -5.49 30.97
C VAL A 725 -8.91 -4.15 30.59
N SER A 726 -10.19 -4.17 30.23
CA SER A 726 -10.95 -2.98 29.80
C SER A 726 -11.69 -2.29 30.95
N GLN A 727 -12.15 -3.06 31.92
CA GLN A 727 -12.86 -2.58 33.10
C GLN A 727 -12.59 -3.48 34.31
N ILE A 728 -12.58 -2.89 35.50
CA ILE A 728 -12.53 -3.63 36.77
C ILE A 728 -13.70 -3.22 37.66
N VAL A 729 -14.25 -4.19 38.39
CA VAL A 729 -15.39 -4.03 39.30
C VAL A 729 -15.02 -4.61 40.66
N ILE A 730 -15.22 -3.81 41.71
CA ILE A 730 -14.95 -4.19 43.10
C ILE A 730 -16.24 -4.01 43.90
N GLY A 731 -16.70 -5.07 44.59
CA GLY A 731 -18.04 -5.10 45.17
C GLY A 731 -18.16 -5.32 46.68
N ASP A 732 -17.07 -5.53 47.43
CA ASP A 732 -17.12 -5.92 48.86
C ASP A 732 -16.27 -5.00 49.75
N THR A 733 -16.60 -3.70 49.78
CA THR A 733 -15.93 -2.71 50.66
C THR A 733 -16.89 -1.82 51.45
N ASP A 734 -18.15 -2.22 51.60
CA ASP A 734 -19.18 -1.53 52.38
C ASP A 734 -19.23 -1.93 53.86
N ARG A 735 -18.50 -2.99 54.23
CA ARG A 735 -18.43 -3.52 55.60
C ARG A 735 -17.49 -2.70 56.48
N MET A 736 -17.77 -2.64 57.80
CA MET A 736 -16.94 -1.93 58.77
C MET A 736 -15.49 -2.44 58.78
N GLY A 737 -14.53 -1.56 58.48
CA GLY A 737 -13.12 -1.89 58.37
C GLY A 737 -12.70 -2.56 57.06
N SER A 738 -13.61 -2.66 56.08
CA SER A 738 -13.32 -3.23 54.77
C SER A 738 -12.71 -2.20 53.81
N GLN A 739 -11.65 -2.61 53.12
CA GLN A 739 -10.91 -1.77 52.20
C GLN A 739 -10.21 -2.62 51.14
N ALA A 740 -10.12 -2.09 49.91
CA ALA A 740 -9.31 -2.67 48.85
C ALA A 740 -8.41 -1.63 48.20
N VAL A 741 -7.22 -2.04 47.76
CA VAL A 741 -6.31 -1.24 46.93
C VAL A 741 -5.94 -2.06 45.72
N TYR A 742 -6.26 -1.57 44.52
CA TYR A 742 -5.93 -2.26 43.28
C TYR A 742 -5.01 -1.44 42.38
N HIS A 743 -4.23 -2.12 41.55
CA HIS A 743 -3.42 -1.52 40.50
C HIS A 743 -3.39 -2.44 39.27
N ILE A 744 -3.59 -1.85 38.09
CA ILE A 744 -3.44 -2.55 36.81
C ILE A 744 -2.23 -1.96 36.10
N GLY A 745 -1.29 -2.83 35.72
CA GLY A 745 -0.09 -2.45 34.98
C GLY A 745 -0.36 -2.23 33.48
N PRO A 746 0.60 -1.70 32.73
CA PRO A 746 0.47 -1.54 31.27
C PRO A 746 0.34 -2.91 30.58
N LEU A 747 -0.31 -2.93 29.42
CA LEU A 747 -0.31 -4.11 28.56
C LEU A 747 1.09 -4.27 27.95
N ARG A 748 1.68 -5.45 28.13
CA ARG A 748 3.01 -5.79 27.61
C ARG A 748 2.90 -6.99 26.67
N CYS A 749 3.19 -6.80 25.40
CA CYS A 749 3.23 -7.87 24.41
C CYS A 749 4.64 -8.01 23.82
N TYR A 750 5.04 -9.21 23.42
CA TYR A 750 6.32 -9.41 22.73
C TYR A 750 6.20 -10.39 21.57
N GLY A 751 7.18 -10.31 20.68
CA GLY A 751 7.27 -11.13 19.47
C GLY A 751 6.34 -10.65 18.36
N ASP A 752 6.54 -11.18 17.17
CA ASP A 752 5.74 -10.90 15.99
C ASP A 752 5.55 -12.19 15.20
N ARG A 753 4.30 -12.69 15.19
CA ARG A 753 3.96 -13.93 14.49
C ARG A 753 4.13 -13.82 12.98
N SER A 754 4.06 -12.63 12.40
CA SER A 754 4.11 -12.43 10.95
C SER A 754 5.53 -12.57 10.38
N ILE A 755 6.54 -12.11 11.11
CA ILE A 755 7.94 -12.04 10.63
C ILE A 755 8.54 -13.42 10.39
N TRP A 756 8.23 -14.38 11.26
CA TRP A 756 8.83 -15.72 11.24
C TRP A 756 8.00 -16.76 10.51
N ASN A 757 6.74 -16.44 10.21
CA ASN A 757 5.79 -17.29 9.52
C ASN A 757 6.29 -17.71 8.12
N ALA A 758 6.65 -18.98 7.96
CA ALA A 758 7.28 -19.50 6.73
C ALA A 758 6.76 -20.88 6.31
N ALA A 759 6.82 -21.16 5.01
CA ALA A 759 6.56 -22.47 4.43
C ALA A 759 7.64 -22.87 3.43
N SER A 760 7.96 -24.17 3.40
CA SER A 760 8.91 -24.78 2.45
C SER A 760 8.19 -25.67 1.45
N PHE A 761 8.44 -25.45 0.16
CA PHE A 761 7.88 -26.17 -0.98
C PHE A 761 8.97 -27.05 -1.59
N TYR A 762 8.73 -28.37 -1.62
CA TYR A 762 9.71 -29.35 -2.12
C TYR A 762 9.19 -30.21 -3.28
N GLN A 763 7.97 -29.96 -3.76
CA GLN A 763 7.44 -30.53 -5.01
C GLN A 763 6.84 -29.42 -5.87
N GLU A 764 7.07 -29.45 -7.18
CA GLU A 764 6.58 -28.41 -8.12
C GLU A 764 5.05 -28.43 -8.29
N SER A 765 4.40 -29.53 -7.92
CA SER A 765 2.94 -29.66 -7.92
C SER A 765 2.28 -29.13 -6.64
N SER A 766 3.07 -28.78 -5.61
CA SER A 766 2.57 -28.31 -4.33
C SER A 766 2.23 -26.82 -4.36
N TYR A 767 1.18 -26.44 -3.63
CA TYR A 767 0.80 -25.05 -3.42
C TYR A 767 -0.01 -24.92 -2.13
N LEU A 768 0.02 -23.74 -1.52
CA LEU A 768 -0.93 -23.35 -0.48
C LEU A 768 -2.07 -22.58 -1.15
N TYR A 769 -3.29 -22.71 -0.63
CA TYR A 769 -4.42 -21.91 -1.09
C TYR A 769 -5.11 -21.17 0.05
N PHE A 770 -5.54 -19.96 -0.25
CA PHE A 770 -6.25 -19.03 0.64
C PHE A 770 -7.51 -18.47 -0.03
N PRO A 771 -8.42 -17.83 0.73
CA PRO A 771 -9.57 -17.14 0.15
C PRO A 771 -9.15 -16.13 -0.94
N THR A 772 -10.07 -15.85 -1.86
CA THR A 772 -9.87 -14.88 -2.94
C THR A 772 -9.44 -13.53 -2.38
N LEU A 773 -8.45 -12.92 -3.02
CA LEU A 773 -7.92 -11.63 -2.62
C LEU A 773 -8.96 -10.52 -2.75
N GLN A 774 -9.15 -9.75 -1.69
CA GLN A 774 -9.98 -8.53 -1.71
C GLN A 774 -9.11 -7.32 -2.05
N ALA A 775 -8.85 -7.11 -3.35
CA ALA A 775 -7.96 -6.07 -3.82
C ALA A 775 -8.52 -5.32 -5.04
N GLU A 776 -9.74 -4.77 -4.93
CA GLU A 776 -10.39 -4.10 -6.07
C GLU A 776 -9.57 -2.90 -6.58
N LEU A 777 -9.25 -1.93 -5.71
CA LEU A 777 -8.62 -0.66 -6.14
C LEU A 777 -7.12 -0.60 -5.86
N ALA A 778 -6.66 -1.28 -4.81
CA ALA A 778 -5.25 -1.38 -4.44
C ALA A 778 -4.90 -2.79 -3.96
N SER A 779 -3.67 -3.20 -4.26
CA SER A 779 -3.04 -4.44 -3.84
C SER A 779 -1.57 -4.19 -3.54
N ASP A 780 -1.13 -4.28 -2.29
CA ASP A 780 0.29 -4.38 -1.96
C ASP A 780 0.62 -5.80 -1.49
N ILE A 781 1.70 -6.37 -2.01
CA ILE A 781 2.14 -7.74 -1.76
C ILE A 781 3.60 -7.68 -1.35
N SER A 782 3.93 -8.25 -0.20
CA SER A 782 5.31 -8.39 0.24
C SER A 782 5.57 -9.75 0.88
N PHE A 783 6.78 -10.26 0.64
CA PHE A 783 7.25 -11.52 1.20
C PHE A 783 8.77 -11.66 1.03
N TYR A 784 9.35 -12.57 1.79
CA TYR A 784 10.71 -13.06 1.54
C TYR A 784 10.67 -14.41 0.83
N PHE A 785 11.62 -14.66 -0.06
CA PHE A 785 11.82 -15.98 -0.66
C PHE A 785 13.27 -16.45 -0.58
N LYS A 786 13.46 -17.78 -0.57
CA LYS A 786 14.76 -18.45 -0.62
C LYS A 786 14.66 -19.65 -1.55
N THR A 787 15.51 -19.74 -2.57
CA THR A 787 15.44 -20.84 -3.54
C THR A 787 16.78 -21.19 -4.16
N SER A 788 16.88 -22.39 -4.73
CA SER A 788 17.92 -22.77 -5.71
C SER A 788 17.35 -23.04 -7.10
N ALA A 789 16.03 -23.02 -7.27
CA ALA A 789 15.37 -23.24 -8.54
C ALA A 789 15.57 -22.02 -9.46
N PRO A 790 15.71 -22.23 -10.78
CA PRO A 790 15.93 -21.15 -11.72
C PRO A 790 14.67 -20.33 -12.03
N SER A 791 13.49 -20.84 -11.69
CA SER A 791 12.20 -20.18 -11.90
C SER A 791 11.12 -20.79 -11.00
N GLY A 792 9.99 -20.09 -10.86
CA GLY A 792 8.81 -20.58 -10.13
C GLY A 792 7.81 -19.47 -9.81
N VAL A 793 6.52 -19.83 -9.71
CA VAL A 793 5.44 -18.88 -9.37
C VAL A 793 5.31 -18.74 -7.86
N PHE A 794 5.51 -17.54 -7.32
CA PHE A 794 5.38 -17.29 -5.88
C PHE A 794 3.92 -17.19 -5.45
N LEU A 795 3.10 -16.47 -6.22
CA LEU A 795 1.68 -16.34 -5.95
C LEU A 795 0.89 -16.04 -7.22
N GLU A 796 -0.35 -16.49 -7.25
CA GLU A 796 -1.29 -16.27 -8.34
C GLU A 796 -2.73 -16.22 -7.83
N ASN A 797 -3.49 -15.23 -8.31
CA ASN A 797 -4.94 -15.24 -8.19
C ASN A 797 -5.56 -14.84 -9.54
N GLN A 798 -6.49 -15.65 -10.04
CA GLN A 798 -7.15 -15.48 -11.33
C GLN A 798 -8.63 -15.05 -11.19
N GLY A 799 -9.10 -14.26 -12.14
CA GLY A 799 -10.50 -13.91 -12.40
C GLY A 799 -10.97 -14.51 -13.73
N LEU A 800 -12.08 -13.98 -14.26
CA LEU A 800 -12.59 -14.39 -15.58
C LEU A 800 -11.72 -13.89 -16.74
N LYS A 801 -11.17 -12.68 -16.58
CA LYS A 801 -10.24 -12.02 -17.51
C LYS A 801 -9.03 -11.50 -16.73
N ASP A 802 -9.31 -10.93 -15.57
CA ASP A 802 -8.36 -10.33 -14.67
C ASP A 802 -7.44 -11.38 -14.02
N PHE A 803 -6.21 -11.01 -13.68
CA PHE A 803 -5.34 -11.83 -12.84
C PHE A 803 -4.28 -10.97 -12.16
N ILE A 804 -3.64 -11.53 -11.14
CA ILE A 804 -2.44 -10.97 -10.51
C ILE A 804 -1.47 -12.11 -10.19
N ARG A 805 -0.18 -11.92 -10.54
CA ARG A 805 0.86 -12.95 -10.39
C ARG A 805 2.23 -12.32 -10.11
N VAL A 806 2.96 -12.92 -9.16
CA VAL A 806 4.38 -12.63 -8.91
C VAL A 806 5.17 -13.93 -9.10
N GLU A 807 6.24 -13.88 -9.90
CA GLU A 807 7.06 -15.06 -10.22
C GLU A 807 8.55 -14.75 -10.34
N LEU A 808 9.37 -15.76 -10.11
CA LEU A 808 10.77 -15.79 -10.53
C LEU A 808 10.79 -16.30 -11.98
N SER A 809 10.93 -15.40 -12.95
CA SER A 809 10.89 -15.75 -14.38
C SER A 809 12.22 -16.28 -14.89
N SER A 810 13.33 -15.91 -14.25
CA SER A 810 14.67 -16.46 -14.47
C SER A 810 15.52 -16.32 -13.20
N PRO A 811 16.72 -16.94 -13.11
CA PRO A 811 17.55 -16.90 -11.92
C PRO A 811 17.85 -15.50 -11.37
N SER A 812 17.76 -14.45 -12.19
CA SER A 812 18.04 -13.06 -11.78
C SER A 812 16.87 -12.11 -12.02
N VAL A 813 15.67 -12.60 -12.37
CA VAL A 813 14.54 -11.73 -12.74
C VAL A 813 13.29 -12.13 -11.97
N VAL A 814 12.76 -11.18 -11.20
CA VAL A 814 11.43 -11.26 -10.60
C VAL A 814 10.46 -10.46 -11.47
N THR A 815 9.32 -11.05 -11.77
CA THR A 815 8.30 -10.49 -12.65
C THR A 815 6.99 -10.34 -11.88
N PHE A 816 6.40 -9.16 -11.97
CA PHE A 816 5.06 -8.84 -11.48
C PHE A 816 4.15 -8.60 -12.69
N SER A 817 3.05 -9.35 -12.79
CA SER A 817 2.14 -9.29 -13.93
C SER A 817 0.69 -9.29 -13.47
N PHE A 818 -0.15 -8.54 -14.17
CA PHE A 818 -1.56 -8.42 -13.85
C PHE A 818 -2.40 -7.99 -15.07
N ASP A 819 -3.69 -8.26 -15.03
CA ASP A 819 -4.68 -7.71 -15.96
C ASP A 819 -5.90 -7.26 -15.15
N VAL A 820 -6.39 -6.06 -15.45
CA VAL A 820 -7.59 -5.45 -14.83
C VAL A 820 -8.69 -5.19 -15.87
N GLY A 821 -8.53 -5.71 -17.10
CA GLY A 821 -9.41 -5.49 -18.24
C GLY A 821 -8.80 -4.61 -19.35
N ASN A 822 -7.64 -4.00 -19.11
CA ASN A 822 -6.90 -3.22 -20.12
C ASN A 822 -5.99 -4.09 -21.01
N GLY A 823 -5.86 -5.39 -20.70
CA GLY A 823 -4.85 -6.28 -21.24
C GLY A 823 -3.70 -6.51 -20.23
N PRO A 824 -2.87 -7.55 -20.45
CA PRO A 824 -1.84 -7.95 -19.50
C PRO A 824 -0.71 -6.91 -19.42
N ALA A 825 -0.45 -6.40 -18.22
CA ALA A 825 0.67 -5.55 -17.88
C ALA A 825 1.78 -6.36 -17.19
N VAL A 826 3.04 -6.05 -17.49
CA VAL A 826 4.20 -6.78 -16.97
C VAL A 826 5.29 -5.80 -16.52
N LEU A 827 5.71 -5.95 -15.27
CA LEU A 827 6.85 -5.27 -14.65
C LEU A 827 7.91 -6.31 -14.29
N SER A 828 9.19 -5.97 -14.42
CA SER A 828 10.28 -6.90 -14.07
C SER A 828 11.49 -6.17 -13.48
N VAL A 829 12.06 -6.76 -12.44
CA VAL A 829 13.30 -6.32 -11.79
C VAL A 829 14.38 -7.32 -12.12
N LYS A 830 15.48 -6.86 -12.72
CA LYS A 830 16.65 -7.69 -13.04
C LYS A 830 17.77 -7.39 -12.06
N SER A 831 18.17 -8.39 -11.29
CA SER A 831 19.34 -8.35 -10.42
C SER A 831 20.64 -8.58 -11.20
N HIS A 832 21.73 -7.98 -10.73
CA HIS A 832 23.08 -8.22 -11.25
C HIS A 832 23.65 -9.57 -10.80
N VAL A 833 23.10 -10.15 -9.73
CA VAL A 833 23.46 -11.45 -9.19
C VAL A 833 22.26 -12.41 -9.29
N PRO A 834 22.48 -13.73 -9.38
CA PRO A 834 21.39 -14.70 -9.27
C PRO A 834 20.70 -14.61 -7.90
N LEU A 835 19.37 -14.59 -7.90
CA LEU A 835 18.48 -14.59 -6.74
C LEU A 835 18.11 -16.00 -6.26
N ASN A 836 18.62 -17.03 -6.94
CA ASN A 836 18.50 -18.44 -6.56
C ASN A 836 19.78 -18.95 -5.87
N ASP A 837 20.40 -18.10 -5.06
CA ASP A 837 21.66 -18.32 -4.35
C ASP A 837 21.49 -18.99 -2.98
N ARG A 838 20.27 -19.44 -2.65
CA ARG A 838 19.86 -19.99 -1.35
C ARG A 838 19.94 -18.98 -0.20
N GLN A 839 19.93 -17.68 -0.47
CA GLN A 839 19.74 -16.63 0.51
C GLN A 839 18.30 -16.09 0.49
N TRP A 840 17.94 -15.34 1.53
CA TRP A 840 16.64 -14.67 1.57
C TRP A 840 16.70 -13.38 0.76
N HIS A 841 15.75 -13.24 -0.16
CA HIS A 841 15.49 -12.03 -0.91
C HIS A 841 14.11 -11.50 -0.54
N TYR A 842 13.97 -10.18 -0.47
CA TYR A 842 12.72 -9.49 -0.17
C TYR A 842 12.06 -9.01 -1.47
N VAL A 843 10.78 -9.27 -1.64
CA VAL A 843 9.99 -8.78 -2.78
C VAL A 843 8.86 -7.91 -2.24
N ARG A 844 8.69 -6.75 -2.86
CA ARG A 844 7.53 -5.87 -2.67
C ARG A 844 6.95 -5.55 -4.03
N ALA A 845 5.66 -5.83 -4.23
CA ALA A 845 4.92 -5.48 -5.43
C ALA A 845 3.65 -4.73 -5.02
N GLU A 846 3.32 -3.67 -5.73
CA GLU A 846 2.15 -2.85 -5.46
C GLU A 846 1.39 -2.60 -6.77
N ARG A 847 0.07 -2.60 -6.72
CA ARG A 847 -0.80 -2.08 -7.77
C ARG A 847 -1.86 -1.22 -7.12
N ASN A 848 -1.99 0.02 -7.56
CA ASN A 848 -3.05 0.93 -7.13
C ASN A 848 -3.77 1.54 -8.35
N ALA A 849 -4.68 2.49 -8.09
CA ALA A 849 -5.47 3.13 -9.15
C ALA A 849 -4.66 4.07 -10.07
N LYS A 850 -3.42 4.42 -9.71
CA LYS A 850 -2.57 5.38 -10.43
C LYS A 850 -1.33 4.73 -11.04
N GLU A 851 -0.77 3.72 -10.41
CA GLU A 851 0.43 3.03 -10.87
C GLU A 851 0.54 1.60 -10.31
N ALA A 852 1.45 0.83 -10.89
CA ALA A 852 1.92 -0.44 -10.34
C ALA A 852 3.43 -0.39 -10.17
N SER A 853 3.97 -1.01 -9.13
CA SER A 853 5.39 -1.01 -8.82
C SER A 853 5.90 -2.37 -8.33
N VAL A 854 7.19 -2.61 -8.48
CA VAL A 854 7.87 -3.80 -7.95
C VAL A 854 9.32 -3.46 -7.56
N GLN A 855 9.74 -4.00 -6.43
CA GLN A 855 11.08 -3.88 -5.87
C GLN A 855 11.55 -5.24 -5.35
N VAL A 856 12.83 -5.52 -5.54
CA VAL A 856 13.51 -6.71 -5.00
C VAL A 856 14.73 -6.25 -4.23
N ASP A 857 14.83 -6.64 -2.97
CA ASP A 857 15.86 -6.19 -2.03
C ASP A 857 15.99 -4.66 -2.01
N GLN A 858 17.22 -4.15 -2.16
CA GLN A 858 17.53 -2.72 -2.26
C GLN A 858 17.70 -2.25 -3.72
N LEU A 859 17.26 -3.05 -4.69
CA LEU A 859 17.31 -2.64 -6.10
C LEU A 859 16.34 -1.47 -6.35
N PRO A 860 16.59 -0.63 -7.38
CA PRO A 860 15.71 0.47 -7.72
C PRO A 860 14.28 0.02 -7.99
N LEU A 861 13.32 0.74 -7.42
CA LEU A 861 11.89 0.54 -7.67
C LEU A 861 11.59 0.67 -9.17
N ARG A 862 10.84 -0.26 -9.74
CA ARG A 862 10.30 -0.18 -11.10
C ARG A 862 8.82 0.07 -11.02
N PHE A 863 8.30 1.01 -11.80
CA PHE A 863 6.87 1.33 -11.82
C PHE A 863 6.34 1.52 -13.24
N LEU A 864 5.01 1.40 -13.36
CA LEU A 864 4.22 1.58 -14.59
C LEU A 864 2.98 2.40 -14.24
N GLU A 865 2.78 3.53 -14.92
CA GLU A 865 1.60 4.37 -14.74
C GLU A 865 0.33 3.69 -15.28
N ALA A 866 -0.78 3.86 -14.59
CA ALA A 866 -2.08 3.38 -15.02
C ALA A 866 -2.65 4.27 -16.14
N PRO A 867 -3.34 3.70 -17.14
CA PRO A 867 -4.00 4.48 -18.18
C PRO A 867 -5.08 5.42 -17.59
N ALA A 868 -5.11 6.68 -18.04
CA ALA A 868 -6.03 7.71 -17.53
C ALA A 868 -7.52 7.31 -17.58
N ASP A 869 -7.94 6.56 -18.60
CA ASP A 869 -9.33 6.10 -18.80
C ASP A 869 -9.45 4.57 -18.84
N GLY A 870 -8.51 3.86 -18.20
CA GLY A 870 -8.50 2.40 -18.12
C GLY A 870 -9.37 1.84 -16.99
N HIS A 871 -9.53 0.51 -16.98
CA HIS A 871 -10.16 -0.21 -15.88
C HIS A 871 -9.38 -0.04 -14.57
N LEU A 872 -10.10 0.28 -13.49
CA LEU A 872 -9.52 0.50 -12.16
C LEU A 872 -9.69 -0.68 -11.20
N ARG A 873 -10.68 -1.54 -11.40
CA ARG A 873 -11.02 -2.62 -10.46
C ARG A 873 -10.44 -3.95 -10.89
N LEU A 874 -9.68 -4.59 -10.01
CA LEU A 874 -9.21 -5.98 -10.17
C LEU A 874 -10.27 -6.95 -9.64
N ARG A 875 -10.94 -7.70 -10.53
CA ARG A 875 -12.03 -8.62 -10.21
C ARG A 875 -11.58 -10.08 -10.26
N LEU A 876 -11.16 -10.58 -9.11
CA LEU A 876 -10.68 -11.96 -8.93
C LEU A 876 -11.84 -12.88 -8.50
N SER A 877 -11.80 -14.14 -8.94
CA SER A 877 -12.87 -15.12 -8.64
C SER A 877 -12.35 -16.48 -8.15
N SER A 878 -11.07 -16.78 -8.38
CA SER A 878 -10.43 -18.00 -7.87
C SER A 878 -9.85 -17.81 -6.46
N GLN A 879 -9.42 -18.89 -5.83
CA GLN A 879 -8.61 -18.83 -4.61
C GLN A 879 -7.24 -18.23 -4.90
N LEU A 880 -6.60 -17.67 -3.87
CA LEU A 880 -5.20 -17.25 -3.95
C LEU A 880 -4.29 -18.47 -3.81
N PHE A 881 -3.48 -18.75 -4.81
CA PHE A 881 -2.47 -19.81 -4.81
C PHE A 881 -1.11 -19.23 -4.43
N VAL A 882 -0.39 -19.88 -3.52
CA VAL A 882 0.94 -19.50 -3.05
C VAL A 882 1.90 -20.66 -3.21
N GLY A 883 3.06 -20.41 -3.80
CA GLY A 883 4.05 -21.42 -4.17
C GLY A 883 3.69 -22.25 -5.41
N GLY A 884 2.62 -21.91 -6.12
CA GLY A 884 2.22 -22.60 -7.34
C GLY A 884 1.03 -21.96 -8.04
N THR A 885 0.47 -22.68 -9.00
CA THR A 885 -0.64 -22.24 -9.85
C THR A 885 -1.81 -23.23 -9.77
N ALA A 886 -3.01 -22.78 -10.18
CA ALA A 886 -4.18 -23.66 -10.24
C ALA A 886 -3.98 -24.86 -11.20
N SER A 887 -3.13 -24.70 -12.23
CA SER A 887 -2.82 -25.75 -13.20
C SER A 887 -1.72 -26.73 -12.75
N GLN A 888 -1.14 -26.53 -11.57
CA GLN A 888 -0.03 -27.34 -11.02
C GLN A 888 1.21 -27.38 -11.93
N GLN A 889 1.40 -26.35 -12.75
CA GLN A 889 2.56 -26.19 -13.61
C GLN A 889 3.41 -25.02 -13.11
N ARG A 890 4.75 -25.18 -13.18
CA ARG A 890 5.74 -24.15 -12.81
C ARG A 890 5.67 -23.72 -11.34
N GLY A 891 5.34 -24.65 -10.44
CA GLY A 891 5.32 -24.36 -9.00
C GLY A 891 6.70 -23.98 -8.46
N PHE A 892 6.69 -23.22 -7.38
CA PHE A 892 7.89 -22.73 -6.74
C PHE A 892 8.49 -23.81 -5.83
N LEU A 893 9.80 -24.01 -5.96
CA LEU A 893 10.59 -24.84 -5.05
C LEU A 893 11.47 -23.93 -4.19
N GLY A 894 11.37 -24.04 -2.86
CA GLY A 894 12.10 -23.17 -1.95
C GLY A 894 11.26 -22.79 -0.74
N CYS A 895 11.58 -21.67 -0.11
CA CYS A 895 10.84 -21.15 1.03
C CYS A 895 10.21 -19.79 0.73
N ILE A 896 9.01 -19.56 1.25
CA ILE A 896 8.35 -18.26 1.31
C ILE A 896 8.13 -17.92 2.79
N ARG A 897 8.38 -16.67 3.19
CA ARG A 897 8.21 -16.18 4.56
C ARG A 897 7.56 -14.81 4.60
N SER A 898 6.79 -14.55 5.66
CA SER A 898 6.17 -13.27 5.97
C SER A 898 5.34 -12.74 4.79
N LEU A 899 4.47 -13.59 4.25
CA LEU A 899 3.56 -13.19 3.17
C LEU A 899 2.47 -12.27 3.74
N THR A 900 2.51 -11.02 3.30
CA THR A 900 1.54 -9.98 3.62
C THR A 900 0.90 -9.45 2.35
N VAL A 901 -0.43 -9.33 2.35
CA VAL A 901 -1.17 -8.69 1.25
C VAL A 901 -2.23 -7.75 1.82
N ASN A 902 -2.24 -6.47 1.42
CA ASN A 902 -3.19 -5.45 1.93
C ASN A 902 -3.18 -5.37 3.47
N GLY A 903 -1.99 -5.42 4.06
CA GLY A 903 -1.84 -5.41 5.51
C GLY A 903 -2.18 -6.73 6.23
N VAL A 904 -2.73 -7.71 5.52
CA VAL A 904 -3.13 -9.01 6.09
C VAL A 904 -1.98 -10.00 5.97
N SER A 905 -1.49 -10.51 7.11
CA SER A 905 -0.53 -11.60 7.15
C SER A 905 -1.24 -12.95 7.00
N PHE A 906 -0.80 -13.77 6.04
CA PHE A 906 -1.37 -15.10 5.78
C PHE A 906 -0.58 -16.17 6.54
N ASP A 907 -1.21 -16.92 7.44
CA ASP A 907 -0.55 -17.99 8.21
C ASP A 907 -0.12 -19.16 7.30
N LEU A 908 1.15 -19.15 6.89
CA LEU A 908 1.75 -20.14 6.00
C LEU A 908 2.04 -21.43 6.77
N GLU A 909 2.44 -21.34 8.03
CA GLU A 909 2.81 -22.49 8.86
C GLU A 909 1.62 -23.39 9.16
N GLU A 910 0.49 -22.83 9.59
CA GLU A 910 -0.72 -23.59 9.86
C GLU A 910 -1.21 -24.29 8.59
N ARG A 911 -1.18 -23.57 7.46
CA ARG A 911 -1.58 -24.12 6.17
C ARG A 911 -0.64 -25.22 5.67
N ALA A 912 0.67 -25.04 5.86
CA ALA A 912 1.68 -26.00 5.45
C ALA A 912 1.58 -27.32 6.22
N LYS A 913 1.22 -27.30 7.52
CA LYS A 913 1.03 -28.53 8.33
C LYS A 913 -0.03 -29.46 7.75
N MET A 914 -1.01 -28.93 7.02
CA MET A 914 -2.11 -29.69 6.45
C MET A 914 -1.93 -30.01 4.95
N THR A 915 -0.85 -29.56 4.32
CA THR A 915 -0.68 -29.64 2.86
C THR A 915 0.47 -30.58 2.47
N PRO A 916 0.20 -31.69 1.75
CA PRO A 916 1.25 -32.57 1.24
C PRO A 916 2.23 -31.83 0.33
N GLY A 917 3.52 -32.17 0.42
CA GLY A 917 4.54 -31.56 -0.43
C GLY A 917 4.96 -30.14 0.00
N VAL A 918 4.44 -29.66 1.13
CA VAL A 918 4.82 -28.42 1.82
C VAL A 918 5.15 -28.76 3.29
N SER A 919 6.03 -28.01 3.94
CA SER A 919 6.32 -28.14 5.38
C SER A 919 6.39 -26.78 6.06
N ALA A 920 5.95 -26.71 7.32
CA ALA A 920 6.03 -25.48 8.12
C ALA A 920 7.49 -25.11 8.45
N GLY A 921 7.79 -23.81 8.42
CA GLY A 921 9.14 -23.27 8.60
C GLY A 921 10.01 -23.41 7.36
N CYS A 922 11.27 -22.98 7.49
CA CYS A 922 12.30 -23.11 6.46
C CYS A 922 13.63 -23.60 7.07
N PRO A 923 13.79 -24.93 7.25
CA PRO A 923 15.01 -25.50 7.83
C PRO A 923 16.25 -25.27 6.93
N GLY A 924 17.44 -25.31 7.53
CA GLY A 924 18.73 -25.30 6.81
C GLY A 924 19.54 -24.01 6.91
N TYR A 925 20.08 -23.72 8.09
CA TYR A 925 21.19 -22.78 8.28
C TYR A 925 22.47 -23.47 8.77
N CYS A 926 22.37 -24.50 9.60
CA CYS A 926 23.55 -25.14 10.19
C CYS A 926 24.14 -26.25 9.30
N THR A 927 23.49 -26.62 8.20
CA THR A 927 24.03 -27.56 7.21
C THR A 927 24.86 -26.84 6.14
N GLY A 928 26.18 -26.82 6.30
CA GLY A 928 27.11 -26.59 5.19
C GLY A 928 28.08 -25.41 5.26
N SER A 929 28.23 -24.67 6.37
CA SER A 929 29.24 -23.60 6.43
C SER A 929 29.94 -23.50 7.78
N SER A 930 31.25 -23.67 7.77
CA SER A 930 32.17 -23.57 8.91
C SER A 930 32.41 -22.13 9.41
N SER A 931 31.47 -21.20 9.22
CA SER A 931 31.70 -19.76 9.51
C SER A 931 30.51 -18.96 10.09
N LEU A 932 29.37 -19.56 10.43
CA LEU A 932 28.22 -18.80 10.97
C LEU A 932 28.35 -18.46 12.46
N CYS A 933 29.05 -19.31 13.20
CA CYS A 933 29.39 -19.09 14.60
C CYS A 933 30.91 -19.07 14.71
N HIS A 934 31.44 -17.94 15.14
CA HIS A 934 32.88 -17.72 15.26
C HIS A 934 33.43 -18.40 16.52
N ASN A 935 34.76 -18.54 16.60
CA ASN A 935 35.47 -18.97 17.81
C ASN A 935 34.90 -20.22 18.51
N ARG A 936 34.55 -21.25 17.72
CA ARG A 936 33.98 -22.53 18.20
C ARG A 936 32.57 -22.43 18.79
N GLY A 937 31.83 -21.37 18.50
CA GLY A 937 30.39 -21.34 18.76
C GLY A 937 29.66 -22.47 18.04
N ARG A 938 28.74 -23.16 18.72
CA ARG A 938 27.93 -24.21 18.10
C ARG A 938 26.70 -23.60 17.45
N CYS A 939 26.55 -23.77 16.14
CA CYS A 939 25.32 -23.42 15.44
C CYS A 939 24.21 -24.36 15.88
N VAL A 940 23.14 -23.81 16.45
CA VAL A 940 21.94 -24.55 16.87
C VAL A 940 20.78 -24.09 16.00
N GLU A 941 20.23 -25.03 15.25
CA GLU A 941 19.05 -24.80 14.41
C GLU A 941 17.78 -24.66 15.26
N LYS A 942 16.93 -23.71 14.87
CA LYS A 942 15.62 -23.43 15.45
C LYS A 942 14.58 -23.36 14.34
N SER A 943 13.31 -23.54 14.70
CA SER A 943 12.19 -23.40 13.75
C SER A 943 12.12 -22.01 13.09
N ASN A 944 12.64 -20.99 13.77
CA ASN A 944 12.70 -19.59 13.37
C ASN A 944 14.12 -19.08 13.01
N GLY A 945 15.11 -19.95 12.74
CA GLY A 945 16.46 -19.53 12.32
C GLY A 945 17.59 -20.36 12.93
N TYR A 946 18.74 -19.73 13.21
CA TYR A 946 19.84 -20.34 13.95
C TYR A 946 20.30 -19.44 15.09
N ILE A 947 20.83 -20.05 16.14
CA ILE A 947 21.50 -19.35 17.24
C ILE A 947 22.90 -19.92 17.42
N CYS A 948 23.87 -19.06 17.71
CA CYS A 948 25.19 -19.52 18.10
C CYS A 948 25.25 -19.74 19.60
N ASP A 949 25.34 -21.01 20.01
CA ASP A 949 25.63 -21.37 21.38
C ASP A 949 27.12 -21.14 21.66
N CYS A 950 27.40 -20.04 22.35
CA CYS A 950 28.74 -19.65 22.74
C CYS A 950 29.15 -20.21 24.11
N SER A 951 28.33 -21.01 24.79
CA SER A 951 28.53 -21.45 26.18
C SER A 951 29.89 -22.09 26.44
N GLN A 952 30.39 -22.89 25.49
CA GLN A 952 31.70 -23.57 25.56
C GLN A 952 32.86 -22.80 24.88
N SER A 953 32.63 -21.54 24.51
CA SER A 953 33.67 -20.67 23.94
C SER A 953 34.09 -19.58 24.93
N ALA A 954 35.33 -19.10 24.83
CA ALA A 954 35.80 -17.95 25.59
C ALA A 954 35.28 -16.60 25.06
N TYR A 955 34.33 -16.63 24.12
CA TYR A 955 33.74 -15.48 23.45
C TYR A 955 32.22 -15.42 23.71
N GLY A 956 31.63 -14.24 23.67
CA GLY A 956 30.20 -13.96 23.78
C GLY A 956 29.63 -13.34 22.51
N GLY A 957 28.44 -12.75 22.61
CA GLY A 957 27.73 -12.15 21.47
C GLY A 957 26.87 -13.15 20.70
N THR A 958 26.07 -12.66 19.74
CA THR A 958 25.10 -13.45 18.96
C THR A 958 25.76 -14.41 17.96
N THR A 959 27.01 -14.17 17.60
CA THR A 959 27.81 -15.00 16.67
C THR A 959 29.12 -15.51 17.30
N CYS A 960 29.29 -15.37 18.63
CA CYS A 960 30.49 -15.79 19.37
C CYS A 960 31.79 -15.06 18.98
N ASN A 961 31.69 -13.77 18.64
CA ASN A 961 32.82 -12.91 18.25
C ASN A 961 33.25 -11.90 19.32
N GLN A 962 32.49 -11.73 20.40
CA GLN A 962 32.79 -10.76 21.46
C GLN A 962 33.78 -11.36 22.46
N GLU A 963 34.96 -10.77 22.63
CA GLU A 963 35.93 -11.26 23.61
C GLU A 963 35.42 -11.10 25.05
N VAL A 964 35.54 -12.16 25.86
CA VAL A 964 35.27 -12.08 27.30
C VAL A 964 36.56 -11.70 28.02
N SER A 965 36.56 -10.53 28.64
CA SER A 965 37.77 -9.86 29.12
C SER A 965 37.59 -9.37 30.55
N VAL A 966 38.63 -9.51 31.37
CA VAL A 966 38.62 -9.22 32.80
C VAL A 966 39.90 -8.51 33.20
N SER A 967 39.78 -7.43 33.96
CA SER A 967 40.90 -6.75 34.61
C SER A 967 41.24 -7.45 35.93
N PHE A 968 42.54 -7.65 36.15
CA PHE A 968 43.12 -8.26 37.34
C PHE A 968 43.98 -7.25 38.08
N ASP A 969 43.75 -7.17 39.39
CA ASP A 969 44.60 -6.45 40.34
C ASP A 969 45.57 -7.42 41.07
N ARG A 970 46.49 -6.87 41.88
CA ARG A 970 47.57 -7.61 42.56
C ARG A 970 47.09 -8.77 43.45
N GLU A 971 45.87 -8.69 43.99
CA GLU A 971 45.26 -9.71 44.86
C GLU A 971 44.19 -10.55 44.14
N SER A 972 44.00 -10.32 42.83
CA SER A 972 42.95 -10.94 42.05
C SER A 972 43.40 -12.27 41.46
N SER A 973 42.60 -13.32 41.61
CA SER A 973 42.83 -14.61 40.96
C SER A 973 41.52 -15.33 40.66
N VAL A 974 41.49 -16.04 39.53
CA VAL A 974 40.40 -16.91 39.11
C VAL A 974 40.93 -18.34 39.11
N THR A 975 40.30 -19.21 39.89
CA THR A 975 40.61 -20.64 39.92
C THR A 975 39.42 -21.41 39.37
N TYR A 976 39.65 -22.25 38.36
CA TYR A 976 38.66 -23.19 37.85
C TYR A 976 39.03 -24.62 38.26
N THR A 977 38.06 -25.34 38.81
CA THR A 977 38.21 -26.71 39.31
C THR A 977 37.53 -27.66 38.32
N PHE A 978 38.29 -28.57 37.72
CA PHE A 978 37.75 -29.63 36.85
C PHE A 978 37.06 -30.70 37.71
N GLN A 979 35.79 -31.00 37.44
CA GLN A 979 35.10 -32.13 38.05
C GLN A 979 35.39 -33.41 37.26
N GLU A 980 35.73 -34.50 37.94
CA GLU A 980 35.72 -35.83 37.34
C GLU A 980 34.27 -36.25 37.04
N PRO A 981 34.00 -36.88 35.89
CA PRO A 981 32.70 -37.50 35.68
C PRO A 981 32.55 -38.67 36.65
N PHE A 982 31.60 -38.56 37.58
CA PHE A 982 31.18 -39.67 38.43
C PHE A 982 30.83 -40.89 37.57
N SER A 983 31.59 -41.97 37.75
CA SER A 983 31.39 -43.24 37.06
C SER A 983 30.26 -44.03 37.74
N VAL A 984 29.02 -43.57 37.61
CA VAL A 984 27.82 -44.34 37.99
C VAL A 984 26.80 -44.18 36.88
N MET A 985 26.32 -45.30 36.34
CA MET A 985 25.50 -45.47 35.12
C MET A 985 26.30 -45.70 33.82
N GLN A 986 27.10 -46.76 33.80
CA GLN A 986 27.45 -47.44 32.55
C GLN A 986 26.69 -48.77 32.47
N ASN A 987 25.42 -48.70 32.06
CA ASN A 987 24.71 -49.87 31.53
C ASN A 987 24.79 -49.75 30.00
N ARG A 988 25.75 -50.43 29.38
CA ARG A 988 25.77 -50.61 27.93
C ARG A 988 26.14 -52.04 27.56
N SER A 989 25.10 -52.73 27.11
CA SER A 989 25.16 -53.80 26.14
C SER A 989 26.12 -53.47 24.99
N SER A 990 26.92 -54.47 24.65
CA SER A 990 27.82 -54.60 23.53
C SER A 990 27.22 -54.22 22.18
N GLN A 991 27.84 -53.26 21.48
CA GLN A 991 28.18 -53.31 20.04
C GLN A 991 28.58 -51.90 19.55
N ALA A 992 29.88 -51.66 19.40
CA ALA A 992 30.45 -50.79 18.37
C ALA A 992 31.99 -50.89 18.37
N SER A 993 32.50 -51.62 17.38
CA SER A 993 33.80 -51.47 16.70
C SER A 993 35.05 -51.09 17.52
N THR A 994 35.93 -52.08 17.65
CA THR A 994 37.39 -51.92 17.77
C THR A 994 37.95 -50.99 16.69
N SER A 995 38.29 -49.76 17.11
CA SER A 995 39.26 -48.90 16.46
C SER A 995 40.21 -48.39 17.53
N SER A 996 41.31 -49.09 17.73
CA SER A 996 42.46 -48.63 18.51
C SER A 996 43.11 -47.44 17.81
N THR A 997 42.69 -46.23 18.16
CA THR A 997 43.41 -45.00 17.82
C THR A 997 43.94 -44.35 19.10
N ASP A 998 45.19 -44.67 19.40
CA ASP A 998 46.23 -43.76 19.85
C ASP A 998 45.73 -42.48 20.56
N SER A 999 45.41 -42.56 21.85
CA SER A 999 45.07 -41.39 22.67
C SER A 999 46.32 -40.55 22.92
N ARG A 1000 46.77 -39.83 21.89
CA ARG A 1000 47.80 -38.78 22.03
C ARG A 1000 47.20 -37.66 22.87
N ALA A 1001 47.81 -37.34 24.02
CA ALA A 1001 47.44 -36.15 24.79
C ALA A 1001 47.42 -34.92 23.86
N ARG A 1002 46.30 -34.20 23.84
CA ARG A 1002 46.10 -32.96 23.06
C ARG A 1002 45.70 -31.85 24.02
N GLU A 1003 46.43 -30.75 23.95
CA GLU A 1003 46.16 -29.55 24.74
C GLU A 1003 46.05 -28.36 23.78
N ASP A 1004 45.06 -27.50 23.99
CA ASP A 1004 44.86 -26.26 23.24
C ASP A 1004 44.58 -25.13 24.22
N VAL A 1005 45.54 -24.21 24.33
CA VAL A 1005 45.48 -23.06 25.22
C VAL A 1005 45.47 -21.80 24.37
N ALA A 1006 44.51 -20.92 24.61
CA ALA A 1006 44.47 -19.60 23.99
C ALA A 1006 44.21 -18.54 25.06
N LEU A 1007 44.98 -17.46 25.04
CA LEU A 1007 44.74 -16.31 25.90
C LEU A 1007 45.27 -15.05 25.24
N SER A 1008 44.60 -13.93 25.50
CA SER A 1008 45.08 -12.61 25.14
C SER A 1008 45.33 -11.81 26.42
N PHE A 1009 46.37 -10.99 26.44
CA PHE A 1009 46.73 -10.25 27.64
C PHE A 1009 47.31 -8.87 27.33
N VAL A 1010 47.13 -7.96 28.28
CA VAL A 1010 47.77 -6.64 28.33
C VAL A 1010 48.38 -6.48 29.71
N THR A 1011 49.69 -6.26 29.79
CA THR A 1011 50.37 -5.95 31.05
C THR A 1011 51.65 -5.17 30.80
N SER A 1012 52.08 -4.41 31.80
CA SER A 1012 53.40 -3.77 31.88
C SER A 1012 54.26 -4.38 33.00
N GLN A 1013 53.76 -5.41 33.68
CA GLN A 1013 54.43 -6.05 34.82
C GLN A 1013 55.25 -7.27 34.37
N ARG A 1014 56.46 -7.40 34.91
CA ARG A 1014 57.33 -8.58 34.76
C ARG A 1014 58.19 -8.78 36.02
N PRO A 1015 58.44 -10.02 36.48
CA PRO A 1015 57.81 -11.27 36.02
C PRO A 1015 56.33 -11.34 36.45
N ALA A 1016 55.51 -12.09 35.71
CA ALA A 1016 54.08 -12.26 36.00
C ALA A 1016 53.56 -13.63 35.52
N MET A 1017 52.62 -14.24 36.26
CA MET A 1017 51.99 -15.52 35.92
C MET A 1017 50.71 -15.29 35.11
N LEU A 1018 50.63 -15.79 33.86
CA LEU A 1018 49.45 -15.62 32.99
C LEU A 1018 48.43 -16.75 33.15
N LEU A 1019 48.92 -18.00 33.20
CA LEU A 1019 48.09 -19.19 33.34
C LEU A 1019 48.91 -20.29 34.01
N THR A 1020 48.31 -21.03 34.93
CA THR A 1020 48.86 -22.30 35.43
C THR A 1020 47.78 -23.37 35.45
N VAL A 1021 48.16 -24.58 35.06
CA VAL A 1021 47.32 -25.78 35.12
C VAL A 1021 48.13 -26.86 35.80
N SER A 1022 47.65 -27.36 36.93
CA SER A 1022 48.34 -28.38 37.72
C SER A 1022 47.45 -29.59 38.01
N THR A 1023 48.10 -30.72 38.28
CA THR A 1023 47.46 -32.00 38.69
C THR A 1023 47.80 -32.33 40.14
N PHE A 1024 47.03 -33.23 40.76
CA PHE A 1024 47.31 -33.76 42.10
C PHE A 1024 48.71 -34.36 42.25
N SER A 1025 49.24 -34.94 41.17
CA SER A 1025 50.58 -35.55 41.11
C SER A 1025 51.72 -34.53 40.89
N GLN A 1026 51.49 -33.25 41.16
CA GLN A 1026 52.46 -32.15 41.03
C GLN A 1026 52.99 -31.91 39.60
N GLN A 1027 52.35 -32.46 38.57
CA GLN A 1027 52.64 -32.10 37.19
C GLN A 1027 51.94 -30.78 36.86
N TYR A 1028 52.61 -29.87 36.14
CA TYR A 1028 52.05 -28.58 35.78
C TYR A 1028 52.44 -28.08 34.40
N ILE A 1029 51.59 -27.20 33.88
CA ILE A 1029 51.83 -26.33 32.73
C ILE A 1029 51.73 -24.90 33.26
N ALA A 1030 52.79 -24.09 33.11
CA ALA A 1030 52.77 -22.69 33.49
C ALA A 1030 53.17 -21.81 32.31
N VAL A 1031 52.39 -20.75 32.07
CA VAL A 1031 52.70 -19.70 31.11
C VAL A 1031 53.02 -18.43 31.90
N ILE A 1032 54.27 -18.00 31.84
CA ILE A 1032 54.77 -16.85 32.60
C ILE A 1032 55.42 -15.82 31.68
N LEU A 1033 55.44 -14.57 32.14
CA LEU A 1033 56.37 -13.56 31.68
C LEU A 1033 57.60 -13.61 32.58
N ALA A 1034 58.76 -13.93 32.00
CA ALA A 1034 60.02 -13.98 32.71
C ALA A 1034 60.50 -12.57 33.13
N THR A 1035 61.57 -12.48 33.91
CA THR A 1035 62.13 -11.19 34.39
C THR A 1035 62.54 -10.24 33.26
N ASN A 1036 62.99 -10.80 32.12
CA ASN A 1036 63.29 -10.03 30.91
C ASN A 1036 62.03 -9.66 30.09
N GLY A 1037 60.85 -10.14 30.49
CA GLY A 1037 59.56 -9.90 29.85
C GLY A 1037 59.25 -10.81 28.66
N SER A 1038 60.11 -11.78 28.34
CA SER A 1038 59.79 -12.83 27.36
C SER A 1038 58.75 -13.79 27.94
N VAL A 1039 57.87 -14.29 27.07
CA VAL A 1039 56.94 -15.37 27.44
C VAL A 1039 57.71 -16.68 27.52
N GLN A 1040 57.55 -17.40 28.62
CA GLN A 1040 58.05 -18.74 28.82
C GLN A 1040 56.89 -19.70 29.12
N ILE A 1041 56.94 -20.87 28.50
CA ILE A 1041 55.97 -21.94 28.69
C ILE A 1041 56.71 -23.12 29.33
N TRP A 1042 56.32 -23.44 30.56
CA TRP A 1042 56.93 -24.46 31.39
C TRP A 1042 56.05 -25.70 31.41
N TYR A 1043 56.61 -26.84 31.05
CA TYR A 1043 55.96 -28.15 31.14
C TYR A 1043 56.72 -29.03 32.13
N HIS A 1044 56.14 -29.25 33.30
CA HIS A 1044 56.62 -30.22 34.28
C HIS A 1044 55.68 -31.42 34.28
N LEU A 1045 55.92 -32.38 33.38
CA LEU A 1045 55.02 -33.53 33.15
C LEU A 1045 55.50 -34.84 33.80
N GLN A 1046 56.71 -34.86 34.39
CA GLN A 1046 57.29 -36.03 35.05
C GLN A 1046 57.86 -35.62 36.40
N THR A 1047 57.32 -36.17 37.48
CA THR A 1047 57.87 -36.01 38.83
C THR A 1047 59.27 -36.62 38.89
N GLY A 1048 60.29 -35.79 39.18
CA GLY A 1048 61.70 -36.20 39.25
C GLY A 1048 62.61 -35.77 38.09
N LYS A 1049 62.11 -35.02 37.10
CA LYS A 1049 62.92 -34.37 36.06
C LYS A 1049 62.73 -32.86 36.05
N LYS A 1050 63.76 -32.13 35.58
CA LYS A 1050 63.62 -30.68 35.33
C LYS A 1050 62.52 -30.42 34.28
N PRO A 1051 61.75 -29.32 34.42
CA PRO A 1051 60.71 -28.97 33.47
C PRO A 1051 61.29 -28.64 32.08
N ASP A 1052 60.50 -28.91 31.05
CA ASP A 1052 60.78 -28.44 29.69
C ASP A 1052 60.33 -26.97 29.60
N VAL A 1053 61.25 -26.06 29.25
CA VAL A 1053 60.98 -24.62 29.14
C VAL A 1053 61.07 -24.18 27.70
N PHE A 1054 60.00 -23.59 27.19
CA PHE A 1054 59.91 -23.08 25.83
C PHE A 1054 59.75 -21.56 25.83
N THR A 1055 60.67 -20.86 25.18
CA THR A 1055 60.63 -19.40 25.01
C THR A 1055 60.32 -19.09 23.54
N PRO A 1056 59.03 -19.02 23.14
CA PRO A 1056 58.65 -18.84 21.73
C PRO A 1056 59.18 -17.54 21.12
N THR A 1057 59.31 -16.48 21.92
CA THR A 1057 59.84 -15.19 21.46
C THR A 1057 60.73 -14.58 22.54
N PRO A 1058 61.96 -14.13 22.22
CA PRO A 1058 62.83 -13.44 23.18
C PRO A 1058 62.41 -11.97 23.44
N SER A 1059 61.42 -11.45 22.71
CA SER A 1059 60.91 -10.09 22.86
C SER A 1059 60.17 -9.87 24.18
N ASN A 1060 60.32 -8.68 24.76
CA ASN A 1060 59.53 -8.26 25.92
C ASN A 1060 58.06 -8.04 25.52
N LEU A 1061 57.15 -8.84 26.07
CA LEU A 1061 55.70 -8.76 25.83
C LEU A 1061 54.93 -8.09 26.99
N ALA A 1062 55.65 -7.59 28.01
CA ALA A 1062 55.10 -6.73 29.06
C ALA A 1062 55.25 -5.24 28.68
N ASP A 1063 54.72 -4.85 27.52
CA ASP A 1063 54.86 -3.52 26.91
C ASP A 1063 53.57 -2.67 27.00
N GLY A 1064 52.54 -3.16 27.68
CA GLY A 1064 51.24 -2.50 27.79
C GLY A 1064 50.38 -2.57 26.52
N ARG A 1065 50.76 -3.37 25.51
CA ARG A 1065 49.94 -3.63 24.31
C ARG A 1065 49.24 -5.00 24.41
N LEU A 1066 48.23 -5.19 23.57
CA LEU A 1066 47.49 -6.46 23.49
C LEU A 1066 48.29 -7.50 22.71
N HIS A 1067 48.65 -8.58 23.39
CA HIS A 1067 49.28 -9.75 22.78
C HIS A 1067 48.33 -10.94 22.83
N ARG A 1068 48.28 -11.72 21.76
CA ARG A 1068 47.55 -13.00 21.72
C ARG A 1068 48.53 -14.15 21.64
N ILE A 1069 48.36 -15.13 22.53
CA ILE A 1069 49.13 -16.37 22.55
C ILE A 1069 48.19 -17.54 22.31
N ARG A 1070 48.56 -18.41 21.37
CA ARG A 1070 47.94 -19.71 21.18
C ARG A 1070 48.98 -20.81 21.27
N ILE A 1071 48.73 -21.79 22.13
CA ILE A 1071 49.59 -22.94 22.39
C ILE A 1071 48.80 -24.19 22.04
N HIS A 1072 49.26 -24.93 21.06
CA HIS A 1072 48.67 -26.21 20.69
C HIS A 1072 49.70 -27.32 20.83
N ARG A 1073 49.44 -28.28 21.72
CA ARG A 1073 50.31 -29.44 21.91
C ARG A 1073 49.61 -30.70 21.41
N VAL A 1074 50.29 -31.47 20.56
CA VAL A 1074 49.82 -32.78 20.10
C VAL A 1074 50.91 -33.81 20.35
N GLY A 1075 50.72 -34.64 21.39
CA GLY A 1075 51.73 -35.59 21.83
C GLY A 1075 53.03 -34.91 22.28
N LYS A 1076 54.07 -34.99 21.45
CA LYS A 1076 55.41 -34.42 21.71
C LYS A 1076 55.67 -33.09 21.00
N ASN A 1077 54.78 -32.67 20.10
CA ASN A 1077 54.97 -31.45 19.32
C ASN A 1077 54.22 -30.31 19.99
N LEU A 1078 54.93 -29.20 20.18
CA LEU A 1078 54.38 -27.96 20.72
C LEU A 1078 54.40 -26.90 19.61
N TYR A 1079 53.22 -26.38 19.27
CA TYR A 1079 53.02 -25.28 18.34
C TYR A 1079 52.63 -24.04 19.13
N VAL A 1080 53.43 -22.99 19.04
CA VAL A 1080 53.14 -21.71 19.71
C VAL A 1080 53.05 -20.60 18.68
N GLN A 1081 51.97 -19.84 18.75
CA GLN A 1081 51.72 -18.66 17.93
C GLN A 1081 51.56 -17.44 18.84
N VAL A 1082 52.37 -16.40 18.59
CA VAL A 1082 52.28 -15.11 19.27
C VAL A 1082 52.01 -14.02 18.22
N SER A 1083 51.00 -13.18 18.45
CA SER A 1083 50.63 -12.10 17.52
C SER A 1083 50.29 -10.79 18.24
N ASN A 1084 50.65 -9.66 17.62
CA ASN A 1084 50.32 -8.29 18.03
C ASN A 1084 49.39 -7.66 16.97
N THR A 1085 48.41 -6.85 17.36
CA THR A 1085 47.37 -6.30 16.47
C THR A 1085 47.86 -5.20 15.50
N GLY A 1086 49.16 -4.89 15.46
CA GLY A 1086 49.78 -3.95 14.51
C GLY A 1086 50.83 -4.60 13.59
N THR A 1087 50.45 -4.90 12.34
CA THR A 1087 51.34 -5.06 11.17
C THR A 1087 52.46 -6.14 11.17
N GLY A 1088 52.31 -7.27 11.88
CA GLY A 1088 53.29 -8.37 11.82
C GLY A 1088 52.69 -9.74 11.48
N SER A 1089 53.34 -10.50 10.60
CA SER A 1089 53.02 -11.92 10.34
C SER A 1089 53.15 -12.75 11.62
N PRO A 1090 52.28 -13.75 11.87
CA PRO A 1090 52.40 -14.61 13.05
C PRO A 1090 53.72 -15.41 13.01
N LEU A 1091 54.53 -15.32 14.07
CA LEU A 1091 55.64 -16.26 14.26
C LEU A 1091 55.08 -17.55 14.84
N GLY A 1092 55.06 -18.60 14.01
CA GLY A 1092 54.83 -19.98 14.46
C GLY A 1092 56.17 -20.68 14.68
N VAL A 1093 56.39 -21.23 15.87
CA VAL A 1093 57.59 -22.01 16.19
C VAL A 1093 57.17 -23.41 16.61
N GLU A 1094 57.75 -24.43 15.96
CA GLU A 1094 57.54 -25.85 16.29
C GLU A 1094 58.73 -26.36 17.13
N PHE A 1095 58.42 -26.97 18.27
CA PHE A 1095 59.41 -27.62 19.13
C PHE A 1095 59.14 -29.14 19.17
N GLY A 1096 60.16 -29.96 18.93
CA GLY A 1096 60.08 -31.43 19.02
C GLY A 1096 60.62 -31.96 20.35
N CYS A 1097 59.80 -32.67 21.13
CA CYS A 1097 60.23 -33.35 22.37
C CYS A 1097 60.68 -34.81 22.15
N VAL A 1098 61.60 -35.28 23.00
CA VAL A 1098 62.10 -36.68 23.00
C VAL A 1098 61.10 -37.64 23.68
N GLN A 1099 61.07 -38.90 23.22
CA GLN A 1099 60.14 -39.99 23.55
C GLN A 1099 59.72 -40.15 25.03
N LYS A 1100 58.41 -40.08 25.32
CA LYS A 1100 57.62 -40.96 26.23
C LYS A 1100 56.11 -40.61 26.23
N HIS A 1101 55.23 -41.61 26.38
CA HIS A 1101 53.76 -41.49 26.37
C HIS A 1101 53.22 -40.78 27.63
N PHE A 1102 52.23 -39.90 27.50
CA PHE A 1102 51.55 -39.22 28.63
C PHE A 1102 50.03 -39.11 28.42
N SER A 1103 49.28 -39.23 29.53
CA SER A 1103 47.84 -38.97 29.66
C SER A 1103 47.64 -38.15 30.94
N LEU A 1104 47.00 -36.98 30.84
CA LEU A 1104 46.73 -36.10 31.98
C LEU A 1104 45.29 -36.33 32.47
N LEU A 1105 45.11 -36.63 33.76
CA LEU A 1105 43.82 -36.72 34.44
C LEU A 1105 43.88 -35.90 35.75
N GLY A 1106 42.93 -34.97 35.93
CA GLY A 1106 42.44 -34.48 37.23
C GLY A 1106 43.29 -33.55 38.12
N CYS A 1107 42.80 -32.31 38.27
CA CYS A 1107 42.61 -31.37 39.41
C CYS A 1107 43.58 -31.13 40.63
N VAL A 1108 43.37 -29.96 41.26
CA VAL A 1108 43.75 -29.36 42.60
C VAL A 1108 45.21 -28.99 42.95
N PHE A 1109 45.31 -27.81 43.58
CA PHE A 1109 46.45 -27.20 44.27
C PHE A 1109 46.83 -27.96 45.57
N VAL A 1110 48.10 -28.35 45.68
CA VAL A 1110 48.81 -28.61 46.94
C VAL A 1110 49.96 -27.59 46.99
N GLY A 1111 50.38 -27.16 48.18
CA GLY A 1111 51.25 -26.00 48.44
C GLY A 1111 52.42 -25.77 47.47
N MET A 1112 52.84 -24.50 47.35
CA MET A 1112 53.89 -24.01 46.42
C MET A 1112 55.31 -24.56 46.71
N GLU A 1113 55.44 -25.76 47.26
CA GLU A 1113 56.70 -26.32 47.75
C GLU A 1113 57.54 -26.98 46.63
N ASN A 1114 56.97 -27.23 45.44
CA ASN A 1114 57.65 -27.97 44.35
C ASN A 1114 57.61 -27.29 42.96
N PHE A 1115 57.42 -25.96 42.89
CA PHE A 1115 57.58 -25.22 41.63
C PHE A 1115 59.04 -24.73 41.49
N ASP A 1116 59.54 -24.62 40.26
CA ASP A 1116 60.84 -23.97 40.02
C ASP A 1116 60.82 -22.50 40.46
N GLU A 1117 61.97 -22.00 40.93
CA GLU A 1117 62.12 -20.67 41.57
C GLU A 1117 61.60 -19.52 40.69
N GLU A 1118 61.77 -19.60 39.36
CA GLU A 1118 61.25 -18.60 38.40
C GLU A 1118 59.72 -18.63 38.28
N VAL A 1119 59.09 -19.81 38.38
CA VAL A 1119 57.62 -19.96 38.35
C VAL A 1119 57.02 -19.49 39.68
N ILE A 1120 57.69 -19.76 40.81
CA ILE A 1120 57.33 -19.21 42.14
C ILE A 1120 57.45 -17.68 42.15
N GLN A 1121 58.50 -17.13 41.55
CA GLN A 1121 58.69 -15.69 41.47
C GLN A 1121 57.60 -15.01 40.62
N GLY A 1122 57.20 -15.62 39.50
CA GLY A 1122 56.07 -15.15 38.69
C GLY A 1122 54.72 -15.26 39.41
N ALA A 1123 54.48 -16.34 40.15
CA ALA A 1123 53.26 -16.57 40.91
C ALA A 1123 53.11 -15.64 42.12
N SER A 1124 54.19 -15.42 42.89
CA SER A 1124 54.20 -14.56 44.08
C SER A 1124 54.01 -13.07 43.77
N LYS A 1125 54.29 -12.65 42.53
CA LYS A 1125 54.06 -11.26 42.06
C LYS A 1125 52.65 -11.03 41.51
N GLY A 1126 51.86 -12.09 41.30
CA GLY A 1126 50.53 -12.04 40.72
C GLY A 1126 50.53 -11.56 39.26
N PHE A 1127 49.34 -11.30 38.73
CA PHE A 1127 49.15 -10.67 37.42
C PHE A 1127 48.36 -9.37 37.58
N ILE A 1128 48.95 -8.25 37.16
CA ILE A 1128 48.29 -6.96 37.08
C ILE A 1128 48.15 -6.61 35.59
N GLY A 1129 46.92 -6.44 35.14
CA GLY A 1129 46.63 -6.20 33.73
C GLY A 1129 45.26 -6.71 33.33
N CYS A 1130 45.07 -6.94 32.03
CA CYS A 1130 43.82 -7.47 31.50
C CYS A 1130 44.05 -8.81 30.80
N LEU A 1131 43.26 -9.82 31.14
CA LEU A 1131 43.20 -11.10 30.42
C LEU A 1131 41.90 -11.17 29.63
N SER A 1132 42.01 -11.59 28.38
CA SER A 1132 40.90 -11.75 27.43
C SER A 1132 40.92 -13.15 26.83
N SER A 1133 39.72 -13.69 26.59
CA SER A 1133 39.51 -14.90 25.79
C SER A 1133 40.31 -16.12 26.28
N VAL A 1134 40.50 -16.23 27.60
CA VAL A 1134 41.24 -17.34 28.21
C VAL A 1134 40.47 -18.64 28.04
N GLN A 1135 41.07 -19.56 27.30
CA GLN A 1135 40.54 -20.87 26.97
C GLN A 1135 41.60 -21.94 27.23
N PHE A 1136 41.21 -22.99 27.94
CA PHE A 1136 41.98 -24.23 28.07
C PHE A 1136 41.11 -25.39 27.59
N ASN A 1137 41.50 -26.03 26.49
CA ASN A 1137 40.72 -27.02 25.78
C ASN A 1137 39.30 -26.51 25.45
N HIS A 1138 38.27 -27.09 26.10
CA HIS A 1138 36.86 -26.74 25.92
C HIS A 1138 36.30 -25.87 27.07
N VAL A 1139 37.16 -25.43 27.99
CA VAL A 1139 36.78 -24.64 29.18
C VAL A 1139 37.21 -23.19 29.02
N ALA A 1140 36.32 -22.25 29.38
CA ALA A 1140 36.56 -20.81 29.39
C ALA A 1140 36.43 -20.24 30.82
N PRO A 1141 37.48 -20.31 31.66
CA PRO A 1141 37.42 -20.00 33.09
C PRO A 1141 36.89 -18.60 33.41
N LEU A 1142 37.33 -17.57 32.69
CA LEU A 1142 36.91 -16.18 32.92
C LEU A 1142 35.42 -15.98 32.64
N LYS A 1143 34.90 -16.65 31.61
CA LYS A 1143 33.48 -16.56 31.26
C LYS A 1143 32.61 -17.18 32.34
N VAL A 1144 32.99 -18.36 32.83
CA VAL A 1144 32.27 -19.03 33.93
C VAL A 1144 32.30 -18.18 35.21
N ALA A 1145 33.43 -17.55 35.52
CA ALA A 1145 33.57 -16.66 36.67
C ALA A 1145 32.63 -15.44 36.61
N LEU A 1146 32.40 -14.88 35.41
CA LEU A 1146 31.50 -13.73 35.23
C LEU A 1146 30.01 -14.13 35.20
N THR A 1147 29.66 -15.21 34.50
CA THR A 1147 28.25 -15.57 34.26
C THR A 1147 27.63 -16.43 35.36
N ASN A 1148 28.42 -17.21 36.10
CA ASN A 1148 27.94 -18.16 37.12
C ASN A 1148 28.71 -18.00 38.45
N ARG A 1149 28.62 -16.83 39.08
CA ARG A 1149 29.34 -16.49 40.33
C ARG A 1149 29.05 -17.43 41.52
N GLY A 1150 28.01 -18.25 41.47
CA GLY A 1150 27.66 -19.24 42.50
C GLY A 1150 28.06 -20.69 42.21
N SER A 1151 28.81 -20.96 41.14
CA SER A 1151 29.22 -22.32 40.77
C SER A 1151 30.32 -22.86 41.70
N SER A 1152 30.20 -24.10 42.17
CA SER A 1152 31.25 -24.79 42.95
C SER A 1152 32.53 -25.08 42.14
N LEU A 1153 32.50 -24.88 40.82
CA LEU A 1153 33.63 -25.10 39.91
C LEU A 1153 34.59 -23.90 39.83
N VAL A 1154 34.20 -22.71 40.32
CA VAL A 1154 35.03 -21.50 40.17
C VAL A 1154 35.17 -20.79 41.50
N THR A 1155 36.42 -20.57 41.91
CA THR A 1155 36.76 -19.73 43.05
C THR A 1155 37.40 -18.43 42.58
N VAL A 1156 36.79 -17.31 42.96
CA VAL A 1156 37.33 -15.97 42.72
C VAL A 1156 37.89 -15.42 44.02
N ARG A 1157 39.13 -14.93 44.01
CA ARG A 1157 39.73 -14.16 45.11
C ARG A 1157 40.11 -12.77 44.61
N GLY A 1158 39.86 -11.72 45.40
CA GLY A 1158 40.08 -10.33 45.00
C GLY A 1158 39.00 -9.74 44.06
N PRO A 1159 39.05 -8.44 43.75
CA PRO A 1159 38.08 -7.77 42.89
C PRO A 1159 38.29 -8.12 41.40
N LEU A 1160 37.28 -8.68 40.74
CA LEU A 1160 37.29 -8.90 39.28
C LEU A 1160 36.31 -7.95 38.60
N VAL A 1161 36.81 -7.15 37.66
CA VAL A 1161 36.02 -6.18 36.89
C VAL A 1161 36.04 -6.58 35.41
N GLN A 1162 34.86 -6.66 34.80
CA GLN A 1162 34.76 -6.87 33.35
C GLN A 1162 35.41 -5.69 32.62
N SER A 1163 36.24 -6.00 31.62
CA SER A 1163 37.03 -5.02 30.88
C SER A 1163 36.93 -5.31 29.38
N ASN A 1164 37.50 -4.45 28.55
CA ASN A 1164 37.68 -4.69 27.11
C ASN A 1164 39.17 -4.79 26.73
N CYS A 1165 40.06 -4.85 27.73
CA CYS A 1165 41.52 -4.87 27.57
C CYS A 1165 42.07 -3.76 26.65
N GLY A 1166 41.39 -2.61 26.55
CA GLY A 1166 41.82 -1.50 25.70
C GLY A 1166 41.67 -1.73 24.19
N ALA A 1167 40.89 -2.73 23.76
CA ALA A 1167 40.48 -2.83 22.36
C ALA A 1167 39.66 -1.58 22.00
N LEU A 1168 40.09 -0.84 20.97
CA LEU A 1168 39.35 0.30 20.41
C LEU A 1168 37.89 -0.12 20.21
N ALA A 1169 36.97 0.59 20.87
CA ALA A 1169 35.57 0.50 20.53
C ALA A 1169 35.44 0.85 19.05
N GLU A 1170 34.93 -0.06 18.22
CA GLU A 1170 34.44 0.32 16.90
C GLU A 1170 33.29 1.29 17.11
N SER A 1171 33.64 2.57 17.09
CA SER A 1171 32.71 3.69 17.04
C SER A 1171 32.01 3.64 15.69
N HIS A 1172 30.82 3.05 15.64
CA HIS A 1172 29.85 3.40 14.61
C HIS A 1172 29.29 4.79 14.90
N THR A 1173 30.13 5.81 14.73
CA THR A 1173 29.71 7.21 14.60
C THR A 1173 29.68 7.53 13.13
N LEU A 1174 28.47 7.51 12.56
CA LEU A 1174 28.12 8.33 11.41
C LEU A 1174 28.34 9.80 11.81
N GLN A 1175 29.46 10.38 11.38
CA GLN A 1175 29.59 11.82 11.24
C GLN A 1175 29.77 12.14 9.76
N GLY A 1176 28.70 12.66 9.17
CA GLY A 1176 28.79 13.41 7.94
C GLY A 1176 29.54 14.72 8.18
N LYS A 1177 30.49 15.03 7.29
CA LYS A 1177 30.79 16.40 6.90
C LYS A 1177 30.97 16.47 5.38
N THR A 1178 30.38 17.55 4.88
CA THR A 1178 30.11 18.00 3.52
C THR A 1178 31.34 18.44 2.72
N SER A 1179 31.22 18.28 1.39
CA SER A 1179 31.90 18.99 0.28
C SER A 1179 33.44 18.93 0.22
N THR A 1180 34.11 18.73 -0.91
CA THR A 1180 33.85 19.27 -2.26
C THR A 1180 34.73 18.53 -3.27
N SER A 1181 34.20 18.40 -4.49
CA SER A 1181 34.81 18.23 -5.83
C SER A 1181 36.34 18.05 -6.00
N MET A 1182 36.65 17.20 -7.00
CA MET A 1182 37.88 17.12 -7.80
C MET A 1182 39.17 16.63 -7.10
N THR A 1183 39.58 15.40 -7.41
CA THR A 1183 40.79 15.06 -8.21
C THR A 1183 40.99 13.54 -8.18
N LEU A 1184 40.41 12.81 -9.13
CA LEU A 1184 40.80 11.42 -9.42
C LEU A 1184 41.50 11.38 -10.78
N MET A 1185 42.63 12.08 -10.84
CA MET A 1185 43.70 11.75 -11.76
C MET A 1185 44.97 11.65 -10.91
N ILE A 1186 45.73 10.56 -11.11
CA ILE A 1186 47.05 10.29 -10.52
C ILE A 1186 47.01 9.64 -9.12
N CYS A 1187 46.80 8.32 -9.06
CA CYS A 1187 47.68 7.41 -8.30
C CYS A 1187 47.50 5.95 -8.75
N LEU A 1188 47.63 5.73 -10.06
CA LEU A 1188 47.97 4.44 -10.66
C LEU A 1188 49.42 4.61 -11.16
N LEU A 1189 50.40 4.63 -10.24
CA LEU A 1189 51.84 4.58 -10.55
C LEU A 1189 52.66 4.42 -9.25
N ARG A 1190 52.91 3.16 -8.87
CA ARG A 1190 53.96 2.58 -7.97
C ARG A 1190 53.32 1.31 -7.36
N LEU A 1191 53.68 0.07 -7.66
CA LEU A 1191 54.96 -0.49 -8.06
C LEU A 1191 54.81 -1.46 -9.23
N THR A 1192 55.58 -1.22 -10.29
CA THR A 1192 56.19 -2.30 -11.08
C THR A 1192 57.60 -2.53 -10.57
N ASN A 1193 57.94 -3.74 -10.13
CA ASN A 1193 59.15 -4.42 -10.58
C ASN A 1193 59.18 -5.87 -10.07
N THR A 1194 59.00 -6.83 -10.96
CA THR A 1194 60.09 -7.74 -11.36
C THR A 1194 59.65 -8.54 -12.58
N ARG A 1195 60.36 -8.27 -13.68
CA ARG A 1195 60.31 -8.95 -14.96
C ARG A 1195 60.98 -10.32 -14.84
N LYS A 1196 60.25 -11.37 -15.22
CA LYS A 1196 60.64 -12.51 -16.08
C LYS A 1196 59.53 -13.55 -15.91
N ASP A 1197 58.71 -13.72 -16.96
CA ASP A 1197 57.85 -14.90 -17.26
C ASP A 1197 56.56 -14.57 -18.05
N LEU A 1198 56.31 -13.32 -18.41
CA LEU A 1198 55.11 -12.95 -19.21
C LEU A 1198 55.23 -13.12 -20.73
N ALA A 1199 56.40 -13.44 -21.29
CA ALA A 1199 56.55 -13.58 -22.75
C ALA A 1199 55.96 -14.90 -23.30
N VAL A 1200 55.86 -15.95 -22.49
CA VAL A 1200 55.37 -17.28 -22.92
C VAL A 1200 53.84 -17.37 -22.81
N ILE A 1201 53.24 -16.67 -21.84
CA ILE A 1201 51.79 -16.73 -21.57
C ILE A 1201 50.99 -15.86 -22.57
N ALA A 1202 51.53 -14.72 -23.01
CA ALA A 1202 50.86 -13.86 -24.00
C ALA A 1202 50.76 -14.51 -25.39
N GLY A 1203 51.74 -15.32 -25.78
CA GLY A 1203 51.72 -16.06 -27.05
C GLY A 1203 50.64 -17.16 -27.10
N LEU A 1204 50.46 -17.88 -25.98
CA LEU A 1204 49.46 -18.95 -25.89
C LEU A 1204 48.01 -18.40 -25.87
N CYS A 1205 47.78 -17.24 -25.24
CA CYS A 1205 46.46 -16.61 -25.23
C CYS A 1205 46.03 -16.08 -26.61
N LEU A 1206 46.95 -15.53 -27.41
CA LEU A 1206 46.64 -15.06 -28.77
C LEU A 1206 46.35 -16.21 -29.73
N VAL A 1207 47.06 -17.33 -29.62
CA VAL A 1207 46.77 -18.54 -30.42
C VAL A 1207 45.43 -19.16 -30.00
N PHE A 1208 45.11 -19.19 -28.71
CA PHE A 1208 43.83 -19.73 -28.23
C PHE A 1208 42.63 -18.87 -28.64
N ILE A 1209 42.76 -17.55 -28.63
CA ILE A 1209 41.70 -16.62 -29.05
C ILE A 1209 41.49 -16.70 -30.57
N THR A 1210 42.56 -16.82 -31.36
CA THR A 1210 42.45 -16.98 -32.83
C THR A 1210 41.85 -18.32 -33.23
N VAL A 1211 42.19 -19.43 -32.53
CA VAL A 1211 41.57 -20.75 -32.74
C VAL A 1211 40.10 -20.75 -32.34
N CYS A 1212 39.73 -20.10 -31.23
CA CYS A 1212 38.33 -19.97 -30.80
C CYS A 1212 37.51 -19.11 -31.78
N ALA A 1213 38.07 -18.00 -32.29
CA ALA A 1213 37.41 -17.17 -33.29
C ALA A 1213 37.20 -17.95 -34.61
N LEU A 1214 38.21 -18.72 -35.06
CA LEU A 1214 38.07 -19.58 -36.24
C LEU A 1214 37.01 -20.68 -36.02
N ALA A 1215 36.94 -21.28 -34.83
CA ALA A 1215 35.92 -22.29 -34.52
C ALA A 1215 34.50 -21.71 -34.53
N VAL A 1216 34.31 -20.47 -34.09
CA VAL A 1216 33.02 -19.76 -34.14
C VAL A 1216 32.65 -19.39 -35.59
N VAL A 1217 33.61 -18.92 -36.39
CA VAL A 1217 33.38 -18.63 -37.81
C VAL A 1217 33.07 -19.90 -38.59
N ILE A 1218 33.79 -21.01 -38.33
CA ILE A 1218 33.49 -22.32 -38.93
C ILE A 1218 32.11 -22.82 -38.49
N ARG A 1219 31.71 -22.63 -37.21
CA ARG A 1219 30.35 -22.96 -36.75
C ARG A 1219 29.27 -22.13 -37.42
N LEU A 1220 29.51 -20.83 -37.63
CA LEU A 1220 28.56 -19.92 -38.29
C LEU A 1220 28.44 -20.25 -39.79
N VAL A 1221 29.54 -20.57 -40.46
CA VAL A 1221 29.54 -21.02 -41.87
C VAL A 1221 28.89 -22.42 -42.01
N TYR A 1222 29.07 -23.31 -41.04
CA TYR A 1222 28.42 -24.62 -41.02
C TYR A 1222 26.91 -24.51 -40.71
N GLN A 1223 26.49 -23.55 -39.87
CA GLN A 1223 25.08 -23.27 -39.59
C GLN A 1223 24.37 -22.61 -40.78
N GLN A 1224 25.03 -21.68 -41.49
CA GLN A 1224 24.49 -21.11 -42.72
C GLN A 1224 24.38 -22.17 -43.86
N ARG A 1225 25.33 -23.11 -43.96
CA ARG A 1225 25.22 -24.24 -44.91
C ARG A 1225 24.17 -25.29 -44.52
N ARG A 1226 23.75 -25.36 -43.25
CA ARG A 1226 22.63 -26.21 -42.77
C ARG A 1226 21.26 -25.57 -43.04
N ALA A 1227 21.18 -24.24 -42.97
CA ALA A 1227 19.97 -23.49 -43.33
C ALA A 1227 19.66 -23.56 -44.84
N GLN A 1228 20.68 -23.62 -45.70
CA GLN A 1228 20.51 -23.80 -47.15
C GLN A 1228 20.28 -25.26 -47.62
N ARG A 1229 20.29 -26.25 -46.72
CA ARG A 1229 20.11 -27.68 -47.06
C ARG A 1229 18.79 -28.31 -46.59
N SER A 1230 17.84 -27.55 -46.04
CA SER A 1230 16.54 -28.07 -45.60
C SER A 1230 15.32 -27.66 -46.43
N SER A 1231 15.52 -27.07 -47.61
CA SER A 1231 14.43 -26.75 -48.54
C SER A 1231 14.64 -27.49 -49.86
N GLY A 1232 14.19 -28.75 -49.94
CA GLY A 1232 14.19 -29.53 -51.17
C GLY A 1232 13.44 -30.86 -51.08
N SER A 1233 12.26 -30.90 -51.72
CA SER A 1233 11.51 -32.06 -52.28
C SER A 1233 10.87 -33.05 -51.28
N ILE A 1234 9.56 -33.35 -51.32
CA ILE A 1234 8.75 -34.05 -52.35
C ILE A 1234 7.27 -33.56 -52.24
N LYS A 1235 6.67 -32.90 -53.27
CA LYS A 1235 5.70 -33.37 -54.33
C LYS A 1235 4.35 -33.90 -53.81
N GLU A 1236 3.16 -33.68 -54.40
CA GLU A 1236 2.63 -33.11 -55.67
C GLU A 1236 1.09 -32.89 -55.45
N GLU A 1237 0.32 -31.97 -56.06
CA GLU A 1237 -0.13 -31.85 -57.48
C GLU A 1237 -0.73 -30.42 -57.70
N HIS A 1238 -0.23 -29.63 -58.68
CA HIS A 1238 -0.84 -29.26 -59.99
C HIS A 1238 -2.12 -28.37 -59.92
N ARG A 1239 -2.28 -27.23 -60.63
CA ARG A 1239 -1.64 -26.67 -61.84
C ARG A 1239 -2.07 -25.20 -62.10
N HIS A 1240 -1.13 -24.39 -62.64
CA HIS A 1240 -1.22 -23.22 -63.57
C HIS A 1240 -2.12 -22.00 -63.24
N SER A 1241 -1.83 -20.73 -63.55
CA SER A 1241 -0.86 -19.99 -64.39
C SER A 1241 -1.08 -18.48 -64.07
N MET A 1242 -0.10 -17.65 -63.66
CA MET A 1242 0.90 -16.85 -64.41
C MET A 1242 0.44 -15.43 -64.88
N TYR A 1243 1.40 -14.47 -64.79
CA TYR A 1243 1.46 -13.02 -65.18
C TYR A 1243 0.95 -11.98 -64.15
N THR A 1244 1.73 -11.11 -63.48
CA THR A 1244 2.79 -10.10 -63.76
C THR A 1244 2.34 -8.70 -64.22
N ASP A 1245 2.86 -7.71 -63.48
CA ASP A 1245 3.36 -6.38 -63.86
C ASP A 1245 2.45 -5.13 -64.02
N TYR A 1246 2.69 -4.21 -63.05
CA TYR A 1246 3.16 -2.81 -63.17
C TYR A 1246 2.50 -1.76 -64.09
N ARG A 1247 2.28 -0.58 -63.45
CA ARG A 1247 2.16 0.80 -63.97
C ARG A 1247 0.87 1.11 -64.77
N THR A 1248 0.20 2.26 -64.60
CA THR A 1248 0.71 3.64 -64.73
C THR A 1248 -0.33 4.65 -64.23
N GLU A 1249 0.13 5.84 -63.83
CA GLU A 1249 -0.67 7.05 -63.57
C GLU A 1249 -1.43 7.54 -64.82
N LEU A 1250 -2.62 8.16 -64.65
CA LEU A 1250 -2.94 9.50 -65.19
C LEU A 1250 -4.30 10.04 -64.69
N HIS A 1251 -4.23 11.22 -64.05
CA HIS A 1251 -5.08 12.42 -64.12
C HIS A 1251 -6.60 12.41 -64.48
N LEU A 1252 -7.34 13.12 -63.61
CA LEU A 1252 -8.22 14.30 -63.83
C LEU A 1252 -9.76 14.18 -63.60
N HIS A 1253 -10.22 15.16 -62.81
CA HIS A 1253 -11.54 15.82 -62.73
C HIS A 1253 -12.59 15.44 -61.66
N ASN A 1254 -12.75 16.40 -60.73
CA ASN A 1254 -13.85 16.69 -59.79
C ASN A 1254 -15.27 16.49 -60.37
N PRO A 1255 -16.28 16.14 -59.54
CA PRO A 1255 -16.96 17.18 -58.77
C PRO A 1255 -17.27 16.81 -57.30
N VAL A 1256 -17.21 17.87 -56.49
CA VAL A 1256 -17.72 17.99 -55.12
C VAL A 1256 -19.17 17.51 -55.06
N ARG A 1257 -19.48 16.57 -54.16
CA ARG A 1257 -20.85 16.24 -53.76
C ARG A 1257 -20.90 15.94 -52.25
N ASP A 1258 -21.46 16.90 -51.53
CA ASP A 1258 -22.17 16.89 -50.25
C ASP A 1258 -21.91 15.75 -49.25
N SER A 1259 -21.38 16.13 -48.09
CA SER A 1259 -21.37 15.36 -46.84
C SER A 1259 -22.78 15.28 -46.23
N VAL A 1260 -23.62 14.40 -46.78
CA VAL A 1260 -24.91 14.07 -46.17
C VAL A 1260 -24.67 13.16 -44.97
N LYS A 1261 -24.71 13.71 -43.75
CA LYS A 1261 -24.90 12.92 -42.52
C LYS A 1261 -26.28 12.27 -42.62
N GLU A 1262 -26.32 10.95 -42.76
CA GLU A 1262 -27.58 10.22 -42.88
C GLU A 1262 -28.23 10.06 -41.49
N TYR A 1263 -29.44 10.61 -41.34
CA TYR A 1263 -30.27 10.47 -40.15
C TYR A 1263 -31.27 9.34 -40.39
N TYR A 1264 -31.21 8.27 -39.58
CA TYR A 1264 -32.11 7.12 -39.69
C TYR A 1264 -33.07 7.06 -38.50
N ILE A 1265 -34.31 6.66 -38.78
CA ILE A 1265 -35.43 6.72 -37.84
C ILE A 1265 -35.97 5.34 -37.49
#